data_AF-A0AA48GXX5-F1
#
_entry.id   AF-A0AA48GXX5-F1
#
_cell.length_a   1.000
_cell.length_b   1.000
_cell.length_c   1.000
_cell.angle_alpha   90.00
_cell.angle_beta   90.00
_cell.angle_gamma   90.00
#
_symmetry.space_group_name_H-M   'P 1'
#
loop_
_entity.id
_entity.type
_entity.pdbx_description
1 polymer ?
#
loop_
_entity_poly.entity_id
_entity_poly.type
_entity_poly.pdbx_seq_one_letter_code
_entity_poly.pdbx_strand_id
1 'polypeptide(L)'
;MTHSKDNAGRPAATPVPGERRGHILSDGRYRVLITDRGTGTSACGDLALTRWAGDRLTDADGFFLILREPAVGTSWSAGLRPALRQPDTYAAHFTDGRATFVREDAGLVTTLEVAVVPGRDAELRRLTLENRSGAARTVDLTSCLEAVLNHREADRAHPGFSKLFVETFWRPEARALLARRRPRGADEAPQWMVHWIAAGAEGEVSHASERAAFLGRGRTLAEAAALAAPGPLTGGTGAVLDPVLALRTALTLAPGARRTVTVGLAAALDEAGALATCAALAGAEAVDAAFEAAERQARADREACGLDAPAALEAARLAVDLAYGAPLPAAPQDPAQPLPALPGLGGAPRLVVDLDGAEGPARGEAALAALALWHRQGLDARVALVGPAAQAGLWAPKLAALPDPGRAAYLAVESLGAAGLRAVHRHARAVVPGTRPPVAASERVYAPLRPAGPQVPPPAETVLDNGLGGFSPDGREYRLRILPGPDGLPVLPPMPWSNVLANETFGLIATERGLTCTWNLNSRLRRLTPWLNDPIGDPLPEALFIRDEAERTVWSPMPGPAGRHLAFTVRHGFGATVWESQVEDLAQTVTVFVDPQAPVRYLTVRLENRGGRTRRLGLVWGAELVLAESPERSKGLLDVRREGAELYAWHTAPGPFHGQVAFATALGGTVRASGDRAAYLGPDGDPAAPAAAFSAAGLVPGADVPAEPGFALQSALTLAPGQTATCVFVFGEAPDLREARRLAATAPRAEAVLAEVRAFWEDTLSGLRITTPEPALDVMVNGWLAYQNLACRMWGRTAYYQSGGAFGYRDQLQDSAGLLFLRPDLTRRQLLLHAAHQFVEGDVLHWWHPPVEEGIRTRFSDDLLWLPLLTATYLRSTGDWAVLDEVAPYLTAPALAPGQDEAYLAPVDSGQRGDLYDHCCRALDLALSREGVHGLPLMGTGDWNDGMNRVGREGRGESVWMAFFLYAILEAFEPLCLRRGDEARVLRHRARREALTEALEASAWDGGWYRRAYFDDGTPLGGAANTECRIDCLAQAWATLSGAVPPARAEQALAAMEEQLVDEQAHLIRLLTPAFDRCPHDPGYIKGYLPGVRENGGQYTHGALWAVKAIAASGRRDRAAQLLTMMSPVSHTATPERVAVYQTEPYVVAADVYGVAPHTGRGGWTWYTGSAGWFYRVAVEDVLGFTLEGGLGARLDPRLPERWPSASIRYRDPRSGSVLDIQVTREAAMPTGVLEAWIDGAPLTPTGGAFFLPFGPAGAVRTVRVRVGA
;
A
#
# COMPACT_ATOMS: atom_id res chain seq x y z
N MET A 1 -23.88 -52.88 -17.13
CA MET A 1 -23.09 -53.85 -16.33
C MET A 1 -21.84 -54.24 -17.10
N THR A 2 -20.72 -53.60 -16.78
CA THR A 2 -19.33 -54.04 -17.04
C THR A 2 -18.49 -53.30 -16.01
N HIS A 3 -18.14 -54.01 -14.93
CA HIS A 3 -17.39 -53.47 -13.80
C HIS A 3 -15.91 -53.33 -14.18
N SER A 4 -15.40 -52.10 -14.20
CA SER A 4 -13.97 -51.84 -13.99
C SER A 4 -13.71 -51.97 -12.48
N LYS A 5 -13.14 -53.11 -12.09
CA LYS A 5 -12.56 -53.36 -10.78
C LYS A 5 -11.10 -52.92 -10.87
N ASP A 6 -10.78 -51.70 -10.43
CA ASP A 6 -9.40 -51.32 -10.08
C ASP A 6 -9.28 -50.11 -9.13
N ASN A 7 -10.37 -49.68 -8.48
CA ASN A 7 -10.33 -48.54 -7.54
C ASN A 7 -10.63 -48.91 -6.08
N ALA A 8 -10.51 -50.20 -5.72
CA ALA A 8 -10.69 -50.66 -4.35
C ALA A 8 -9.35 -50.65 -3.60
N GLY A 9 -9.09 -49.62 -2.77
CA GLY A 9 -8.01 -49.73 -1.79
C GLY A 9 -7.34 -48.47 -1.23
N ARG A 10 -7.91 -47.25 -1.30
CA ARG A 10 -7.40 -46.12 -0.52
C ARG A 10 -8.56 -45.39 0.18
N PRO A 11 -8.46 -45.09 1.49
CA PRO A 11 -9.55 -44.41 2.20
C PRO A 11 -9.75 -43.00 1.63
N ALA A 12 -10.99 -42.67 1.27
CA ALA A 12 -11.39 -41.30 1.01
C ALA A 12 -11.10 -40.45 2.25
N ALA A 13 -10.31 -39.39 2.12
CA ALA A 13 -10.02 -38.50 3.23
C ALA A 13 -10.95 -37.29 3.14
N THR A 14 -11.94 -37.25 4.03
CA THR A 14 -12.68 -36.02 4.30
C THR A 14 -11.69 -35.04 4.96
N PRO A 15 -11.59 -33.78 4.51
CA PRO A 15 -10.72 -32.79 5.15
C PRO A 15 -11.06 -32.69 6.64
N VAL A 16 -10.02 -32.78 7.47
CA VAL A 16 -10.16 -32.64 8.91
C VAL A 16 -9.96 -31.15 9.26
N PRO A 17 -10.88 -30.50 10.00
CA PRO A 17 -10.70 -29.12 10.41
C PRO A 17 -9.35 -28.91 11.11
N GLY A 18 -8.60 -27.88 10.70
CA GLY A 18 -7.29 -27.57 11.27
C GLY A 18 -6.13 -28.45 10.78
N GLU A 19 -6.39 -29.54 10.05
CA GLU A 19 -5.40 -30.26 9.24
C GLU A 19 -5.42 -29.76 7.79
N ARG A 20 -4.23 -29.67 7.18
CA ARG A 20 -4.10 -29.34 5.77
C ARG A 20 -3.28 -30.40 5.08
N ARG A 21 -3.85 -30.97 4.03
CA ARG A 21 -3.16 -31.83 3.07
C ARG A 21 -3.10 -31.08 1.74
N GLY A 22 -2.16 -31.43 0.90
CA GLY A 22 -2.06 -30.84 -0.43
C GLY A 22 -0.97 -31.49 -1.24
N HIS A 23 -0.76 -30.95 -2.43
CA HIS A 23 0.17 -31.49 -3.40
C HIS A 23 0.85 -30.38 -4.21
N ILE A 24 1.98 -30.74 -4.81
CA ILE A 24 2.69 -29.92 -5.80
C ILE A 24 2.64 -30.69 -7.11
N LEU A 25 2.02 -30.09 -8.10
CA LEU A 25 2.02 -30.54 -9.49
C LEU A 25 3.04 -29.69 -10.23
N SER A 26 3.98 -30.30 -10.94
CA SER A 26 5.06 -29.55 -11.58
C SER A 26 5.64 -30.33 -12.76
N ASP A 27 6.10 -29.61 -13.78
CA ASP A 27 6.99 -30.14 -14.82
C ASP A 27 8.45 -29.66 -14.64
N GLY A 28 8.73 -29.04 -13.49
CA GLY A 28 10.00 -28.44 -13.10
C GLY A 28 10.04 -26.94 -13.28
N ARG A 29 9.37 -26.40 -14.31
CA ARG A 29 9.31 -24.95 -14.56
C ARG A 29 7.96 -24.37 -14.17
N TYR A 30 6.87 -24.96 -14.63
CA TYR A 30 5.52 -24.60 -14.19
C TYR A 30 5.15 -25.41 -12.96
N ARG A 31 4.62 -24.75 -11.93
CA ARG A 31 4.22 -25.40 -10.68
C ARG A 31 2.86 -24.91 -10.20
N VAL A 32 2.07 -25.85 -9.69
CA VAL A 32 0.82 -25.61 -8.99
C VAL A 32 0.94 -26.23 -7.61
N LEU A 33 0.86 -25.38 -6.58
CA LEU A 33 0.62 -25.83 -5.22
C LEU A 33 -0.89 -25.82 -4.99
N ILE A 34 -1.47 -26.94 -4.55
CA ILE A 34 -2.90 -27.05 -4.32
C ILE A 34 -3.21 -27.82 -3.03
N THR A 35 -4.16 -27.33 -2.23
CA THR A 35 -4.57 -27.97 -0.96
C THR A 35 -5.81 -28.83 -1.13
N ASP A 36 -6.12 -29.64 -0.12
CA ASP A 36 -7.38 -30.39 0.00
C ASP A 36 -8.62 -29.50 0.14
N ARG A 37 -8.46 -28.18 0.24
CA ARG A 37 -9.53 -27.17 0.18
C ARG A 37 -9.75 -26.58 -1.21
N GLY A 38 -8.87 -26.90 -2.17
CA GLY A 38 -8.88 -26.35 -3.54
C GLY A 38 -8.23 -24.97 -3.67
N THR A 39 -7.43 -24.55 -2.68
CA THR A 39 -6.68 -23.28 -2.66
C THR A 39 -5.23 -23.49 -3.07
N GLY A 40 -4.47 -22.41 -3.26
CA GLY A 40 -3.03 -22.47 -3.46
C GLY A 40 -2.52 -21.45 -4.46
N THR A 41 -1.51 -21.80 -5.25
CA THR A 41 -0.87 -20.87 -6.20
C THR A 41 -0.33 -21.55 -7.43
N SER A 42 -0.27 -20.80 -8.54
CA SER A 42 0.32 -21.20 -9.81
C SER A 42 1.49 -20.27 -10.12
N ALA A 43 2.62 -20.84 -10.53
CA ALA A 43 3.85 -20.10 -10.82
C ALA A 43 4.61 -20.73 -11.99
N CYS A 44 5.40 -19.92 -12.70
CA CYS A 44 6.25 -20.36 -13.80
C CYS A 44 7.66 -19.80 -13.60
N GLY A 45 8.64 -20.66 -13.31
CA GLY A 45 9.97 -20.26 -12.84
C GLY A 45 9.86 -19.42 -11.56
N ASP A 46 10.39 -18.20 -11.60
CA ASP A 46 10.36 -17.27 -10.47
C ASP A 46 9.15 -16.33 -10.47
N LEU A 47 8.29 -16.42 -11.49
CA LEU A 47 7.09 -15.60 -11.63
C LEU A 47 5.89 -16.26 -10.95
N ALA A 48 5.24 -15.53 -10.04
CA ALA A 48 3.92 -15.88 -9.57
C ALA A 48 2.88 -15.48 -10.62
N LEU A 49 2.00 -16.40 -11.01
CA LEU A 49 0.90 -16.13 -11.94
C LEU A 49 -0.36 -15.74 -11.19
N THR A 50 -0.63 -16.42 -10.07
CA THR A 50 -1.79 -16.16 -9.21
C THR A 50 -1.37 -15.64 -7.84
N ARG A 51 -2.19 -14.75 -7.28
CA ARG A 51 -1.98 -14.21 -5.93
C ARG A 51 -2.03 -15.31 -4.88
N TRP A 52 -1.14 -15.20 -3.88
CA TRP A 52 -1.13 -16.11 -2.73
C TRP A 52 -0.37 -15.55 -1.51
N ALA A 53 -1.09 -15.34 -0.41
CA ALA A 53 -0.54 -14.89 0.86
C ALA A 53 0.19 -16.00 1.63
N GLY A 54 -0.25 -17.26 1.50
CA GLY A 54 0.28 -18.37 2.28
C GLY A 54 -0.04 -18.28 3.78
N ASP A 55 -1.11 -17.57 4.13
CA ASP A 55 -1.67 -17.63 5.48
C ASP A 55 -2.36 -18.96 5.70
N ARG A 56 -1.93 -19.63 6.77
CA ARG A 56 -2.35 -20.99 7.09
C ARG A 56 -3.73 -21.00 7.76
N LEU A 57 -4.09 -19.98 8.53
CA LEU A 57 -5.35 -20.01 9.27
C LEU A 57 -6.54 -19.74 8.35
N THR A 58 -6.39 -18.79 7.43
CA THR A 58 -7.43 -18.40 6.50
C THR A 58 -7.42 -19.24 5.23
N ASP A 59 -6.27 -19.41 4.57
CA ASP A 59 -6.17 -20.17 3.32
C ASP A 59 -7.26 -19.79 2.31
N ALA A 60 -7.19 -18.54 1.80
CA ALA A 60 -8.27 -17.91 1.03
C ALA A 60 -7.96 -17.68 -0.46
N ASP A 61 -6.71 -17.88 -0.89
CA ASP A 61 -6.25 -17.50 -2.24
C ASP A 61 -6.13 -18.70 -3.19
N GLY A 62 -6.25 -18.44 -4.49
CA GLY A 62 -6.00 -19.44 -5.52
C GLY A 62 -6.70 -19.17 -6.85
N PHE A 63 -6.73 -20.22 -7.68
CA PHE A 63 -7.50 -20.27 -8.92
C PHE A 63 -8.73 -21.16 -8.66
N PHE A 64 -9.93 -20.59 -8.78
CA PHE A 64 -11.17 -21.27 -8.37
C PHE A 64 -12.09 -21.54 -9.55
N LEU A 65 -12.84 -22.64 -9.48
CA LEU A 65 -13.96 -22.95 -10.34
C LEU A 65 -15.22 -22.94 -9.48
N ILE A 66 -16.05 -21.92 -9.67
CA ILE A 66 -17.24 -21.64 -8.87
C ILE A 66 -18.47 -21.93 -9.72
N LEU A 67 -19.36 -22.75 -9.17
CA LEU A 67 -20.63 -23.12 -9.77
C LEU A 67 -21.75 -22.31 -9.11
N ARG A 68 -22.73 -21.88 -9.91
CA ARG A 68 -23.97 -21.29 -9.42
C ARG A 68 -25.16 -21.87 -10.16
N GLU A 69 -26.20 -22.22 -9.43
CA GLU A 69 -27.50 -22.54 -10.01
C GLU A 69 -28.39 -21.29 -10.02
N PRO A 70 -28.67 -20.67 -11.18
CA PRO A 70 -29.39 -19.40 -11.23
C PRO A 70 -30.83 -19.50 -10.72
N ALA A 71 -31.49 -20.64 -10.94
CA ALA A 71 -32.88 -20.87 -10.55
C ALA A 71 -33.11 -20.82 -9.03
N VAL A 72 -32.10 -21.24 -8.25
CA VAL A 72 -32.16 -21.28 -6.78
C VAL A 72 -31.25 -20.21 -6.15
N GLY A 73 -30.34 -19.62 -6.92
CA GLY A 73 -29.38 -18.62 -6.45
C GLY A 73 -28.25 -19.18 -5.60
N THR A 74 -28.08 -20.51 -5.54
CA THR A 74 -27.05 -21.15 -4.71
C THR A 74 -25.73 -21.23 -5.46
N SER A 75 -24.62 -20.85 -4.81
CA SER A 75 -23.27 -21.00 -5.34
C SER A 75 -22.38 -21.86 -4.43
N TRP A 76 -21.44 -22.57 -5.04
CA TRP A 76 -20.40 -23.35 -4.36
C TRP A 76 -19.14 -23.43 -5.22
N SER A 77 -18.00 -23.72 -4.60
CA SER A 77 -16.77 -24.01 -5.33
C SER A 77 -16.68 -25.51 -5.60
N ALA A 78 -15.97 -25.88 -6.67
CA ALA A 78 -15.58 -27.27 -6.88
C ALA A 78 -14.67 -27.81 -5.75
N GLY A 79 -13.92 -26.92 -5.09
CA GLY A 79 -13.25 -27.19 -3.81
C GLY A 79 -14.11 -26.81 -2.60
N LEU A 80 -13.51 -26.65 -1.42
CA LEU A 80 -14.20 -26.11 -0.23
C LEU A 80 -14.13 -24.58 -0.16
N ARG A 81 -13.01 -23.98 -0.55
CA ARG A 81 -12.81 -22.52 -0.60
C ARG A 81 -13.19 -21.97 -1.99
N PRO A 82 -13.55 -20.66 -2.10
CA PRO A 82 -13.47 -19.62 -1.07
C PRO A 82 -14.62 -19.60 -0.05
N ALA A 83 -15.76 -20.25 -0.34
CA ALA A 83 -17.00 -20.08 0.45
C ALA A 83 -17.15 -20.96 1.71
N LEU A 84 -16.39 -22.06 1.83
CA LEU A 84 -16.53 -23.07 2.90
C LEU A 84 -17.96 -23.60 3.11
N ARG A 85 -18.79 -23.58 2.06
CA ARG A 85 -20.13 -24.17 2.10
C ARG A 85 -20.03 -25.68 2.33
N GLN A 86 -20.73 -26.19 3.34
CA GLN A 86 -20.80 -27.61 3.64
C GLN A 86 -21.48 -28.39 2.48
N PRO A 87 -20.79 -29.37 1.86
CA PRO A 87 -21.36 -30.24 0.85
C PRO A 87 -22.07 -31.46 1.46
N ASP A 88 -22.83 -32.19 0.64
CA ASP A 88 -23.41 -33.48 1.02
C ASP A 88 -22.32 -34.54 1.18
N THR A 89 -21.39 -34.59 0.22
CA THR A 89 -20.16 -35.40 0.28
C THR A 89 -18.98 -34.63 -0.30
N TYR A 90 -17.78 -34.89 0.22
CA TYR A 90 -16.55 -34.31 -0.29
C TYR A 90 -15.35 -35.24 -0.07
N ALA A 91 -14.51 -35.36 -1.10
CA ALA A 91 -13.23 -36.03 -1.02
C ALA A 91 -12.19 -35.30 -1.87
N ALA A 92 -10.97 -35.22 -1.36
CA ALA A 92 -9.79 -34.79 -2.10
C ALA A 92 -8.82 -35.97 -2.23
N HIS A 93 -8.31 -36.18 -3.44
CA HIS A 93 -7.38 -37.25 -3.78
C HIS A 93 -6.17 -36.66 -4.50
N PHE A 94 -4.98 -37.11 -4.11
CA PHE A 94 -3.73 -36.71 -4.74
C PHE A 94 -3.02 -37.96 -5.26
N THR A 95 -2.57 -37.89 -6.51
CA THR A 95 -1.69 -38.87 -7.16
C THR A 95 -0.52 -38.10 -7.78
N ASP A 96 0.56 -38.81 -8.13
CA ASP A 96 1.84 -38.22 -8.55
C ASP A 96 1.70 -37.00 -9.49
N GLY A 97 0.81 -37.05 -10.48
CA GLY A 97 0.61 -35.98 -11.46
C GLY A 97 -0.79 -35.35 -11.48
N ARG A 98 -1.66 -35.64 -10.50
CA ARG A 98 -3.06 -35.20 -10.51
C ARG A 98 -3.58 -34.88 -9.11
N ALA A 99 -4.32 -33.77 -9.00
CA ALA A 99 -5.19 -33.50 -7.87
C ALA A 99 -6.66 -33.66 -8.30
N THR A 100 -7.44 -34.42 -7.55
CA THR A 100 -8.86 -34.69 -7.84
C THR A 100 -9.74 -34.33 -6.64
N PHE A 101 -10.77 -33.54 -6.87
CA PHE A 101 -11.80 -33.19 -5.90
C PHE A 101 -13.13 -33.74 -6.37
N VAL A 102 -13.82 -34.48 -5.50
CA VAL A 102 -15.16 -34.99 -5.76
C VAL A 102 -16.08 -34.42 -4.70
N ARG A 103 -17.13 -33.75 -5.13
CA ARG A 103 -18.07 -33.05 -4.26
C ARG A 103 -19.50 -33.28 -4.73
N GLU A 104 -20.44 -33.44 -3.82
CA GLU A 104 -21.87 -33.51 -4.11
C GLU A 104 -22.62 -32.39 -3.39
N ASP A 105 -23.48 -31.68 -4.13
CA ASP A 105 -24.38 -30.65 -3.61
C ASP A 105 -25.76 -30.81 -4.25
N ALA A 106 -26.77 -31.17 -3.45
CA ALA A 106 -28.17 -31.28 -3.87
C ALA A 106 -28.37 -32.12 -5.15
N GLY A 107 -27.70 -33.26 -5.23
CA GLY A 107 -27.76 -34.22 -6.35
C GLY A 107 -26.97 -33.82 -7.59
N LEU A 108 -26.13 -32.77 -7.52
CA LEU A 108 -25.12 -32.45 -8.52
C LEU A 108 -23.75 -32.93 -8.05
N VAL A 109 -23.13 -33.83 -8.80
CA VAL A 109 -21.78 -34.32 -8.50
C VAL A 109 -20.77 -33.58 -9.36
N THR A 110 -19.81 -32.95 -8.69
CA THR A 110 -18.73 -32.20 -9.29
C THR A 110 -17.42 -32.96 -9.10
N THR A 111 -16.73 -33.28 -10.20
CA THR A 111 -15.38 -33.84 -10.17
C THR A 111 -14.42 -32.86 -10.83
N LEU A 112 -13.53 -32.25 -10.06
CA LEU A 112 -12.47 -31.37 -10.54
C LEU A 112 -11.14 -32.13 -10.57
N GLU A 113 -10.47 -32.12 -11.70
CA GLU A 113 -9.13 -32.70 -11.87
C GLU A 113 -8.15 -31.60 -12.32
N VAL A 114 -6.98 -31.54 -11.69
CA VAL A 114 -5.94 -30.55 -11.96
C VAL A 114 -4.64 -31.25 -12.33
N ALA A 115 -3.98 -30.78 -13.39
CA ALA A 115 -2.69 -31.28 -13.86
C ALA A 115 -1.83 -30.15 -14.46
N VAL A 116 -0.50 -30.29 -14.37
CA VAL A 116 0.47 -29.45 -15.09
C VAL A 116 0.86 -30.17 -16.36
N VAL A 117 0.89 -29.46 -17.49
CA VAL A 117 1.12 -30.03 -18.82
C VAL A 117 2.62 -30.15 -19.07
N PRO A 118 3.19 -31.36 -19.24
CA PRO A 118 4.64 -31.48 -19.42
C PRO A 118 5.16 -30.77 -20.68
N GLY A 119 6.25 -30.02 -20.53
CA GLY A 119 6.92 -29.34 -21.64
C GLY A 119 6.14 -28.14 -22.19
N ARG A 120 5.10 -27.70 -21.48
CA ARG A 120 4.38 -26.47 -21.75
C ARG A 120 4.20 -25.74 -20.42
N ASP A 121 4.45 -24.44 -20.39
CA ASP A 121 4.28 -23.62 -19.19
C ASP A 121 2.78 -23.42 -18.89
N ALA A 122 2.03 -24.49 -18.63
CA ALA A 122 0.57 -24.51 -18.54
C ALA A 122 0.00 -25.51 -17.51
N GLU A 123 -1.13 -25.15 -16.89
CA GLU A 123 -2.00 -26.05 -16.13
C GLU A 123 -3.37 -26.21 -16.80
N LEU A 124 -4.00 -27.36 -16.58
CA LEU A 124 -5.37 -27.65 -16.99
C LEU A 124 -6.21 -28.04 -15.77
N ARG A 125 -7.44 -27.52 -15.73
CA ARG A 125 -8.44 -27.86 -14.72
C ARG A 125 -9.70 -28.34 -15.40
N ARG A 126 -9.98 -29.64 -15.26
CA ARG A 126 -11.10 -30.32 -15.89
C ARG A 126 -12.20 -30.53 -14.88
N LEU A 127 -13.35 -29.91 -15.12
CA LEU A 127 -14.55 -30.04 -14.30
C LEU A 127 -15.55 -30.95 -15.01
N THR A 128 -15.86 -32.08 -14.41
CA THR A 128 -17.01 -32.90 -14.75
C THR A 128 -18.19 -32.54 -13.83
N LEU A 129 -19.37 -32.32 -14.40
CA LEU A 129 -20.63 -32.20 -13.69
C LEU A 129 -21.56 -33.36 -14.09
N GLU A 130 -22.12 -34.06 -13.11
CA GLU A 130 -23.10 -35.13 -13.28
C GLU A 130 -24.38 -34.77 -12.53
N ASN A 131 -25.52 -34.80 -13.24
CA ASN A 131 -26.83 -34.54 -12.64
C ASN A 131 -27.49 -35.84 -12.19
N ARG A 132 -27.46 -36.12 -10.89
CA ARG A 132 -28.13 -37.27 -10.26
C ARG A 132 -29.54 -36.96 -9.76
N SER A 133 -29.98 -35.72 -9.92
CA SER A 133 -31.34 -35.33 -9.56
C SER A 133 -32.36 -35.73 -10.64
N GLY A 134 -33.64 -35.77 -10.28
CA GLY A 134 -34.74 -36.09 -11.20
C GLY A 134 -35.15 -34.96 -12.14
N ALA A 135 -34.54 -33.77 -12.03
CA ALA A 135 -34.90 -32.58 -12.81
C ALA A 135 -33.73 -32.11 -13.68
N ALA A 136 -34.02 -31.44 -14.79
CA ALA A 136 -32.98 -30.75 -15.55
C ALA A 136 -32.42 -29.58 -14.72
N ARG A 137 -31.11 -29.37 -14.78
CA ARG A 137 -30.40 -28.34 -13.99
C ARG A 137 -29.57 -27.48 -14.93
N THR A 138 -29.59 -26.17 -14.69
CA THR A 138 -28.71 -25.21 -15.38
C THR A 138 -27.76 -24.61 -14.36
N VAL A 139 -26.46 -24.64 -14.67
CA VAL A 139 -25.40 -24.20 -13.78
C VAL A 139 -24.46 -23.27 -14.54
N ASP A 140 -24.22 -22.08 -13.99
CA ASP A 140 -23.17 -21.18 -14.44
C ASP A 140 -21.85 -21.64 -13.83
N LEU A 141 -20.88 -21.98 -14.67
CA LEU A 141 -19.50 -22.23 -14.28
C LEU A 141 -18.70 -20.94 -14.47
N THR A 142 -18.16 -20.40 -13.38
CA THR A 142 -17.23 -19.26 -13.39
C THR A 142 -15.85 -19.71 -12.91
N SER A 143 -14.83 -19.64 -13.77
CA SER A 143 -13.44 -19.79 -13.36
C SER A 143 -12.84 -18.42 -13.08
N CYS A 144 -12.08 -18.25 -12.00
CA CYS A 144 -11.51 -16.93 -11.64
C CYS A 144 -10.21 -17.02 -10.83
N LEU A 145 -9.32 -16.04 -11.06
CA LEU A 145 -8.06 -15.85 -10.35
C LEU A 145 -7.65 -14.36 -10.33
N GLU A 146 -6.85 -13.96 -9.34
CA GLU A 146 -6.18 -12.65 -9.32
C GLU A 146 -4.80 -12.76 -9.99
N ALA A 147 -4.56 -11.95 -11.01
CA ALA A 147 -3.32 -11.98 -11.80
C ALA A 147 -2.18 -11.23 -11.11
N VAL A 148 -0.99 -11.83 -11.08
CA VAL A 148 0.24 -11.23 -10.53
C VAL A 148 1.26 -10.95 -11.62
N LEU A 149 1.67 -12.01 -12.34
CA LEU A 149 2.60 -11.98 -13.46
C LEU A 149 3.93 -11.26 -13.13
N ASN A 150 4.45 -11.49 -11.92
CA ASN A 150 5.63 -10.83 -11.37
C ASN A 150 6.30 -11.73 -10.31
N HIS A 151 7.48 -11.36 -9.83
CA HIS A 151 8.06 -11.98 -8.65
C HIS A 151 7.17 -11.75 -7.43
N ARG A 152 6.97 -12.80 -6.62
CA ARG A 152 6.09 -12.77 -5.45
C ARG A 152 6.47 -11.69 -4.45
N GLU A 153 7.76 -11.51 -4.18
CA GLU A 153 8.23 -10.51 -3.20
C GLU A 153 7.97 -9.08 -3.67
N ALA A 154 8.14 -8.82 -4.98
CA ALA A 154 7.86 -7.52 -5.58
C ALA A 154 6.36 -7.17 -5.54
N ASP A 155 5.47 -8.14 -5.85
CA ASP A 155 4.02 -7.94 -5.74
C ASP A 155 3.61 -7.65 -4.29
N ARG A 156 4.13 -8.39 -3.32
CA ARG A 156 3.77 -8.22 -1.90
C ARG A 156 4.32 -6.97 -1.26
N ALA A 157 5.48 -6.49 -1.73
CA ALA A 157 6.05 -5.24 -1.25
C ALA A 157 5.16 -4.04 -1.59
N HIS A 158 4.48 -4.07 -2.74
CA HIS A 158 3.54 -3.02 -3.15
C HIS A 158 2.50 -3.50 -4.19
N PRO A 159 1.43 -4.18 -3.74
CA PRO A 159 0.43 -4.81 -4.63
C PRO A 159 -0.24 -3.84 -5.62
N GLY A 160 -0.65 -2.65 -5.16
CA GLY A 160 -1.29 -1.63 -6.00
C GLY A 160 -0.37 -1.12 -7.11
N PHE A 161 0.91 -0.88 -6.82
CA PHE A 161 1.90 -0.45 -7.81
C PHE A 161 2.20 -1.56 -8.82
N SER A 162 2.36 -2.80 -8.36
CA SER A 162 2.63 -3.96 -9.21
C SER A 162 1.59 -4.11 -10.33
N LYS A 163 0.31 -3.85 -10.02
CA LYS A 163 -0.83 -3.97 -10.95
C LYS A 163 -0.90 -2.89 -12.03
N LEU A 164 -0.30 -1.71 -11.82
CA LEU A 164 -0.33 -0.61 -12.80
C LEU A 164 0.40 -0.95 -14.12
N PHE A 165 1.19 -2.02 -14.13
CA PHE A 165 1.93 -2.50 -15.29
C PHE A 165 1.21 -3.63 -16.03
N VAL A 166 -0.01 -4.03 -15.62
CA VAL A 166 -0.72 -5.17 -16.22
C VAL A 166 -1.87 -4.70 -17.11
N GLU A 167 -1.87 -5.17 -18.36
CA GLU A 167 -2.93 -4.95 -19.34
C GLU A 167 -3.64 -6.26 -19.67
N THR A 168 -4.94 -6.21 -19.96
CA THR A 168 -5.73 -7.40 -20.30
C THR A 168 -6.28 -7.35 -21.72
N PHE A 169 -6.51 -8.51 -22.33
CA PHE A 169 -6.98 -8.63 -23.71
C PHE A 169 -7.92 -9.83 -23.90
N TRP A 170 -9.03 -9.64 -24.62
CA TRP A 170 -9.99 -10.70 -24.93
C TRP A 170 -9.81 -11.19 -26.37
N ARG A 171 -9.79 -12.51 -26.56
CA ARG A 171 -9.68 -13.19 -27.86
C ARG A 171 -10.83 -14.18 -28.00
N PRO A 172 -11.97 -13.76 -28.60
CA PRO A 172 -13.18 -14.58 -28.64
C PRO A 172 -12.99 -15.89 -29.41
N GLU A 173 -12.17 -15.89 -30.47
CA GLU A 173 -11.90 -17.07 -31.31
C GLU A 173 -11.22 -18.19 -30.51
N ALA A 174 -10.32 -17.82 -29.61
CA ALA A 174 -9.64 -18.74 -28.70
C ALA A 174 -10.38 -18.92 -27.36
N ARG A 175 -11.49 -18.21 -27.13
CA ARG A 175 -12.21 -18.12 -25.84
C ARG A 175 -11.24 -17.84 -24.69
N ALA A 176 -10.34 -16.89 -24.92
CA ALA A 176 -9.17 -16.65 -24.09
C ALA A 176 -9.10 -15.21 -23.60
N LEU A 177 -8.83 -15.05 -22.30
CA LEU A 177 -8.51 -13.79 -21.66
C LEU A 177 -7.01 -13.78 -21.32
N LEU A 178 -6.28 -12.85 -21.91
CA LEU A 178 -4.84 -12.69 -21.75
C LEU A 178 -4.54 -11.53 -20.80
N ALA A 179 -3.40 -11.60 -20.13
CA ALA A 179 -2.79 -10.48 -19.45
C ALA A 179 -1.32 -10.35 -19.84
N ARG A 180 -0.85 -9.10 -19.98
CA ARG A 180 0.54 -8.74 -20.26
C ARG A 180 1.07 -7.82 -19.18
N ARG A 181 2.26 -8.09 -18.67
CA ARG A 181 3.03 -7.12 -17.90
C ARG A 181 3.88 -6.27 -18.86
N ARG A 182 3.69 -4.95 -18.82
CA ARG A 182 4.46 -3.98 -19.60
C ARG A 182 5.91 -3.95 -19.10
N PRO A 183 6.92 -4.06 -19.99
CA PRO A 183 8.31 -3.86 -19.64
C PRO A 183 8.56 -2.48 -19.04
N ARG A 184 9.44 -2.39 -18.05
CA ARG A 184 9.90 -1.12 -17.46
C ARG A 184 11.11 -0.53 -18.18
N GLY A 185 11.74 -1.28 -19.08
CA GLY A 185 12.90 -0.84 -19.84
C GLY A 185 13.08 -1.68 -21.10
N ALA A 186 13.93 -1.20 -22.02
CA ALA A 186 14.19 -1.88 -23.30
C ALA A 186 14.84 -3.27 -23.18
N ASP A 187 15.43 -3.58 -22.02
CA ASP A 187 16.11 -4.83 -21.66
C ASP A 187 15.19 -5.87 -21.02
N GLU A 188 13.95 -5.51 -20.69
CA GLU A 188 12.96 -6.42 -20.09
C GLU A 188 12.03 -6.99 -21.18
N ALA A 189 11.90 -8.32 -21.24
CA ALA A 189 10.95 -8.97 -22.12
C ALA A 189 9.54 -8.94 -21.52
N PRO A 190 8.49 -8.62 -22.31
CA PRO A 190 7.12 -8.66 -21.82
C PRO A 190 6.78 -10.07 -21.35
N GLN A 191 6.11 -10.17 -20.20
CA GLN A 191 5.59 -11.44 -19.71
C GLN A 191 4.10 -11.52 -20.03
N TRP A 192 3.65 -12.68 -20.49
CA TRP A 192 2.26 -12.94 -20.83
C TRP A 192 1.71 -14.11 -20.03
N MET A 193 0.42 -14.05 -19.73
CA MET A 193 -0.37 -15.19 -19.28
C MET A 193 -1.70 -15.26 -20.02
N VAL A 194 -2.25 -16.46 -20.16
CA VAL A 194 -3.55 -16.70 -20.79
C VAL A 194 -4.41 -17.64 -19.94
N HIS A 195 -5.65 -17.22 -19.69
CA HIS A 195 -6.71 -18.02 -19.08
C HIS A 195 -7.78 -18.29 -20.14
N TRP A 196 -8.07 -19.56 -20.44
CA TRP A 196 -8.97 -19.90 -21.55
C TRP A 196 -9.85 -21.14 -21.27
N ILE A 197 -10.87 -21.34 -22.11
CA ILE A 197 -11.64 -22.58 -22.16
C ILE A 197 -11.02 -23.53 -23.20
N ALA A 198 -10.38 -24.60 -22.73
CA ALA A 198 -9.70 -25.58 -23.58
C ALA A 198 -10.66 -26.54 -24.29
N ALA A 199 -11.74 -26.96 -23.61
CA ALA A 199 -12.72 -27.90 -24.16
C ALA A 199 -14.07 -27.81 -23.45
N GLY A 200 -15.13 -28.27 -24.13
CA GLY A 200 -16.40 -28.65 -23.48
C GLY A 200 -17.44 -27.54 -23.24
N ALA A 201 -17.14 -26.28 -23.58
CA ALA A 201 -18.16 -25.23 -23.57
C ALA A 201 -19.00 -25.25 -24.86
N GLU A 202 -20.31 -25.45 -24.73
CA GLU A 202 -21.27 -25.52 -25.84
C GLU A 202 -21.87 -24.14 -26.21
N GLY A 203 -21.74 -23.13 -25.32
CA GLY A 203 -22.31 -21.79 -25.49
C GLY A 203 -21.28 -20.66 -25.54
N GLU A 204 -21.77 -19.42 -25.48
CA GLU A 204 -20.94 -18.22 -25.38
C GLU A 204 -20.14 -18.22 -24.06
N VAL A 205 -18.90 -17.74 -24.13
CA VAL A 205 -18.03 -17.55 -22.97
C VAL A 205 -17.94 -16.06 -22.72
N SER A 206 -18.45 -15.62 -21.58
CA SER A 206 -18.27 -14.24 -21.11
C SER A 206 -17.03 -14.14 -20.22
N HIS A 207 -16.50 -12.93 -20.07
CA HIS A 207 -15.29 -12.67 -19.28
C HIS A 207 -15.46 -11.45 -18.37
N ALA A 208 -14.64 -11.34 -17.34
CA ALA A 208 -14.40 -10.09 -16.62
C ALA A 208 -12.91 -9.93 -16.39
N SER A 209 -12.40 -8.72 -16.63
CA SER A 209 -10.97 -8.42 -16.40
C SER A 209 -10.68 -7.37 -15.33
N GLU A 210 -11.70 -6.66 -14.85
CA GLU A 210 -11.58 -5.66 -13.79
C GLU A 210 -12.11 -6.19 -12.45
N ARG A 211 -11.23 -6.25 -11.45
CA ARG A 211 -11.55 -6.86 -10.15
C ARG A 211 -12.56 -6.04 -9.34
N ALA A 212 -12.55 -4.71 -9.48
CA ALA A 212 -13.51 -3.82 -8.83
C ALA A 212 -14.95 -4.14 -9.23
N ALA A 213 -15.22 -4.29 -10.53
CA ALA A 213 -16.53 -4.67 -11.05
C ALA A 213 -16.90 -6.14 -10.74
N PHE A 214 -15.91 -7.03 -10.73
CA PHE A 214 -16.14 -8.46 -10.47
C PHE A 214 -16.47 -8.76 -9.00
N LEU A 215 -15.62 -8.30 -8.07
CA LEU A 215 -15.82 -8.50 -6.63
C LEU A 215 -16.89 -7.58 -6.08
N GLY A 216 -16.85 -6.29 -6.43
CA GLY A 216 -17.55 -5.22 -5.73
C GLY A 216 -16.84 -4.81 -4.43
N ARG A 217 -16.83 -3.51 -4.13
CA ARG A 217 -16.18 -2.93 -2.95
C ARG A 217 -16.59 -3.63 -1.64
N GLY A 218 -15.61 -3.99 -0.81
CA GLY A 218 -15.77 -4.57 0.52
C GLY A 218 -16.16 -6.05 0.56
N ARG A 219 -16.25 -6.72 -0.59
CA ARG A 219 -16.61 -8.14 -0.71
C ARG A 219 -15.39 -9.03 -0.81
N THR A 220 -15.52 -10.25 -0.29
CA THR A 220 -14.56 -11.34 -0.54
C THR A 220 -14.91 -12.06 -1.84
N LEU A 221 -14.02 -12.92 -2.34
CA LEU A 221 -14.33 -13.75 -3.50
C LEU A 221 -15.55 -14.68 -3.27
N ALA A 222 -15.78 -15.12 -2.04
CA ALA A 222 -16.94 -15.95 -1.70
C ALA A 222 -18.28 -15.23 -1.89
N GLU A 223 -18.28 -13.91 -1.78
CA GLU A 223 -19.47 -13.06 -1.86
C GLU A 223 -19.42 -12.11 -3.08
N ALA A 224 -18.56 -12.38 -4.05
CA ALA A 224 -18.33 -11.48 -5.20
C ALA A 224 -19.63 -11.15 -5.94
N ALA A 225 -19.83 -9.86 -6.24
CA ALA A 225 -21.04 -9.35 -6.86
C ALA A 225 -21.36 -10.04 -8.19
N ALA A 226 -20.34 -10.28 -9.02
CA ALA A 226 -20.50 -10.98 -10.29
C ALA A 226 -20.97 -12.43 -10.12
N LEU A 227 -20.63 -13.10 -9.02
CA LEU A 227 -21.11 -14.46 -8.75
C LEU A 227 -22.58 -14.49 -8.35
N ALA A 228 -23.10 -13.42 -7.72
CA ALA A 228 -24.51 -13.30 -7.38
C ALA A 228 -25.39 -12.87 -8.58
N ALA A 229 -24.82 -12.15 -9.56
CA ALA A 229 -25.54 -11.69 -10.74
C ALA A 229 -25.76 -12.82 -11.77
N PRO A 230 -27.00 -13.07 -12.25
CA PRO A 230 -27.26 -13.99 -13.36
C PRO A 230 -26.76 -13.43 -14.69
N GLY A 231 -26.46 -14.32 -15.65
CA GLY A 231 -26.07 -13.94 -17.01
C GLY A 231 -24.57 -13.71 -17.20
N PRO A 232 -24.18 -13.07 -18.31
CA PRO A 232 -22.77 -12.90 -18.68
C PRO A 232 -22.03 -11.97 -17.71
N LEU A 233 -20.72 -12.20 -17.60
CA LEU A 233 -19.80 -11.29 -16.91
C LEU A 233 -19.69 -9.95 -17.65
N THR A 234 -19.26 -8.91 -16.93
CA THR A 234 -19.27 -7.50 -17.37
C THR A 234 -18.37 -7.19 -18.58
N GLY A 235 -17.44 -8.08 -18.93
CA GLY A 235 -16.46 -7.84 -19.98
C GLY A 235 -15.35 -6.89 -19.55
N GLY A 236 -14.98 -5.98 -20.46
CA GLY A 236 -13.92 -4.98 -20.29
C GLY A 236 -12.52 -5.58 -20.44
N THR A 237 -11.62 -4.84 -21.08
CA THR A 237 -10.18 -5.18 -21.22
C THR A 237 -9.34 -3.93 -21.42
N GLY A 238 -8.02 -4.03 -21.27
CA GLY A 238 -7.05 -2.96 -21.49
C GLY A 238 -6.43 -2.48 -20.18
N ALA A 239 -6.45 -1.16 -19.95
CA ALA A 239 -5.94 -0.50 -18.77
C ALA A 239 -6.88 -0.69 -17.55
N VAL A 240 -6.96 -1.88 -16.98
CA VAL A 240 -7.94 -2.18 -15.91
C VAL A 240 -7.52 -1.73 -14.50
N LEU A 241 -6.23 -1.41 -14.30
CA LEU A 241 -5.59 -0.98 -13.05
C LEU A 241 -5.61 -2.02 -11.90
N ASP A 242 -6.63 -2.88 -11.81
CA ASP A 242 -6.73 -3.97 -10.84
C ASP A 242 -7.28 -5.24 -11.51
N PRO A 243 -6.41 -6.11 -12.05
CA PRO A 243 -6.83 -7.22 -12.90
C PRO A 243 -7.38 -8.42 -12.12
N VAL A 244 -8.47 -8.99 -12.63
CA VAL A 244 -8.95 -10.35 -12.34
C VAL A 244 -9.01 -11.10 -13.67
N LEU A 245 -8.76 -12.41 -13.73
CA LEU A 245 -9.06 -13.17 -14.95
C LEU A 245 -10.22 -14.11 -14.67
N ALA A 246 -11.43 -13.72 -15.08
CA ALA A 246 -12.63 -14.54 -14.91
C ALA A 246 -13.28 -14.91 -16.24
N LEU A 247 -13.69 -16.18 -16.38
CA LEU A 247 -14.45 -16.70 -17.51
C LEU A 247 -15.73 -17.34 -17.00
N ARG A 248 -16.85 -17.18 -17.72
CA ARG A 248 -18.12 -17.81 -17.39
C ARG A 248 -18.77 -18.46 -18.61
N THR A 249 -19.29 -19.67 -18.40
CA THR A 249 -20.14 -20.38 -19.36
C THR A 249 -21.28 -21.10 -18.63
N ALA A 250 -22.43 -21.24 -19.29
CA ALA A 250 -23.60 -21.92 -18.75
C ALA A 250 -23.66 -23.37 -19.24
N LEU A 251 -24.00 -24.29 -18.34
CA LEU A 251 -24.14 -25.72 -18.60
C LEU A 251 -25.56 -26.17 -18.29
N THR A 252 -26.22 -26.86 -19.21
CA THR A 252 -27.55 -27.46 -18.98
C THR A 252 -27.43 -28.98 -19.01
N LEU A 253 -27.91 -29.63 -17.95
CA LEU A 253 -27.82 -31.07 -17.76
C LEU A 253 -29.22 -31.66 -17.56
N ALA A 254 -29.62 -32.57 -18.47
CA ALA A 254 -30.78 -33.42 -18.26
C ALA A 254 -30.55 -34.37 -17.05
N PRO A 255 -31.61 -34.95 -16.46
CA PRO A 255 -31.47 -36.00 -15.46
C PRO A 255 -30.55 -37.14 -15.95
N GLY A 256 -29.57 -37.53 -15.13
CA GLY A 256 -28.57 -38.54 -15.46
C GLY A 256 -27.48 -38.11 -16.45
N ALA A 257 -27.53 -36.88 -16.97
CA ALA A 257 -26.53 -36.40 -17.93
C ALA A 257 -25.21 -36.02 -17.23
N ARG A 258 -24.12 -36.20 -17.97
CA ARG A 258 -22.78 -35.74 -17.62
C ARG A 258 -22.29 -34.70 -18.63
N ARG A 259 -21.62 -33.67 -18.15
CA ARG A 259 -20.92 -32.65 -18.97
C ARG A 259 -19.54 -32.40 -18.40
N THR A 260 -18.59 -32.07 -19.28
CA THR A 260 -17.20 -31.80 -18.90
C THR A 260 -16.76 -30.50 -19.53
N VAL A 261 -16.15 -29.61 -18.75
CA VAL A 261 -15.50 -28.37 -19.23
C VAL A 261 -14.06 -28.36 -18.73
N THR A 262 -13.13 -27.96 -19.58
CA THR A 262 -11.72 -27.79 -19.20
C THR A 262 -11.33 -26.33 -19.34
N VAL A 263 -10.80 -25.74 -18.28
CA VAL A 263 -10.15 -24.43 -18.29
C VAL A 263 -8.64 -24.59 -18.25
N GLY A 264 -7.90 -23.71 -18.90
CA GLY A 264 -6.44 -23.69 -18.88
C GLY A 264 -5.88 -22.36 -18.37
N LEU A 265 -4.70 -22.42 -17.78
CA LEU A 265 -3.87 -21.25 -17.46
C LEU A 265 -2.45 -21.51 -17.95
N ALA A 266 -1.84 -20.56 -18.66
CA ALA A 266 -0.48 -20.70 -19.16
C ALA A 266 0.31 -19.39 -19.09
N ALA A 267 1.63 -19.49 -19.01
CA ALA A 267 2.56 -18.39 -19.21
C ALA A 267 3.15 -18.44 -20.63
N ALA A 268 3.52 -17.28 -21.17
CA ALA A 268 4.15 -17.15 -22.48
C ALA A 268 5.06 -15.92 -22.54
N LEU A 269 5.95 -15.88 -23.54
CA LEU A 269 6.83 -14.73 -23.80
C LEU A 269 6.17 -13.67 -24.69
N ASP A 270 5.16 -14.05 -25.46
CA ASP A 270 4.40 -13.17 -26.33
C ASP A 270 2.95 -13.67 -26.50
N GLU A 271 2.14 -12.85 -27.16
CA GLU A 271 0.74 -13.17 -27.47
C GLU A 271 0.62 -14.41 -28.37
N ALA A 272 1.51 -14.53 -29.36
CA ALA A 272 1.46 -15.63 -30.32
C ALA A 272 1.72 -16.99 -29.64
N GLY A 273 2.68 -17.06 -28.72
CA GLY A 273 2.98 -18.24 -27.92
C GLY A 273 1.85 -18.60 -26.95
N ALA A 274 1.18 -17.60 -26.38
CA ALA A 274 -0.02 -17.82 -25.57
C ALA A 274 -1.15 -18.47 -26.39
N LEU A 275 -1.43 -17.93 -27.57
CA LEU A 275 -2.46 -18.47 -28.47
C LEU A 275 -2.10 -19.83 -29.07
N ALA A 276 -0.81 -20.06 -29.38
CA ALA A 276 -0.32 -21.36 -29.83
C ALA A 276 -0.50 -22.45 -28.75
N THR A 277 -0.31 -22.09 -27.48
CA THR A 277 -0.58 -22.99 -26.35
C THR A 277 -2.07 -23.32 -26.25
N CYS A 278 -2.95 -22.32 -26.42
CA CYS A 278 -4.40 -22.54 -26.45
C CYS A 278 -4.80 -23.51 -27.56
N ALA A 279 -4.28 -23.31 -28.77
CA ALA A 279 -4.57 -24.16 -29.92
C ALA A 279 -4.05 -25.60 -29.75
N ALA A 280 -2.85 -25.78 -29.19
CA ALA A 280 -2.27 -27.09 -28.97
C ALA A 280 -2.99 -27.92 -27.90
N LEU A 281 -3.73 -27.27 -27.00
CA LEU A 281 -4.50 -27.89 -25.93
C LEU A 281 -6.01 -27.78 -26.15
N ALA A 282 -6.43 -27.51 -27.39
CA ALA A 282 -7.85 -27.38 -27.75
C ALA A 282 -8.50 -28.75 -28.00
N GLY A 283 -9.67 -28.95 -27.42
CA GLY A 283 -10.48 -30.17 -27.62
C GLY A 283 -10.16 -31.31 -26.65
N ALA A 284 -11.10 -32.25 -26.52
CA ALA A 284 -11.06 -33.30 -25.51
C ALA A 284 -9.84 -34.22 -25.63
N GLU A 285 -9.49 -34.63 -26.84
CA GLU A 285 -8.36 -35.56 -27.10
C GLU A 285 -7.02 -34.97 -26.65
N ALA A 286 -6.76 -33.69 -26.95
CA ALA A 286 -5.53 -33.01 -26.53
C ALA A 286 -5.45 -32.87 -25.01
N VAL A 287 -6.58 -32.56 -24.36
CA VAL A 287 -6.68 -32.49 -22.91
C VAL A 287 -6.45 -33.88 -22.29
N ASP A 288 -7.03 -34.95 -22.83
CA ASP A 288 -6.80 -36.32 -22.34
C ASP A 288 -5.32 -36.71 -22.42
N ALA A 289 -4.69 -36.48 -23.57
CA ALA A 289 -3.26 -36.74 -23.75
C ALA A 289 -2.38 -35.96 -22.76
N ALA A 290 -2.75 -34.70 -22.45
CA ALA A 290 -2.02 -33.88 -21.49
C ALA A 290 -2.09 -34.41 -20.06
N PHE A 291 -3.27 -34.86 -19.60
CA PHE A 291 -3.43 -35.46 -18.27
C PHE A 291 -2.65 -36.78 -18.14
N GLU A 292 -2.68 -37.63 -19.17
CA GLU A 292 -1.89 -38.86 -19.16
C GLU A 292 -0.38 -38.58 -19.18
N ALA A 293 0.06 -37.57 -19.93
CA ALA A 293 1.46 -37.16 -19.96
C ALA A 293 1.93 -36.65 -18.60
N ALA A 294 1.11 -35.86 -17.91
CA ALA A 294 1.40 -35.35 -16.57
C ALA A 294 1.64 -36.51 -15.57
N GLU A 295 0.79 -37.53 -15.59
CA GLU A 295 0.95 -38.70 -14.74
C GLU A 295 2.19 -39.53 -15.07
N ARG A 296 2.51 -39.71 -16.36
CA ARG A 296 3.72 -40.42 -16.78
C ARG A 296 4.97 -39.69 -16.32
N GLN A 297 5.04 -38.37 -16.50
CA GLN A 297 6.18 -37.55 -16.11
C GLN A 297 6.37 -37.57 -14.59
N ALA A 298 5.31 -37.31 -13.82
CA ALA A 298 5.41 -37.27 -12.37
C ALA A 298 5.77 -38.65 -11.76
N ARG A 299 5.27 -39.75 -12.35
CA ARG A 299 5.67 -41.11 -11.98
C ARG A 299 7.15 -41.35 -12.24
N ALA A 300 7.64 -40.93 -13.41
CA ALA A 300 9.05 -41.05 -13.78
C ALA A 300 9.95 -40.23 -12.83
N ASP A 301 9.53 -39.02 -12.44
CA ASP A 301 10.26 -38.19 -11.48
C ASP A 301 10.31 -38.82 -10.09
N ARG A 302 9.18 -39.38 -9.61
CA ARG A 302 9.13 -40.12 -8.35
C ARG A 302 10.07 -41.32 -8.36
N GLU A 303 10.03 -42.12 -9.43
CA GLU A 303 10.84 -43.34 -9.57
C GLU A 303 12.34 -43.02 -9.68
N ALA A 304 12.69 -41.94 -10.39
CA ALA A 304 14.06 -41.44 -10.45
C ALA A 304 14.60 -40.99 -9.07
N CYS A 305 13.73 -40.57 -8.15
CA CYS A 305 14.08 -40.24 -6.77
C CYS A 305 14.02 -41.44 -5.80
N GLY A 306 13.72 -42.65 -6.28
CA GLY A 306 13.66 -43.86 -5.45
C GLY A 306 12.50 -43.88 -4.44
N LEU A 307 11.47 -43.06 -4.65
CA LEU A 307 10.32 -42.96 -3.75
C LEU A 307 9.21 -43.92 -4.19
N ASP A 308 8.59 -44.63 -3.24
CA ASP A 308 7.29 -45.28 -3.49
C ASP A 308 6.14 -44.25 -3.42
N ALA A 309 4.93 -44.65 -3.82
CA ALA A 309 3.80 -43.73 -3.85
C ALA A 309 3.43 -43.16 -2.46
N PRO A 310 3.39 -43.95 -1.36
CA PRO A 310 3.20 -43.41 -0.02
C PRO A 310 4.25 -42.36 0.38
N ALA A 311 5.54 -42.61 0.13
CA ALA A 311 6.62 -41.69 0.49
C ALA A 311 6.56 -40.39 -0.32
N ALA A 312 6.16 -40.46 -1.60
CA ALA A 312 5.96 -39.26 -2.43
C ALA A 312 4.79 -38.39 -1.95
N LEU A 313 3.70 -39.00 -1.48
CA LEU A 313 2.59 -38.26 -0.88
C LEU A 313 3.00 -37.57 0.43
N GLU A 314 3.83 -38.23 1.24
CA GLU A 314 4.37 -37.60 2.45
C GLU A 314 5.35 -36.45 2.12
N ALA A 315 6.19 -36.62 1.10
CA ALA A 315 7.04 -35.54 0.58
C ALA A 315 6.21 -34.35 0.09
N ALA A 316 5.08 -34.59 -0.57
CA ALA A 316 4.15 -33.54 -0.98
C ALA A 316 3.48 -32.84 0.21
N ARG A 317 3.05 -33.59 1.23
CA ARG A 317 2.49 -33.05 2.47
C ARG A 317 3.48 -32.12 3.16
N LEU A 318 4.74 -32.54 3.29
CA LEU A 318 5.83 -31.73 3.83
C LEU A 318 6.10 -30.48 2.99
N ALA A 319 5.99 -30.55 1.66
CA ALA A 319 6.15 -29.39 0.80
C ALA A 319 5.07 -28.32 1.06
N VAL A 320 3.83 -28.73 1.33
CA VAL A 320 2.74 -27.83 1.70
C VAL A 320 3.01 -27.19 3.07
N ASP A 321 3.52 -27.95 4.04
CA ASP A 321 3.96 -27.42 5.32
C ASP A 321 5.11 -26.42 5.15
N LEU A 322 6.04 -26.64 4.23
CA LEU A 322 7.12 -25.68 3.93
C LEU A 322 6.58 -24.39 3.31
N ALA A 323 5.58 -24.50 2.43
CA ALA A 323 4.96 -23.36 1.76
C ALA A 323 4.10 -22.53 2.73
N TYR A 324 3.20 -23.18 3.48
CA TYR A 324 2.28 -22.53 4.42
C TYR A 324 2.83 -22.35 5.83
N GLY A 325 3.99 -22.92 6.15
CA GLY A 325 4.52 -23.05 7.51
C GLY A 325 3.77 -24.10 8.34
N ALA A 326 4.53 -24.89 9.13
CA ALA A 326 3.97 -25.76 10.15
C ALA A 326 3.99 -25.08 11.53
N PRO A 327 3.06 -25.46 12.45
CA PRO A 327 3.22 -25.16 13.87
C PRO A 327 4.60 -25.63 14.34
N LEU A 328 5.38 -24.70 14.91
CA LEU A 328 6.65 -25.05 15.55
C LEU A 328 6.39 -25.55 16.98
N PRO A 329 7.23 -26.45 17.52
CA PRO A 329 7.14 -26.88 18.91
C PRO A 329 7.21 -25.69 19.87
N ALA A 330 6.50 -25.76 20.99
CA ALA A 330 6.57 -24.75 22.04
C ALA A 330 8.00 -24.58 22.56
N ALA A 331 8.56 -23.39 22.43
CA ALA A 331 9.86 -23.04 23.01
C ALA A 331 9.69 -22.33 24.37
N PRO A 332 10.57 -22.60 25.36
CA PRO A 332 10.56 -21.84 26.62
C PRO A 332 10.88 -20.35 26.40
N GLN A 333 10.43 -19.50 27.33
CA GLN A 333 10.46 -18.02 27.29
C GLN A 333 11.86 -17.37 27.33
N ASP A 334 12.94 -18.11 27.04
CA ASP A 334 14.29 -17.55 27.04
C ASP A 334 14.53 -16.63 25.82
N PRO A 335 15.34 -15.57 25.98
CA PRO A 335 15.72 -14.69 24.88
C PRO A 335 16.40 -15.48 23.77
N ALA A 336 15.97 -15.26 22.54
CA ALA A 336 16.46 -16.01 21.40
C ALA A 336 17.94 -15.74 21.12
N GLN A 337 18.65 -16.82 20.79
CA GLN A 337 19.99 -16.76 20.25
C GLN A 337 19.92 -16.65 18.72
N PRO A 338 20.86 -15.93 18.08
CA PRO A 338 20.97 -15.92 16.62
C PRO A 338 21.11 -17.35 16.08
N LEU A 339 20.63 -17.58 14.85
CA LEU A 339 20.89 -18.83 14.16
C LEU A 339 22.42 -19.02 14.06
N PRO A 340 23.00 -20.09 14.62
CA PRO A 340 24.43 -20.34 14.47
C PRO A 340 24.76 -20.56 12.99
N ALA A 341 26.03 -20.34 12.61
CA ALA A 341 26.51 -20.79 11.31
C ALA A 341 26.26 -22.30 11.19
N LEU A 342 25.70 -22.74 10.06
CA LEU A 342 25.34 -24.14 9.81
C LEU A 342 26.28 -24.71 8.74
N PRO A 343 27.38 -25.39 9.11
CA PRO A 343 28.32 -25.94 8.16
C PRO A 343 27.63 -26.90 7.19
N GLY A 344 27.91 -26.74 5.89
CA GLY A 344 27.32 -27.58 4.83
C GLY A 344 25.93 -27.12 4.36
N LEU A 345 25.30 -26.13 5.00
CA LEU A 345 24.03 -25.58 4.56
C LEU A 345 24.22 -24.15 4.05
N GLY A 346 23.83 -23.88 2.79
CA GLY A 346 23.97 -22.56 2.16
C GLY A 346 22.97 -21.49 2.64
N GLY A 347 22.47 -21.60 3.88
CA GLY A 347 21.47 -20.69 4.45
C GLY A 347 20.67 -21.32 5.60
N ALA A 348 19.63 -20.62 6.06
CA ALA A 348 18.75 -21.15 7.10
C ALA A 348 17.96 -22.39 6.61
N PRO A 349 17.77 -23.41 7.46
CA PRO A 349 16.98 -24.57 7.10
C PRO A 349 15.52 -24.17 6.89
N ARG A 350 14.89 -24.73 5.87
CA ARG A 350 13.44 -24.61 5.67
C ARG A 350 12.73 -25.76 6.38
N LEU A 351 13.31 -26.96 6.37
CA LEU A 351 12.86 -28.14 7.11
C LEU A 351 13.92 -28.56 8.13
N VAL A 352 13.50 -28.89 9.34
CA VAL A 352 14.34 -29.61 10.31
C VAL A 352 13.74 -30.99 10.57
N VAL A 353 14.58 -32.02 10.57
CA VAL A 353 14.19 -33.40 10.88
C VAL A 353 15.01 -33.86 12.08
N ASP A 354 14.33 -34.04 13.21
CA ASP A 354 14.92 -34.62 14.41
C ASP A 354 15.00 -36.14 14.25
N LEU A 355 16.22 -36.65 14.37
CA LEU A 355 16.57 -38.06 14.18
C LEU A 355 16.60 -38.84 15.51
N ASP A 356 16.07 -38.26 16.57
CA ASP A 356 15.93 -38.92 17.86
C ASP A 356 14.89 -40.05 17.81
N GLY A 357 15.19 -41.15 18.50
CA GLY A 357 14.35 -42.34 18.57
C GLY A 357 14.54 -43.33 17.41
N ALA A 358 13.85 -44.48 17.51
CA ALA A 358 14.06 -45.62 16.60
C ALA A 358 13.67 -45.35 15.13
N GLU A 359 12.73 -44.41 14.89
CA GLU A 359 12.27 -44.04 13.54
C GLU A 359 13.06 -42.88 12.90
N GLY A 360 13.94 -42.23 13.67
CA GLY A 360 14.68 -41.04 13.23
C GLY A 360 15.44 -41.26 11.92
N PRO A 361 16.28 -42.31 11.79
CA PRO A 361 17.01 -42.58 10.55
C PRO A 361 16.11 -42.74 9.32
N ALA A 362 14.96 -43.41 9.46
CA ALA A 362 14.01 -43.57 8.35
C ALA A 362 13.41 -42.22 7.91
N ARG A 363 13.09 -41.34 8.87
CA ARG A 363 12.60 -39.97 8.57
C ARG A 363 13.64 -39.12 7.87
N GLY A 364 14.90 -39.22 8.27
CA GLY A 364 15.99 -38.51 7.61
C GLY A 364 16.20 -38.99 6.17
N GLU A 365 16.14 -40.30 5.92
CA GLU A 365 16.22 -40.85 4.56
C GLU A 365 15.05 -40.37 3.68
N ALA A 366 13.83 -40.41 4.22
CA ALA A 366 12.65 -39.91 3.53
C ALA A 366 12.77 -38.40 3.19
N ALA A 367 13.33 -37.59 4.08
CA ALA A 367 13.52 -36.16 3.86
C ALA A 367 14.58 -35.86 2.78
N LEU A 368 15.66 -36.64 2.70
CA LEU A 368 16.65 -36.50 1.62
C LEU A 368 16.09 -36.91 0.26
N ALA A 369 15.29 -37.98 0.22
CA ALA A 369 14.59 -38.39 -1.00
C ALA A 369 13.53 -37.35 -1.43
N ALA A 370 12.79 -36.78 -0.48
CA ALA A 370 11.86 -35.68 -0.72
C ALA A 370 12.56 -34.43 -1.28
N LEU A 371 13.75 -34.09 -0.77
CA LEU A 371 14.55 -32.96 -1.27
C LEU A 371 14.92 -33.11 -2.75
N ALA A 372 15.28 -34.32 -3.19
CA ALA A 372 15.57 -34.60 -4.59
C ALA A 372 14.32 -34.39 -5.47
N LEU A 373 13.15 -34.83 -5.00
CA LEU A 373 11.87 -34.61 -5.70
C LEU A 373 11.51 -33.13 -5.77
N TRP A 374 11.61 -32.39 -4.65
CA TRP A 374 11.33 -30.96 -4.59
C TRP A 374 12.22 -30.15 -5.53
N HIS A 375 13.50 -30.50 -5.63
CA HIS A 375 14.40 -29.89 -6.60
C HIS A 375 13.90 -30.09 -8.04
N ARG A 376 13.47 -31.31 -8.40
CA ARG A 376 12.88 -31.59 -9.72
C ARG A 376 11.56 -30.86 -9.95
N GLN A 377 10.79 -30.63 -8.88
CA GLN A 377 9.53 -29.87 -8.92
C GLN A 377 9.72 -28.35 -8.88
N GLY A 378 10.96 -27.85 -8.82
CA GLY A 378 11.27 -26.42 -8.79
C GLY A 378 10.97 -25.74 -7.45
N LEU A 379 10.98 -26.48 -6.33
CA LEU A 379 10.80 -25.95 -4.98
C LEU A 379 12.16 -25.71 -4.29
N ASP A 380 12.37 -24.49 -3.78
CA ASP A 380 13.53 -24.20 -2.93
C ASP A 380 13.33 -24.72 -1.50
N ALA A 381 13.94 -25.87 -1.21
CA ALA A 381 13.98 -26.47 0.11
C ALA A 381 15.43 -26.66 0.60
N ARG A 382 15.65 -26.42 1.89
CA ARG A 382 16.90 -26.69 2.62
C ARG A 382 16.57 -27.55 3.83
N VAL A 383 17.23 -28.69 4.00
CA VAL A 383 16.92 -29.68 5.04
C VAL A 383 18.07 -29.78 6.05
N ALA A 384 17.78 -29.56 7.32
CA ALA A 384 18.70 -29.86 8.41
C ALA A 384 18.28 -31.18 9.08
N LEU A 385 19.16 -32.18 9.05
CA LEU A 385 19.02 -33.40 9.81
C LEU A 385 19.71 -33.20 11.16
N VAL A 386 19.00 -33.37 12.26
CA VAL A 386 19.51 -33.12 13.60
C VAL A 386 19.54 -34.42 14.38
N GLY A 387 20.69 -34.78 14.94
CA GLY A 387 20.82 -36.00 15.75
C GLY A 387 22.13 -36.11 16.52
N PRO A 388 22.37 -37.24 17.21
CA PRO A 388 23.58 -37.46 18.00
C PRO A 388 24.86 -37.50 17.15
N ALA A 389 25.98 -36.97 17.63
CA ALA A 389 27.25 -36.93 16.90
C ALA A 389 27.71 -38.30 16.39
N ALA A 390 27.37 -39.37 17.12
CA ALA A 390 27.65 -40.75 16.74
C ALA A 390 27.06 -41.18 15.37
N GLN A 391 25.98 -40.54 14.90
CA GLN A 391 25.38 -40.84 13.60
C GLN A 391 26.00 -40.05 12.44
N ALA A 392 26.91 -39.10 12.67
CA ALA A 392 27.45 -38.24 11.60
C ALA A 392 28.08 -39.03 10.44
N GLY A 393 28.79 -40.13 10.75
CA GLY A 393 29.39 -41.01 9.76
C GLY A 393 28.37 -41.76 8.87
N LEU A 394 27.13 -41.94 9.32
CA LEU A 394 26.04 -42.53 8.54
C LEU A 394 25.54 -41.56 7.45
N TRP A 395 25.51 -40.27 7.76
CA TRP A 395 24.88 -39.25 6.92
C TRP A 395 25.84 -38.57 5.95
N ALA A 396 27.13 -38.44 6.30
CA ALA A 396 28.14 -37.83 5.44
C ALA A 396 28.16 -38.36 3.99
N PRO A 397 28.20 -39.69 3.72
CA PRO A 397 28.19 -40.20 2.35
C PRO A 397 26.85 -39.95 1.63
N LYS A 398 25.73 -39.94 2.35
CA LYS A 398 24.39 -39.70 1.77
C LYS A 398 24.23 -38.24 1.34
N LEU A 399 24.69 -37.31 2.16
CA LEU A 399 24.67 -35.88 1.85
C LEU A 399 25.59 -35.54 0.67
N ALA A 400 26.77 -36.16 0.61
CA ALA A 400 27.71 -35.99 -0.50
C ALA A 400 27.18 -36.53 -1.84
N ALA A 401 26.27 -37.51 -1.80
CA ALA A 401 25.63 -38.08 -2.98
C ALA A 401 24.44 -37.27 -3.50
N LEU A 402 24.03 -36.21 -2.81
CA LEU A 402 22.94 -35.34 -3.28
C LEU A 402 23.36 -34.56 -4.53
N PRO A 403 22.44 -34.29 -5.47
CA PRO A 403 22.72 -33.45 -6.64
C PRO A 403 23.21 -32.04 -6.27
N ASP A 404 22.76 -31.51 -5.13
CA ASP A 404 23.19 -30.22 -4.58
C ASP A 404 23.48 -30.39 -3.07
N PRO A 405 24.74 -30.74 -2.70
CA PRO A 405 25.12 -30.98 -1.32
C PRO A 405 24.91 -29.78 -0.39
N GLY A 406 24.82 -28.55 -0.93
CA GLY A 406 24.62 -27.32 -0.14
C GLY A 406 23.20 -27.14 0.39
N ARG A 407 22.25 -28.00 0.00
CA ARG A 407 20.83 -27.95 0.40
C ARG A 407 20.46 -28.86 1.56
N ALA A 408 21.37 -29.72 2.00
CA ALA A 408 21.14 -30.51 3.20
C ALA A 408 22.39 -30.65 4.06
N ALA A 409 22.21 -30.62 5.38
CA ALA A 409 23.30 -30.78 6.32
C ALA A 409 22.89 -31.66 7.50
N TYR A 410 23.87 -32.38 8.06
CA TYR A 410 23.73 -33.06 9.34
C TYR A 410 24.29 -32.18 10.45
N LEU A 411 23.48 -31.89 11.46
CA LEU A 411 23.84 -31.05 12.59
C LEU A 411 23.84 -31.90 13.87
N ALA A 412 25.02 -32.07 14.46
CA ALA A 412 25.14 -32.80 15.72
C ALA A 412 24.58 -31.98 16.89
N VAL A 413 23.67 -32.56 17.67
CA VAL A 413 23.04 -31.91 18.84
C VAL A 413 24.10 -31.44 19.85
N GLU A 414 25.16 -32.24 20.05
CA GLU A 414 26.26 -31.95 20.96
C GLU A 414 27.09 -30.73 20.50
N SER A 415 27.20 -30.51 19.18
CA SER A 415 27.89 -29.35 18.61
C SER A 415 27.03 -28.09 18.61
N LEU A 416 25.71 -28.22 18.44
CA LEU A 416 24.77 -27.10 18.51
C LEU A 416 24.53 -26.64 19.96
N GLY A 417 24.57 -27.56 20.91
CA GLY A 417 24.06 -27.35 22.26
C GLY A 417 22.54 -27.11 22.28
N ALA A 418 21.96 -27.05 23.48
CA ALA A 418 20.51 -26.90 23.63
C ALA A 418 19.97 -25.59 23.04
N ALA A 419 20.77 -24.51 23.11
CA ALA A 419 20.36 -23.21 22.60
C ALA A 419 20.47 -23.09 21.07
N GLY A 420 21.53 -23.64 20.47
CA GLY A 420 21.66 -23.70 19.01
C GLY A 420 20.60 -24.59 18.36
N LEU A 421 20.23 -25.71 19.00
CA LEU A 421 19.13 -26.56 18.54
C LEU A 421 17.79 -25.80 18.49
N ARG A 422 17.47 -25.05 19.55
CA ARG A 422 16.26 -24.20 19.58
C ARG A 422 16.30 -23.13 18.49
N ALA A 423 17.45 -22.50 18.26
CA ALA A 423 17.60 -21.51 17.19
C ALA A 423 17.33 -22.14 15.81
N VAL A 424 17.85 -23.34 15.56
CA VAL A 424 17.59 -24.11 14.32
C VAL A 424 16.11 -24.40 14.13
N HIS A 425 15.41 -24.88 15.17
CA HIS A 425 13.96 -25.14 15.11
C HIS A 425 13.14 -23.88 14.84
N ARG A 426 13.45 -22.75 15.47
CA ARG A 426 12.71 -21.48 15.31
C ARG A 426 12.83 -20.88 13.90
N HIS A 427 14.01 -20.99 13.28
CA HIS A 427 14.23 -20.45 11.94
C HIS A 427 13.70 -21.36 10.82
N ALA A 428 13.30 -22.59 11.15
CA ALA A 428 12.69 -23.52 10.21
C ALA A 428 11.26 -23.09 9.84
N ARG A 429 10.82 -23.44 8.63
CA ARG A 429 9.41 -23.35 8.24
C ARG A 429 8.60 -24.54 8.74
N ALA A 430 9.25 -25.68 8.97
CA ALA A 430 8.65 -26.88 9.55
C ALA A 430 9.69 -27.75 10.30
N VAL A 431 9.24 -28.49 11.32
CA VAL A 431 10.06 -29.43 12.12
C VAL A 431 9.35 -30.79 12.20
N VAL A 432 10.07 -31.89 12.02
CA VAL A 432 9.55 -33.28 12.05
C VAL A 432 10.30 -34.09 13.11
N PRO A 433 9.64 -34.80 14.05
CA PRO A 433 8.20 -35.05 14.20
C PRO A 433 7.55 -33.96 15.07
N GLY A 434 7.35 -32.75 14.55
CA GLY A 434 6.63 -31.72 15.29
C GLY A 434 5.27 -32.27 15.75
N THR A 435 5.02 -32.27 17.07
CA THR A 435 3.70 -32.65 17.59
C THR A 435 2.72 -31.53 17.27
N ARG A 436 1.63 -31.89 16.59
CA ARG A 436 0.53 -30.97 16.27
C ARG A 436 -0.46 -31.01 17.42
N PRO A 437 -0.63 -29.96 18.24
CA PRO A 437 -1.79 -29.89 19.10
C PRO A 437 -3.02 -29.77 18.18
N PRO A 438 -4.02 -30.66 18.28
CA PRO A 438 -5.27 -30.47 17.55
C PRO A 438 -5.93 -29.18 18.06
N VAL A 439 -6.28 -28.28 17.14
CA VAL A 439 -7.18 -27.16 17.48
C VAL A 439 -8.58 -27.77 17.57
N ALA A 440 -9.11 -27.86 18.79
CA ALA A 440 -10.46 -28.36 18.99
C ALA A 440 -11.46 -27.47 18.23
N ALA A 441 -12.29 -28.07 17.38
CA ALA A 441 -13.41 -27.37 16.78
C ALA A 441 -14.40 -26.96 17.88
N SER A 442 -14.72 -25.66 17.96
CA SER A 442 -15.76 -25.16 18.86
C SER A 442 -17.06 -25.00 18.08
N GLU A 443 -18.17 -25.49 18.64
CA GLU A 443 -19.50 -25.28 18.08
C GLU A 443 -19.83 -23.78 18.02
N ARG A 444 -20.25 -23.31 16.84
CA ARG A 444 -20.72 -21.93 16.63
C ARG A 444 -22.16 -21.84 17.12
N VAL A 445 -22.40 -20.99 18.13
CA VAL A 445 -23.71 -20.88 18.80
C VAL A 445 -24.32 -19.48 18.62
N TYR A 446 -23.52 -18.51 18.17
CA TYR A 446 -23.99 -17.17 17.85
C TYR A 446 -24.23 -17.01 16.34
N ALA A 447 -25.25 -16.23 15.98
CA ALA A 447 -25.57 -15.89 14.60
C ALA A 447 -25.18 -14.43 14.29
N PRO A 448 -24.91 -14.08 13.02
CA PRO A 448 -24.82 -12.68 12.61
C PRO A 448 -26.11 -11.92 12.94
N LEU A 449 -25.98 -10.69 13.43
CA LEU A 449 -27.13 -9.82 13.73
C LEU A 449 -28.01 -9.59 12.49
N ARG A 450 -29.33 -9.65 12.69
CA ARG A 450 -30.35 -9.24 11.70
C ARG A 450 -31.36 -8.32 12.38
N PRO A 451 -31.23 -6.99 12.25
CA PRO A 451 -32.13 -6.05 12.91
C PRO A 451 -33.54 -6.12 12.32
N ALA A 452 -34.55 -5.76 13.12
CA ALA A 452 -35.97 -5.77 12.72
C ALA A 452 -36.34 -4.71 11.65
N GLY A 453 -35.41 -3.83 11.28
CA GLY A 453 -35.55 -2.82 10.23
C GLY A 453 -34.30 -1.94 10.13
N PRO A 454 -34.14 -1.15 9.05
CA PRO A 454 -33.01 -0.25 8.89
C PRO A 454 -33.06 0.86 9.96
N GLN A 455 -32.00 0.95 10.76
CA GLN A 455 -31.83 2.01 11.75
C GLN A 455 -30.89 3.07 11.20
N VAL A 456 -31.46 4.03 10.47
CA VAL A 456 -30.68 5.11 9.87
C VAL A 456 -30.53 6.23 10.91
N PRO A 457 -29.30 6.55 11.36
CA PRO A 457 -29.10 7.71 12.22
C PRO A 457 -29.53 8.99 11.46
N PRO A 458 -30.10 9.99 12.15
CA PRO A 458 -30.46 11.25 11.51
C PRO A 458 -29.22 11.90 10.88
N PRO A 459 -29.34 12.50 9.68
CA PRO A 459 -28.20 13.13 9.03
C PRO A 459 -27.69 14.30 9.88
N ALA A 460 -26.40 14.28 10.19
CA ALA A 460 -25.73 15.41 10.80
C ALA A 460 -25.64 16.57 9.79
N GLU A 461 -25.64 17.81 10.30
CA GLU A 461 -25.39 18.99 9.47
C GLU A 461 -23.99 18.92 8.85
N THR A 462 -23.93 19.09 7.53
CA THR A 462 -22.70 19.08 6.71
C THR A 462 -22.71 20.23 5.71
N VAL A 463 -21.51 20.67 5.33
CA VAL A 463 -21.28 21.58 4.19
C VAL A 463 -20.52 20.86 3.09
N LEU A 464 -20.70 21.27 1.85
CA LEU A 464 -20.06 20.66 0.67
C LEU A 464 -20.36 19.14 0.58
N ASP A 465 -21.62 18.75 0.82
CA ASP A 465 -22.05 17.36 0.80
C ASP A 465 -22.12 16.82 -0.63
N ASN A 466 -21.50 15.66 -0.87
CA ASN A 466 -21.41 15.02 -2.18
C ASN A 466 -22.33 13.82 -2.37
N GLY A 467 -23.30 13.63 -1.48
CA GLY A 467 -24.21 12.49 -1.46
C GLY A 467 -23.73 11.36 -0.57
N LEU A 468 -22.43 11.11 -0.46
CA LEU A 468 -21.86 10.13 0.49
C LEU A 468 -21.51 10.75 1.85
N GLY A 469 -21.23 12.05 1.88
CA GLY A 469 -20.87 12.78 3.10
C GLY A 469 -20.49 14.22 2.82
N GLY A 470 -20.11 14.96 3.85
CA GLY A 470 -19.62 16.34 3.74
C GLY A 470 -18.81 16.76 4.96
N PHE A 471 -18.26 17.97 4.93
CA PHE A 471 -17.49 18.51 6.04
C PHE A 471 -18.42 18.94 7.17
N SER A 472 -17.96 18.86 8.41
CA SER A 472 -18.61 19.55 9.54
C SER A 472 -18.66 21.07 9.28
N PRO A 473 -19.60 21.81 9.88
CA PRO A 473 -19.71 23.27 9.66
C PRO A 473 -18.42 24.06 9.97
N ASP A 474 -17.57 23.55 10.88
CA ASP A 474 -16.27 24.14 11.21
C ASP A 474 -15.10 23.64 10.33
N GLY A 475 -15.37 22.72 9.40
CA GLY A 475 -14.43 22.13 8.45
C GLY A 475 -13.46 21.10 9.03
N ARG A 476 -13.56 20.74 10.32
CA ARG A 476 -12.55 19.93 11.03
C ARG A 476 -12.75 18.42 10.93
N GLU A 477 -13.93 17.98 10.53
CA GLU A 477 -14.26 16.58 10.29
C GLU A 477 -14.87 16.42 8.89
N TYR A 478 -14.58 15.30 8.24
CA TYR A 478 -15.37 14.83 7.10
C TYR A 478 -16.28 13.69 7.58
N ARG A 479 -17.59 13.83 7.33
CA ARG A 479 -18.64 12.96 7.87
C ARG A 479 -19.27 12.13 6.75
N LEU A 480 -18.95 10.84 6.71
CA LEU A 480 -19.53 9.87 5.79
C LEU A 480 -20.81 9.26 6.35
N ARG A 481 -21.74 8.93 5.45
CA ARG A 481 -22.93 8.12 5.72
C ARG A 481 -22.77 6.78 5.01
N ILE A 482 -22.71 5.70 5.79
CA ILE A 482 -22.65 4.34 5.28
C ILE A 482 -24.00 3.69 5.55
N LEU A 483 -24.76 3.42 4.50
CA LEU A 483 -26.10 2.84 4.58
C LEU A 483 -26.07 1.37 4.15
N PRO A 484 -26.95 0.50 4.67
CA PRO A 484 -27.07 -0.86 4.16
C PRO A 484 -27.69 -0.86 2.76
N GLY A 485 -27.07 -1.60 1.83
CA GLY A 485 -27.56 -1.83 0.49
C GLY A 485 -28.65 -2.91 0.42
N PRO A 486 -29.15 -3.24 -0.78
CA PRO A 486 -30.22 -4.22 -0.98
C PRO A 486 -29.89 -5.64 -0.48
N ASP A 487 -28.62 -6.04 -0.53
CA ASP A 487 -28.10 -7.31 0.00
C ASP A 487 -27.72 -7.22 1.50
N GLY A 488 -27.98 -6.07 2.12
CA GLY A 488 -27.60 -5.75 3.48
C GLY A 488 -26.14 -5.35 3.66
N LEU A 489 -25.28 -5.45 2.65
CA LEU A 489 -23.89 -5.03 2.81
C LEU A 489 -23.79 -3.50 2.91
N PRO A 490 -22.80 -2.96 3.64
CA PRO A 490 -22.57 -1.51 3.67
C PRO A 490 -22.32 -0.97 2.26
N VAL A 491 -23.00 0.11 1.88
CA VAL A 491 -22.70 0.90 0.68
C VAL A 491 -21.49 1.76 0.98
N LEU A 492 -20.33 1.28 0.55
CA LEU A 492 -19.03 1.92 0.76
C LEU A 492 -18.72 2.92 -0.38
N PRO A 493 -17.86 3.92 -0.14
CA PRO A 493 -17.30 4.75 -1.20
C PRO A 493 -16.55 3.90 -2.26
N PRO A 494 -16.39 4.39 -3.50
CA PRO A 494 -15.82 3.59 -4.60
C PRO A 494 -14.40 3.06 -4.32
N MET A 495 -13.63 3.81 -3.55
CA MET A 495 -12.32 3.44 -3.01
C MET A 495 -12.31 3.64 -1.50
N PRO A 496 -11.39 2.99 -0.74
CA PRO A 496 -11.25 3.23 0.69
C PRO A 496 -10.98 4.73 0.94
N TRP A 497 -11.81 5.35 1.77
CA TRP A 497 -11.60 6.71 2.23
C TRP A 497 -10.95 6.64 3.60
N SER A 498 -9.69 7.05 3.67
CA SER A 498 -8.82 6.80 4.80
C SER A 498 -8.49 8.04 5.62
N ASN A 499 -7.99 7.82 6.83
CA ASN A 499 -7.35 8.79 7.71
C ASN A 499 -6.02 8.21 8.22
N VAL A 500 -4.96 9.02 8.19
CA VAL A 500 -3.64 8.68 8.73
C VAL A 500 -3.50 9.35 10.09
N LEU A 501 -3.47 8.54 11.16
CA LEU A 501 -3.30 9.03 12.52
C LEU A 501 -1.86 8.73 12.96
N ALA A 502 -1.06 9.76 13.22
CA ALA A 502 0.34 9.56 13.58
C ALA A 502 0.86 10.65 14.52
N ASN A 503 1.87 10.27 15.30
CA ASN A 503 2.86 11.16 15.90
C ASN A 503 4.23 10.90 15.22
N GLU A 504 5.30 11.56 15.69
CA GLU A 504 6.64 11.49 15.06
C GLU A 504 7.17 10.06 14.80
N THR A 505 6.79 9.09 15.63
CA THR A 505 7.32 7.71 15.56
C THR A 505 6.27 6.64 15.32
N PHE A 506 5.01 6.87 15.70
CA PHE A 506 3.98 5.83 15.75
C PHE A 506 2.73 6.28 15.01
N GLY A 507 2.03 5.34 14.38
CA GLY A 507 0.74 5.66 13.79
C GLY A 507 -0.05 4.46 13.31
N LEU A 508 -1.23 4.77 12.77
CA LEU A 508 -2.12 3.81 12.13
C LEU A 508 -2.90 4.43 10.96
N ILE A 509 -3.38 3.56 10.07
CA ILE A 509 -4.31 3.90 9.00
C ILE A 509 -5.69 3.32 9.37
N ALA A 510 -6.71 4.17 9.30
CA ALA A 510 -8.11 3.80 9.44
C ALA A 510 -8.86 4.17 8.15
N THR A 511 -9.75 3.29 7.69
CA THR A 511 -10.67 3.57 6.57
C THR A 511 -12.08 3.79 7.10
N GLU A 512 -13.02 4.13 6.22
CA GLU A 512 -14.43 4.14 6.56
C GLU A 512 -14.90 2.78 7.13
N ARG A 513 -14.24 1.69 6.72
CA ARG A 513 -14.61 0.32 7.07
C ARG A 513 -14.04 -0.15 8.42
N GLY A 514 -12.85 0.29 8.80
CA GLY A 514 -12.16 -0.16 10.02
C GLY A 514 -10.67 0.16 10.05
N LEU A 515 -9.89 -0.66 10.76
CA LEU A 515 -8.46 -0.46 10.97
C LEU A 515 -7.62 -1.35 10.04
N THR A 516 -6.61 -0.77 9.38
CA THR A 516 -5.88 -1.47 8.30
C THR A 516 -4.41 -1.71 8.57
N CYS A 517 -3.68 -0.78 9.17
CA CYS A 517 -2.26 -0.96 9.49
C CYS A 517 -1.84 -0.09 10.67
N THR A 518 -1.03 -0.62 11.59
CA THR A 518 -0.39 0.08 12.71
C THR A 518 1.13 -0.16 12.65
N TRP A 519 1.94 0.86 12.96
CA TRP A 519 3.41 0.76 12.95
C TRP A 519 4.05 1.55 14.09
N ASN A 520 5.34 1.26 14.34
CA ASN A 520 6.18 2.04 15.23
C ASN A 520 7.57 2.25 14.63
N LEU A 521 8.17 3.41 14.84
CA LEU A 521 9.45 3.92 14.32
C LEU A 521 9.51 4.04 12.78
N ASN A 522 9.14 3.00 12.05
CA ASN A 522 9.20 2.93 10.60
C ASN A 522 8.01 2.15 10.04
N SER A 523 7.17 2.80 9.25
CA SER A 523 5.94 2.25 8.67
C SER A 523 6.14 1.18 7.60
N ARG A 524 7.36 1.02 7.10
CA ARG A 524 7.74 -0.07 6.20
C ARG A 524 8.45 -1.19 6.94
N LEU A 525 9.53 -0.89 7.66
CA LEU A 525 10.43 -1.89 8.25
C LEU A 525 9.91 -2.47 9.59
N ARG A 526 9.03 -1.73 10.29
CA ARG A 526 8.55 -2.11 11.63
C ARG A 526 7.03 -1.91 11.76
N ARG A 527 6.29 -2.75 11.05
CA ARG A 527 4.83 -2.81 11.14
C ARG A 527 4.40 -3.66 12.32
N LEU A 528 3.41 -3.20 13.07
CA LEU A 528 2.78 -4.00 14.13
C LEU A 528 1.68 -4.91 13.56
N THR A 529 0.90 -4.38 12.61
CA THR A 529 -0.11 -5.13 11.83
C THR A 529 0.18 -4.99 10.32
N PRO A 530 -0.19 -5.95 9.46
CA PRO A 530 0.23 -5.96 8.07
C PRO A 530 -0.37 -4.80 7.26
N TRP A 531 0.39 -4.30 6.28
CA TRP A 531 -0.11 -3.37 5.26
C TRP A 531 -0.40 -4.16 3.98
N LEU A 532 -1.68 -4.39 3.67
CA LEU A 532 -2.11 -5.33 2.64
C LEU A 532 -2.39 -4.69 1.26
N ASN A 533 -2.64 -3.38 1.21
CA ASN A 533 -2.79 -2.59 -0.02
C ASN A 533 -3.76 -3.20 -1.06
N ASP A 534 -4.94 -3.64 -0.60
CA ASP A 534 -6.04 -4.11 -1.45
C ASP A 534 -7.26 -3.17 -1.32
N PRO A 535 -7.41 -2.17 -2.21
CA PRO A 535 -8.49 -1.19 -2.11
C PRO A 535 -9.88 -1.77 -2.37
N ILE A 536 -9.99 -2.91 -3.05
CA ILE A 536 -11.30 -3.49 -3.40
C ILE A 536 -11.82 -4.28 -2.20
N GLY A 537 -11.02 -5.22 -1.69
CA GLY A 537 -11.39 -6.04 -0.52
C GLY A 537 -11.27 -5.30 0.81
N ASP A 538 -10.35 -4.33 0.91
CA ASP A 538 -10.00 -3.54 2.10
C ASP A 538 -9.90 -4.38 3.40
N PRO A 539 -9.04 -5.41 3.41
CA PRO A 539 -8.95 -6.37 4.51
C PRO A 539 -8.57 -5.68 5.83
N LEU A 540 -9.17 -6.15 6.92
CA LEU A 540 -9.03 -5.58 8.26
C LEU A 540 -8.23 -6.55 9.16
N PRO A 541 -6.89 -6.43 9.25
CA PRO A 541 -6.07 -7.28 10.11
C PRO A 541 -6.28 -6.98 11.60
N GLU A 542 -6.97 -5.89 11.92
CA GLU A 542 -7.46 -5.56 13.24
C GLU A 542 -8.99 -5.42 13.19
N ALA A 543 -9.70 -6.23 13.99
CA ALA A 543 -11.15 -6.29 13.96
C ALA A 543 -11.75 -6.30 15.37
N LEU A 544 -12.95 -5.73 15.49
CA LEU A 544 -13.73 -5.66 16.72
C LEU A 544 -15.14 -6.19 16.46
N PHE A 545 -15.61 -7.01 17.39
CA PHE A 545 -16.94 -7.59 17.40
C PHE A 545 -17.63 -7.32 18.73
N ILE A 546 -18.94 -7.08 18.68
CA ILE A 546 -19.82 -7.09 19.84
C ILE A 546 -20.73 -8.31 19.72
N ARG A 547 -20.88 -9.04 20.82
CA ARG A 547 -21.83 -10.15 20.94
C ARG A 547 -22.83 -9.88 22.06
N ASP A 548 -24.12 -10.11 21.80
CA ASP A 548 -25.17 -10.08 22.82
C ASP A 548 -25.36 -11.49 23.39
N GLU A 549 -25.06 -11.65 24.68
CA GLU A 549 -25.09 -12.96 25.34
C GLU A 549 -26.51 -13.53 25.49
N ALA A 550 -27.55 -12.68 25.51
CA ALA A 550 -28.94 -13.09 25.64
C ALA A 550 -29.53 -13.47 24.27
N GLU A 551 -29.33 -12.62 23.27
CA GLU A 551 -29.87 -12.84 21.91
C GLU A 551 -29.03 -13.81 21.08
N ARG A 552 -27.81 -14.11 21.52
CA ARG A 552 -26.82 -14.91 20.78
C ARG A 552 -26.55 -14.37 19.38
N THR A 553 -26.45 -13.04 19.27
CA THR A 553 -26.10 -12.34 18.02
C THR A 553 -24.72 -11.70 18.09
N VAL A 554 -24.06 -11.56 16.95
CA VAL A 554 -22.74 -10.93 16.78
C VAL A 554 -22.77 -9.92 15.63
N TRP A 555 -22.11 -8.77 15.80
CA TRP A 555 -21.89 -7.77 14.75
C TRP A 555 -20.58 -7.01 14.98
N SER A 556 -20.13 -6.26 13.98
CA SER A 556 -19.05 -5.28 14.15
C SER A 556 -19.63 -3.89 14.46
N PRO A 557 -19.08 -3.14 15.43
CA PRO A 557 -19.50 -1.77 15.73
C PRO A 557 -18.93 -0.73 14.73
N MET A 558 -18.24 -1.21 13.70
CA MET A 558 -17.77 -0.49 12.51
C MET A 558 -18.36 -1.17 11.26
N PRO A 559 -18.35 -0.54 10.07
CA PRO A 559 -18.92 -1.15 8.86
C PRO A 559 -18.33 -2.52 8.51
N GLY A 560 -17.03 -2.74 8.78
CA GLY A 560 -16.42 -4.05 8.67
C GLY A 560 -15.94 -4.63 10.01
N PRO A 561 -15.59 -5.93 10.01
CA PRO A 561 -15.85 -6.88 8.93
C PRO A 561 -17.29 -7.43 8.91
N ALA A 562 -18.09 -7.23 9.97
CA ALA A 562 -19.45 -7.77 10.11
C ALA A 562 -20.52 -6.71 10.42
N GLY A 563 -20.53 -5.58 9.69
CA GLY A 563 -21.51 -4.49 9.83
C GLY A 563 -22.75 -4.63 8.93
N ARG A 564 -23.09 -5.84 8.46
CA ARG A 564 -24.23 -6.08 7.57
C ARG A 564 -25.55 -5.63 8.22
N HIS A 565 -26.43 -5.01 7.43
CA HIS A 565 -27.74 -4.46 7.81
C HIS A 565 -27.71 -3.24 8.74
N LEU A 566 -26.53 -2.76 9.11
CA LEU A 566 -26.36 -1.59 9.97
C LEU A 566 -26.05 -0.34 9.14
N ALA A 567 -26.47 0.81 9.65
CA ALA A 567 -26.06 2.11 9.14
C ALA A 567 -25.03 2.74 10.09
N PHE A 568 -24.09 3.47 9.51
CA PHE A 568 -23.02 4.12 10.24
C PHE A 568 -22.87 5.58 9.83
N THR A 569 -22.50 6.41 10.79
CA THR A 569 -21.81 7.68 10.53
C THR A 569 -20.34 7.48 10.82
N VAL A 570 -19.48 7.82 9.86
CA VAL A 570 -18.03 7.77 10.04
C VAL A 570 -17.49 9.19 9.98
N ARG A 571 -16.65 9.56 10.95
CA ARG A 571 -16.04 10.88 11.04
C ARG A 571 -14.54 10.73 11.00
N HIS A 572 -13.92 11.17 9.91
CA HIS A 572 -12.49 11.39 9.88
C HIS A 572 -12.22 12.82 10.32
N GLY A 573 -11.42 13.00 11.36
CA GLY A 573 -11.00 14.32 11.83
C GLY A 573 -9.50 14.34 12.09
N PHE A 574 -9.01 15.49 12.54
CA PHE A 574 -7.59 15.67 12.86
C PHE A 574 -7.22 14.84 14.10
N GLY A 575 -6.39 13.81 13.91
CA GLY A 575 -5.87 12.94 14.98
C GLY A 575 -6.81 11.85 15.49
N ALA A 576 -8.04 11.78 15.00
CA ALA A 576 -9.00 10.74 15.40
C ALA A 576 -9.95 10.34 14.27
N THR A 577 -10.41 9.08 14.33
CA THR A 577 -11.54 8.59 13.53
C THR A 577 -12.62 8.05 14.46
N VAL A 578 -13.89 8.35 14.14
CA VAL A 578 -15.05 7.92 14.92
C VAL A 578 -16.03 7.15 14.04
N TRP A 579 -16.53 6.02 14.51
CA TRP A 579 -17.66 5.29 13.93
C TRP A 579 -18.83 5.28 14.89
N GLU A 580 -20.01 5.63 14.39
CA GLU A 580 -21.24 5.70 15.17
C GLU A 580 -22.30 4.81 14.51
N SER A 581 -22.99 4.01 15.32
CA SER A 581 -24.09 3.18 14.88
C SER A 581 -25.11 2.94 15.99
N GLN A 582 -26.26 2.40 15.62
CA GLN A 582 -27.29 1.98 16.55
C GLN A 582 -27.73 0.55 16.22
N VAL A 583 -27.92 -0.26 17.26
CA VAL A 583 -28.50 -1.60 17.18
C VAL A 583 -29.66 -1.67 18.15
N GLU A 584 -30.88 -1.71 17.63
CA GLU A 584 -32.11 -1.59 18.42
C GLU A 584 -32.10 -0.31 19.28
N ASP A 585 -31.99 -0.47 20.59
CA ASP A 585 -31.92 0.54 21.62
C ASP A 585 -30.48 0.73 22.17
N LEU A 586 -29.48 0.07 21.57
CA LEU A 586 -28.07 0.19 21.93
C LEU A 586 -27.35 1.16 20.99
N ALA A 587 -27.02 2.35 21.48
CA ALA A 587 -26.19 3.31 20.76
C ALA A 587 -24.70 3.01 20.98
N GLN A 588 -23.91 3.13 19.90
CA GLN A 588 -22.52 2.69 19.85
C GLN A 588 -21.64 3.76 19.24
N THR A 589 -20.52 4.07 19.90
CA THR A 589 -19.49 4.97 19.38
C THR A 589 -18.12 4.32 19.56
N VAL A 590 -17.41 4.11 18.45
CA VAL A 590 -16.02 3.66 18.45
C VAL A 590 -15.14 4.85 18.08
N THR A 591 -14.11 5.14 18.86
CA THR A 591 -13.15 6.21 18.56
C THR A 591 -11.73 5.67 18.64
N VAL A 592 -10.93 5.91 17.59
CA VAL A 592 -9.52 5.53 17.54
C VAL A 592 -8.66 6.78 17.41
N PHE A 593 -7.55 6.82 18.15
CA PHE A 593 -6.60 7.93 18.16
C PHE A 593 -5.23 7.47 18.67
N VAL A 594 -4.20 8.22 18.29
CA VAL A 594 -2.80 7.99 18.67
C VAL A 594 -2.40 9.03 19.70
N ASP A 595 -1.69 8.63 20.74
CA ASP A 595 -1.14 9.54 21.73
C ASP A 595 -0.23 10.60 21.04
N PRO A 596 -0.28 11.89 21.41
CA PRO A 596 0.51 12.92 20.72
C PRO A 596 2.02 12.71 20.80
N GLN A 597 2.51 11.92 21.76
CA GLN A 597 3.95 11.73 22.02
C GLN A 597 4.35 10.26 22.16
N ALA A 598 3.53 9.44 22.80
CA ALA A 598 3.88 8.04 23.09
C ALA A 598 3.52 7.09 21.93
N PRO A 599 4.27 5.99 21.74
CA PRO A 599 4.00 5.00 20.69
C PRO A 599 2.85 4.05 21.05
N VAL A 600 1.66 4.63 21.26
CA VAL A 600 0.46 3.92 21.70
C VAL A 600 -0.80 4.51 21.06
N ARG A 601 -1.71 3.63 20.66
CA ARG A 601 -3.07 3.99 20.22
C ARG A 601 -4.14 3.44 21.14
N TYR A 602 -5.20 4.21 21.28
CA TYR A 602 -6.38 3.85 22.05
C TYR A 602 -7.55 3.63 21.09
N LEU A 603 -8.34 2.60 21.37
CA LEU A 603 -9.64 2.37 20.76
C LEU A 603 -10.67 2.34 21.88
N THR A 604 -11.56 3.33 21.91
CA THR A 604 -12.63 3.41 22.92
C THR A 604 -13.96 3.00 22.31
N VAL A 605 -14.70 2.13 22.99
CA VAL A 605 -16.04 1.67 22.62
C VAL A 605 -17.02 2.13 23.68
N ARG A 606 -17.77 3.20 23.39
CA ARG A 606 -18.82 3.72 24.25
C ARG A 606 -20.17 3.12 23.85
N LEU A 607 -20.86 2.52 24.81
CA LEU A 607 -22.14 1.83 24.62
C LEU A 607 -23.18 2.41 25.57
N GLU A 608 -24.32 2.83 25.03
CA GLU A 608 -25.45 3.38 25.78
C GLU A 608 -26.69 2.51 25.55
N ASN A 609 -27.20 1.91 26.63
CA ASN A 609 -28.43 1.12 26.59
C ASN A 609 -29.65 2.04 26.79
N ARG A 610 -30.30 2.44 25.71
CA ARG A 610 -31.54 3.24 25.71
C ARG A 610 -32.80 2.40 25.90
N GLY A 611 -32.62 1.10 26.13
CA GLY A 611 -33.68 0.11 26.27
C GLY A 611 -34.29 -0.01 27.66
N GLY A 612 -35.35 -0.80 27.73
CA GLY A 612 -35.99 -1.19 29.00
C GLY A 612 -35.40 -2.46 29.64
N ARG A 613 -34.49 -3.17 28.96
CA ARG A 613 -33.90 -4.43 29.44
C ARG A 613 -32.40 -4.28 29.70
N THR A 614 -31.87 -5.03 30.66
CA THR A 614 -30.42 -5.15 30.88
C THR A 614 -29.77 -5.87 29.69
N ARG A 615 -28.67 -5.32 29.16
CA ARG A 615 -27.86 -5.93 28.10
C ARG A 615 -26.59 -6.56 28.68
N ARG A 616 -26.25 -7.77 28.24
CA ARG A 616 -24.99 -8.45 28.57
C ARG A 616 -24.19 -8.61 27.29
N LEU A 617 -23.06 -7.94 27.21
CA LEU A 617 -22.31 -7.78 25.97
C LEU A 617 -20.89 -8.29 26.14
N GLY A 618 -20.39 -9.02 25.14
CA GLY A 618 -18.98 -9.36 24.99
C GLY A 618 -18.36 -8.57 23.85
N LEU A 619 -17.24 -7.90 24.09
CA LEU A 619 -16.47 -7.19 23.08
C LEU A 619 -15.22 -8.02 22.78
N VAL A 620 -15.05 -8.46 21.55
CA VAL A 620 -13.92 -9.30 21.11
C VAL A 620 -13.09 -8.53 20.10
N TRP A 621 -11.85 -8.22 20.45
CA TRP A 621 -10.88 -7.55 19.61
C TRP A 621 -9.77 -8.53 19.23
N GLY A 622 -9.32 -8.49 17.98
CA GLY A 622 -8.18 -9.30 17.51
C GLY A 622 -7.32 -8.54 16.51
N ALA A 623 -6.01 -8.79 16.56
CA ALA A 623 -5.01 -8.21 15.67
C ALA A 623 -3.99 -9.26 15.19
N GLU A 624 -3.72 -9.26 13.89
CA GLU A 624 -2.61 -9.99 13.27
C GLU A 624 -1.27 -9.27 13.51
N LEU A 625 -0.32 -9.94 14.15
CA LEU A 625 0.98 -9.37 14.47
C LEU A 625 2.02 -9.64 13.37
N VAL A 626 2.82 -8.60 13.06
CA VAL A 626 3.95 -8.68 12.13
C VAL A 626 5.28 -8.45 12.84
N LEU A 627 5.47 -7.31 13.50
CA LEU A 627 6.72 -6.86 14.15
C LEU A 627 7.96 -6.91 13.22
N ALA A 628 7.74 -6.68 11.92
CA ALA A 628 8.73 -6.74 10.84
C ALA A 628 8.17 -6.02 9.59
N GLU A 629 8.85 -6.15 8.44
CA GLU A 629 8.38 -5.60 7.16
C GLU A 629 7.13 -6.32 6.63
N SER A 630 7.08 -7.66 6.77
CA SER A 630 5.96 -8.48 6.31
C SER A 630 5.78 -9.72 7.21
N PRO A 631 4.59 -10.36 7.19
CA PRO A 631 4.35 -11.61 7.94
C PRO A 631 5.38 -12.70 7.64
N GLU A 632 5.90 -12.79 6.41
CA GLU A 632 6.90 -13.80 6.00
C GLU A 632 8.24 -13.62 6.72
N ARG A 633 8.61 -12.36 6.99
CA ARG A 633 9.88 -11.98 7.61
C ARG A 633 9.89 -12.27 9.12
N SER A 634 8.73 -12.29 9.77
CA SER A 634 8.61 -12.58 11.20
C SER A 634 8.08 -13.97 11.54
N LYS A 635 7.59 -14.72 10.55
CA LYS A 635 7.04 -16.06 10.75
C LYS A 635 8.06 -17.02 11.39
N GLY A 636 7.71 -17.53 12.57
CA GLY A 636 8.56 -18.38 13.42
C GLY A 636 9.49 -17.60 14.37
N LEU A 637 9.50 -16.26 14.29
CA LEU A 637 10.42 -15.38 15.00
C LEU A 637 9.70 -14.41 15.96
N LEU A 638 8.43 -14.67 16.29
CA LEU A 638 7.67 -13.89 17.26
C LEU A 638 7.43 -14.73 18.50
N ASP A 639 7.81 -14.19 19.66
CA ASP A 639 7.40 -14.71 20.96
C ASP A 639 6.29 -13.84 21.52
N VAL A 640 5.37 -14.46 22.24
CA VAL A 640 4.25 -13.78 22.91
C VAL A 640 4.19 -14.25 24.35
N ARG A 641 3.87 -13.31 25.24
CA ARG A 641 3.72 -13.54 26.67
C ARG A 641 2.44 -12.88 27.17
N ARG A 642 1.68 -13.63 27.97
CA ARG A 642 0.45 -13.18 28.60
C ARG A 642 0.66 -12.98 30.10
N GLU A 643 0.30 -11.82 30.61
CA GLU A 643 0.31 -11.48 32.04
C GLU A 643 -1.09 -11.01 32.45
N GLY A 644 -1.94 -11.95 32.91
CA GLY A 644 -3.34 -11.65 33.21
C GLY A 644 -4.11 -11.18 31.97
N ALA A 645 -4.48 -9.91 31.94
CA ALA A 645 -5.21 -9.25 30.84
C ALA A 645 -4.28 -8.55 29.82
N GLU A 646 -2.97 -8.52 30.09
CA GLU A 646 -1.98 -7.86 29.25
C GLU A 646 -1.28 -8.89 28.36
N LEU A 647 -1.01 -8.50 27.12
CA LEU A 647 -0.27 -9.27 26.14
C LEU A 647 0.97 -8.50 25.75
N TYR A 648 2.09 -9.21 25.59
CA TYR A 648 3.38 -8.68 25.20
C TYR A 648 3.95 -9.56 24.09
N ALA A 649 4.52 -8.97 23.04
CA ALA A 649 5.14 -9.71 21.95
C ALA A 649 6.40 -9.00 21.48
N TRP A 650 7.38 -9.76 20.99
CA TRP A 650 8.62 -9.19 20.46
C TRP A 650 9.17 -10.06 19.34
N HIS A 651 9.99 -9.44 18.49
CA HIS A 651 10.74 -10.14 17.47
C HIS A 651 12.00 -10.73 18.08
N THR A 652 12.25 -12.01 17.83
CA THR A 652 13.29 -12.77 18.52
C THR A 652 14.65 -12.66 17.84
N ALA A 653 14.69 -12.43 16.52
CA ALA A 653 15.96 -12.26 15.81
C ALA A 653 16.65 -10.95 16.22
N PRO A 654 18.01 -10.91 16.27
CA PRO A 654 18.73 -9.66 16.44
C PRO A 654 18.47 -8.72 15.26
N GLY A 655 18.59 -7.42 15.49
CA GLY A 655 18.38 -6.41 14.46
C GLY A 655 18.23 -5.00 15.04
N PRO A 656 17.98 -4.01 14.18
CA PRO A 656 17.85 -2.59 14.57
C PRO A 656 16.68 -2.31 15.52
N PHE A 657 15.69 -3.21 15.55
CA PHE A 657 14.51 -3.12 16.42
C PHE A 657 14.56 -4.11 17.58
N HIS A 658 15.74 -4.65 17.91
CA HIS A 658 15.89 -5.56 19.03
C HIS A 658 15.55 -4.86 20.36
N GLY A 659 14.91 -5.58 21.28
CA GLY A 659 14.44 -5.04 22.56
C GLY A 659 13.02 -4.48 22.51
N GLN A 660 12.55 -4.05 21.34
CA GLN A 660 11.18 -3.53 21.18
C GLN A 660 10.12 -4.57 21.57
N VAL A 661 9.17 -4.17 22.42
CA VAL A 661 8.07 -5.00 22.92
C VAL A 661 6.73 -4.38 22.53
N ALA A 662 6.02 -5.05 21.63
CA ALA A 662 4.62 -4.74 21.34
C ALA A 662 3.74 -5.18 22.50
N PHE A 663 2.70 -4.44 22.81
CA PHE A 663 1.81 -4.75 23.94
C PHE A 663 0.36 -4.43 23.62
N ALA A 664 -0.56 -5.19 24.19
CA ALA A 664 -1.98 -4.89 24.15
C ALA A 664 -2.67 -5.18 25.49
N THR A 665 -3.66 -4.37 25.84
CA THR A 665 -4.51 -4.59 27.02
C THR A 665 -5.90 -3.99 26.81
N ALA A 666 -6.84 -4.31 27.69
CA ALA A 666 -8.17 -3.71 27.71
C ALA A 666 -8.60 -3.27 29.11
N LEU A 667 -9.43 -2.24 29.16
CA LEU A 667 -10.10 -1.75 30.37
C LEU A 667 -11.62 -1.75 30.16
N GLY A 668 -12.34 -2.13 31.22
CA GLY A 668 -13.80 -2.22 31.24
C GLY A 668 -14.24 -3.68 31.36
N GLY A 669 -15.01 -4.00 32.39
CA GLY A 669 -15.50 -5.37 32.62
C GLY A 669 -14.40 -6.38 32.96
N THR A 670 -14.75 -7.67 32.86
CA THR A 670 -13.78 -8.78 33.00
C THR A 670 -13.08 -9.01 31.68
N VAL A 671 -11.74 -9.00 31.67
CA VAL A 671 -10.93 -9.16 30.46
C VAL A 671 -10.31 -10.55 30.38
N ARG A 672 -10.42 -11.18 29.20
CA ARG A 672 -9.68 -12.38 28.79
C ARG A 672 -8.72 -12.01 27.68
N ALA A 673 -7.57 -12.67 27.64
CA ALA A 673 -6.51 -12.40 26.68
C ALA A 673 -5.94 -13.70 26.13
N SER A 674 -5.55 -13.69 24.85
CA SER A 674 -4.84 -14.79 24.19
C SER A 674 -3.76 -14.24 23.27
N GLY A 675 -2.58 -14.88 23.35
CA GLY A 675 -1.45 -14.62 22.46
C GLY A 675 -1.47 -15.44 21.16
N ASP A 676 -2.53 -16.23 20.93
CA ASP A 676 -2.63 -17.19 19.82
C ASP A 676 -3.74 -16.77 18.85
N ARG A 677 -3.36 -16.43 17.61
CA ARG A 677 -4.26 -16.09 16.50
C ARG A 677 -5.19 -17.26 16.14
N ALA A 678 -4.78 -18.51 16.36
CA ALA A 678 -5.64 -19.68 16.16
C ALA A 678 -6.76 -19.76 17.20
N ALA A 679 -6.53 -19.30 18.44
CA ALA A 679 -7.58 -19.19 19.46
C ALA A 679 -8.61 -18.11 19.14
N TYR A 680 -8.23 -17.10 18.36
CA TYR A 680 -9.12 -16.06 17.87
C TYR A 680 -9.94 -16.52 16.64
N LEU A 681 -9.25 -16.92 15.57
CA LEU A 681 -9.89 -17.26 14.29
C LEU A 681 -10.60 -18.63 14.31
N GLY A 682 -10.01 -19.62 14.99
CA GLY A 682 -10.43 -21.02 14.93
C GLY A 682 -9.93 -21.76 13.68
N PRO A 683 -10.27 -23.05 13.54
CA PRO A 683 -9.92 -23.85 12.36
C PRO A 683 -10.64 -23.32 11.10
N ASP A 684 -9.94 -23.31 9.97
CA ASP A 684 -10.42 -22.76 8.69
C ASP A 684 -10.97 -21.32 8.84
N GLY A 685 -10.26 -20.51 9.63
CA GLY A 685 -10.68 -19.21 10.12
C GLY A 685 -11.22 -18.27 9.04
N ASP A 686 -12.27 -17.54 9.40
CA ASP A 686 -12.82 -16.44 8.63
C ASP A 686 -12.66 -15.16 9.46
N PRO A 687 -11.88 -14.16 9.01
CA PRO A 687 -11.73 -12.90 9.72
C PRO A 687 -13.05 -12.14 9.92
N ALA A 688 -14.07 -12.37 9.09
CA ALA A 688 -15.42 -11.80 9.26
C ALA A 688 -16.29 -12.61 10.23
N ALA A 689 -15.89 -13.83 10.58
CA ALA A 689 -16.59 -14.70 11.51
C ALA A 689 -15.63 -15.50 12.42
N PRO A 690 -14.80 -14.84 13.25
CA PRO A 690 -13.81 -15.51 14.08
C PRO A 690 -14.45 -16.37 15.17
N ALA A 691 -13.90 -17.56 15.42
CA ALA A 691 -14.45 -18.50 16.41
C ALA A 691 -14.59 -17.89 17.83
N ALA A 692 -13.67 -17.01 18.23
CA ALA A 692 -13.75 -16.33 19.53
C ALA A 692 -14.99 -15.43 19.69
N ALA A 693 -15.53 -14.86 18.60
CA ALA A 693 -16.75 -14.07 18.64
C ALA A 693 -18.01 -14.94 18.50
N PHE A 694 -17.95 -16.03 17.73
CA PHE A 694 -19.13 -16.81 17.34
C PHE A 694 -19.39 -18.08 18.19
N SER A 695 -18.45 -18.47 19.06
CA SER A 695 -18.58 -19.65 19.93
C SER A 695 -19.09 -19.31 21.33
N ALA A 696 -19.72 -20.29 22.00
CA ALA A 696 -20.15 -20.15 23.39
C ALA A 696 -18.97 -19.97 24.38
N ALA A 697 -17.82 -20.60 24.09
CA ALA A 697 -16.63 -20.47 24.92
C ALA A 697 -16.06 -19.03 24.93
N GLY A 698 -16.28 -18.29 23.84
CA GLY A 698 -15.66 -16.99 23.61
C GLY A 698 -14.17 -17.13 23.34
N LEU A 699 -13.40 -16.10 23.71
CA LEU A 699 -11.95 -16.15 23.66
C LEU A 699 -11.42 -17.08 24.77
N VAL A 700 -10.71 -18.11 24.34
CA VAL A 700 -9.93 -18.99 25.23
C VAL A 700 -8.48 -18.50 25.30
N PRO A 701 -7.79 -18.62 26.46
CA PRO A 701 -6.45 -18.06 26.63
C PRO A 701 -5.34 -18.59 25.70
N GLY A 702 -5.61 -19.70 24.99
CA GLY A 702 -4.62 -20.37 24.15
C GLY A 702 -3.56 -21.14 24.95
N ALA A 703 -2.55 -21.65 24.25
CA ALA A 703 -1.34 -22.19 24.89
C ALA A 703 -0.44 -21.04 25.40
N ASP A 704 0.35 -21.27 26.44
CA ASP A 704 1.30 -20.27 26.95
C ASP A 704 2.40 -19.91 25.93
N VAL A 705 2.65 -20.81 24.97
CA VAL A 705 3.51 -20.58 23.80
C VAL A 705 2.66 -20.79 22.55
N PRO A 706 2.27 -19.72 21.83
CA PRO A 706 1.34 -19.82 20.71
C PRO A 706 2.01 -20.38 19.45
N ALA A 707 1.27 -21.20 18.71
CA ALA A 707 1.73 -21.70 17.41
C ALA A 707 1.53 -20.67 16.28
N GLU A 708 0.57 -19.76 16.44
CA GLU A 708 0.37 -18.58 15.57
C GLU A 708 0.32 -17.34 16.46
N PRO A 709 1.46 -16.66 16.68
CA PRO A 709 1.50 -15.40 17.42
C PRO A 709 0.46 -14.39 16.94
N GLY A 710 -0.29 -13.81 17.86
CA GLY A 710 -1.29 -12.78 17.59
C GLY A 710 -1.79 -12.15 18.88
N PHE A 711 -2.54 -11.05 18.80
CA PHE A 711 -3.21 -10.50 19.99
C PHE A 711 -4.72 -10.64 19.87
N ALA A 712 -5.35 -11.16 20.91
CA ALA A 712 -6.79 -11.17 21.04
C ALA A 712 -7.21 -10.85 22.48
N LEU A 713 -8.22 -10.00 22.63
CA LEU A 713 -8.76 -9.55 23.90
C LEU A 713 -10.28 -9.69 23.87
N GLN A 714 -10.87 -10.13 24.98
CA GLN A 714 -12.31 -10.13 25.17
C GLN A 714 -12.68 -9.44 26.48
N SER A 715 -13.55 -8.43 26.42
CA SER A 715 -14.13 -7.75 27.58
C SER A 715 -15.61 -8.09 27.72
N ALA A 716 -16.09 -8.31 28.95
CA ALA A 716 -17.51 -8.56 29.24
C ALA A 716 -18.14 -7.40 30.02
N LEU A 717 -19.22 -6.82 29.49
CA LEU A 717 -19.96 -5.69 30.06
C LEU A 717 -21.41 -6.06 30.36
N THR A 718 -21.98 -5.46 31.41
CA THR A 718 -23.42 -5.52 31.70
C THR A 718 -23.95 -4.10 31.84
N LEU A 719 -24.98 -3.76 31.07
CA LEU A 719 -25.58 -2.43 31.02
C LEU A 719 -27.04 -2.50 31.47
N ALA A 720 -27.36 -1.88 32.59
CA ALA A 720 -28.74 -1.65 33.02
C ALA A 720 -29.48 -0.70 32.04
N PRO A 721 -30.82 -0.66 32.06
CA PRO A 721 -31.59 0.35 31.34
C PRO A 721 -31.09 1.78 31.61
N GLY A 722 -30.86 2.56 30.56
CA GLY A 722 -30.33 3.93 30.62
C GLY A 722 -28.83 4.05 30.91
N GLN A 723 -28.12 2.94 31.16
CA GLN A 723 -26.71 2.98 31.52
C GLN A 723 -25.81 3.18 30.29
N THR A 724 -24.76 3.97 30.47
CA THR A 724 -23.63 4.06 29.54
C THR A 724 -22.37 3.46 30.15
N ALA A 725 -21.57 2.73 29.37
CA ALA A 725 -20.21 2.33 29.75
C ALA A 725 -19.24 2.47 28.58
N THR A 726 -17.96 2.58 28.90
CA THR A 726 -16.87 2.63 27.91
C THR A 726 -15.90 1.47 28.16
N CYS A 727 -15.56 0.74 27.11
CA CYS A 727 -14.43 -0.17 27.08
C CYS A 727 -13.27 0.47 26.31
N VAL A 728 -12.03 0.27 26.75
CA VAL A 728 -10.84 0.81 26.10
C VAL A 728 -9.91 -0.33 25.73
N PHE A 729 -9.46 -0.38 24.49
CA PHE A 729 -8.39 -1.26 24.03
C PHE A 729 -7.14 -0.42 23.75
N VAL A 730 -6.00 -0.84 24.29
CA VAL A 730 -4.70 -0.17 24.13
C VAL A 730 -3.78 -1.09 23.36
N PHE A 731 -3.04 -0.57 22.39
CA PHE A 731 -2.05 -1.30 21.60
C PHE A 731 -0.90 -0.34 21.25
N GLY A 732 0.31 -0.81 21.39
CA GLY A 732 1.48 -0.01 21.10
C GLY A 732 2.74 -0.87 21.08
N GLU A 733 3.88 -0.20 21.01
CA GLU A 733 5.18 -0.84 21.14
C GLU A 733 6.11 0.06 21.94
N ALA A 734 6.91 -0.51 22.82
CA ALA A 734 7.84 0.21 23.67
C ALA A 734 9.28 -0.32 23.52
N PRO A 735 10.31 0.46 23.90
CA PRO A 735 11.71 0.03 23.82
C PRO A 735 12.06 -1.19 24.68
N ASP A 736 11.29 -1.44 25.73
CA ASP A 736 11.45 -2.60 26.60
C ASP A 736 10.12 -2.95 27.30
N LEU A 737 10.14 -4.07 28.01
CA LEU A 737 8.98 -4.58 28.74
C LEU A 737 8.53 -3.69 29.91
N ARG A 738 9.45 -2.99 30.59
CA ARG A 738 9.10 -2.10 31.70
C ARG A 738 8.30 -0.92 31.18
N GLU A 739 8.74 -0.35 30.06
CA GLU A 739 8.06 0.74 29.40
C GLU A 739 6.74 0.28 28.75
N ALA A 740 6.70 -0.92 28.18
CA ALA A 740 5.46 -1.52 27.68
C ALA A 740 4.39 -1.63 28.79
N ARG A 741 4.77 -2.07 30.00
CA ARG A 741 3.87 -2.09 31.17
C ARG A 741 3.40 -0.70 31.58
N ARG A 742 4.31 0.29 31.55
CA ARG A 742 3.97 1.70 31.88
C ARG A 742 2.94 2.25 30.90
N LEU A 743 3.09 1.99 29.61
CA LEU A 743 2.16 2.41 28.56
C LEU A 743 0.87 1.59 28.58
N ALA A 744 0.89 0.29 28.88
CA ALA A 744 -0.33 -0.49 29.05
C ALA A 744 -1.21 0.06 30.19
N ALA A 745 -0.58 0.52 31.28
CA ALA A 745 -1.25 1.10 32.43
C ALA A 745 -1.93 2.46 32.17
N THR A 746 -1.76 3.07 30.99
CA THR A 746 -2.43 4.34 30.64
C THR A 746 -3.86 4.15 30.13
N ALA A 747 -4.38 2.93 30.02
CA ALA A 747 -5.75 2.67 29.58
C ALA A 747 -6.83 3.56 30.25
N PRO A 748 -6.77 3.84 31.58
CA PRO A 748 -7.73 4.75 32.22
C PRO A 748 -7.64 6.22 31.78
N ARG A 749 -6.54 6.63 31.14
CA ARG A 749 -6.32 8.01 30.64
C ARG A 749 -6.86 8.24 29.24
N ALA A 750 -7.47 7.25 28.57
CA ALA A 750 -7.86 7.36 27.17
C ALA A 750 -8.67 8.64 26.85
N GLU A 751 -9.65 9.00 27.68
CA GLU A 751 -10.46 10.21 27.46
C GLU A 751 -9.64 11.51 27.59
N ALA A 752 -8.71 11.57 28.55
CA ALA A 752 -7.79 12.70 28.69
C ALA A 752 -6.83 12.79 27.50
N VAL A 753 -6.28 11.66 27.04
CA VAL A 753 -5.40 11.62 25.87
C VAL A 753 -6.16 12.06 24.60
N LEU A 754 -7.41 11.65 24.42
CA LEU A 754 -8.23 12.13 23.29
C LEU A 754 -8.40 13.66 23.31
N ALA A 755 -8.59 14.25 24.49
CA ALA A 755 -8.66 15.71 24.64
C ALA A 755 -7.30 16.37 24.30
N GLU A 756 -6.19 15.79 24.74
CA GLU A 756 -4.83 16.23 24.42
C GLU A 756 -4.56 16.17 22.90
N VAL A 757 -4.98 15.10 22.22
CA VAL A 757 -4.89 14.96 20.75
C VAL A 757 -5.66 16.06 20.02
N ARG A 758 -6.92 16.30 20.43
CA ARG A 758 -7.75 17.34 19.82
C ARG A 758 -7.15 18.73 20.03
N ALA A 759 -6.67 19.02 21.25
CA ALA A 759 -6.03 20.29 21.56
C ALA A 759 -4.74 20.49 20.74
N PHE A 760 -3.92 19.44 20.60
CA PHE A 760 -2.69 19.47 19.81
C PHE A 760 -2.96 19.85 18.35
N TRP A 761 -3.92 19.18 17.70
CA TRP A 761 -4.25 19.44 16.30
C TRP A 761 -4.98 20.77 16.12
N GLU A 762 -5.84 21.16 17.05
CA GLU A 762 -6.49 22.48 17.02
C GLU A 762 -5.47 23.62 17.14
N ASP A 763 -4.53 23.52 18.08
CA ASP A 763 -3.46 24.50 18.21
C ASP A 763 -2.62 24.57 16.92
N THR A 764 -2.11 23.42 16.46
CA THR A 764 -1.22 23.36 15.29
C THR A 764 -1.89 23.88 14.01
N LEU A 765 -3.10 23.40 13.68
CA LEU A 765 -3.74 23.66 12.38
C LEU A 765 -4.49 25.00 12.34
N SER A 766 -4.85 25.57 13.48
CA SER A 766 -5.49 26.89 13.54
C SER A 766 -4.51 28.06 13.37
N GLY A 767 -3.21 27.78 13.24
CA GLY A 767 -2.17 28.79 13.09
C GLY A 767 -2.33 29.67 11.86
N LEU A 768 -3.00 29.18 10.81
CA LEU A 768 -3.38 29.97 9.64
C LEU A 768 -4.80 29.60 9.22
N ARG A 769 -5.65 30.61 9.04
CA ARG A 769 -6.99 30.45 8.46
C ARG A 769 -7.22 31.47 7.36
N ILE A 770 -7.91 31.04 6.33
CA ILE A 770 -8.40 31.89 5.25
C ILE A 770 -9.93 31.88 5.23
N THR A 771 -10.50 32.95 4.70
CA THR A 771 -11.92 32.98 4.31
C THR A 771 -12.00 33.61 2.93
N THR A 772 -12.58 32.88 1.99
CA THR A 772 -12.70 33.29 0.59
C THR A 772 -14.12 33.02 0.08
N PRO A 773 -14.47 33.54 -1.11
CA PRO A 773 -15.70 33.16 -1.80
C PRO A 773 -15.71 31.70 -2.30
N GLU A 774 -14.63 30.93 -2.12
CA GLU A 774 -14.49 29.54 -2.56
C GLU A 774 -14.37 28.61 -1.33
N PRO A 775 -15.48 28.15 -0.72
CA PRO A 775 -15.45 27.32 0.49
C PRO A 775 -14.64 26.02 0.33
N ALA A 776 -14.54 25.51 -0.90
CA ALA A 776 -13.73 24.34 -1.24
C ALA A 776 -12.23 24.55 -1.03
N LEU A 777 -11.73 25.79 -1.24
CA LEU A 777 -10.34 26.13 -0.92
C LEU A 777 -10.18 26.37 0.58
N ASP A 778 -11.14 27.03 1.21
CA ASP A 778 -11.11 27.36 2.64
C ASP A 778 -10.96 26.11 3.50
N VAL A 779 -11.79 25.08 3.28
CA VAL A 779 -11.69 23.83 4.07
C VAL A 779 -10.32 23.17 3.91
N MET A 780 -9.77 23.15 2.69
CA MET A 780 -8.47 22.52 2.43
C MET A 780 -7.32 23.26 3.11
N VAL A 781 -7.28 24.59 2.99
CA VAL A 781 -6.22 25.44 3.57
C VAL A 781 -6.35 25.52 5.10
N ASN A 782 -7.57 25.53 5.64
CA ASN A 782 -7.84 25.72 7.07
C ASN A 782 -7.59 24.47 7.94
N GLY A 783 -6.97 23.43 7.39
CA GLY A 783 -6.45 22.32 8.18
C GLY A 783 -6.03 21.10 7.36
N TRP A 784 -6.83 20.66 6.38
CA TRP A 784 -6.63 19.36 5.74
C TRP A 784 -5.31 19.21 4.98
N LEU A 785 -4.84 20.25 4.26
CA LEU A 785 -3.56 20.20 3.56
C LEU A 785 -2.37 20.10 4.54
N ALA A 786 -2.39 20.91 5.60
CA ALA A 786 -1.35 20.87 6.63
C ALA A 786 -1.40 19.58 7.47
N TYR A 787 -2.60 19.05 7.73
CA TYR A 787 -2.81 17.77 8.41
C TYR A 787 -2.27 16.61 7.56
N GLN A 788 -2.62 16.55 6.29
CA GLN A 788 -2.08 15.57 5.33
C GLN A 788 -0.56 15.63 5.31
N ASN A 789 0.02 16.83 5.19
CA ASN A 789 1.46 17.01 5.17
C ASN A 789 2.13 16.55 6.48
N LEU A 790 1.62 16.97 7.64
CA LEU A 790 2.25 16.63 8.92
C LEU A 790 2.05 15.14 9.30
N ALA A 791 0.80 14.67 9.35
CA ALA A 791 0.49 13.32 9.82
C ALA A 791 1.00 12.23 8.85
N CYS A 792 0.80 12.41 7.54
CA CYS A 792 1.17 11.40 6.55
C CYS A 792 2.61 11.56 6.04
N ARG A 793 3.05 12.76 5.65
CA ARG A 793 4.34 12.94 4.97
C ARG A 793 5.53 13.08 5.91
N MET A 794 5.38 13.92 6.93
CA MET A 794 6.48 14.18 7.87
C MET A 794 6.62 13.07 8.91
N TRP A 795 5.51 12.59 9.46
CA TRP A 795 5.51 11.66 10.59
C TRP A 795 5.32 10.20 10.17
N GLY A 796 4.16 9.87 9.59
CA GLY A 796 3.85 8.48 9.24
C GLY A 796 4.72 7.92 8.12
N ARG A 797 5.10 8.77 7.15
CA ARG A 797 5.73 8.39 5.87
C ARG A 797 5.01 7.19 5.24
N THR A 798 3.68 7.20 5.30
CA THR A 798 2.81 6.11 4.86
C THR A 798 1.38 6.58 4.65
N ALA A 799 0.65 5.87 3.81
CA ALA A 799 -0.77 6.01 3.54
C ALA A 799 -1.36 4.66 3.11
N TYR A 800 -2.66 4.65 2.79
CA TYR A 800 -3.32 3.45 2.28
C TYR A 800 -2.67 2.92 0.99
N TYR A 801 -2.39 3.82 0.05
CA TYR A 801 -1.88 3.46 -1.27
C TYR A 801 -0.37 3.26 -1.32
N GLN A 802 0.40 3.86 -0.41
CA GLN A 802 1.86 3.76 -0.39
C GLN A 802 2.39 3.74 1.04
N SER A 803 3.24 2.74 1.35
CA SER A 803 3.88 2.59 2.67
C SER A 803 5.40 2.62 2.51
N GLY A 804 5.96 3.85 2.60
CA GLY A 804 7.36 4.13 2.32
C GLY A 804 8.26 3.96 3.54
N GLY A 805 7.98 4.65 4.64
CA GLY A 805 8.78 4.65 5.87
C GLY A 805 10.13 5.37 5.77
N ALA A 806 10.64 5.61 4.56
CA ALA A 806 11.88 6.34 4.29
C ALA A 806 11.70 7.86 4.33
N PHE A 807 12.75 8.57 4.74
CA PHE A 807 12.95 9.96 4.37
C PHE A 807 13.45 10.00 2.93
N GLY A 808 12.73 10.67 2.04
CA GLY A 808 13.23 11.07 0.73
C GLY A 808 13.87 12.44 0.81
N TYR A 809 15.04 12.58 0.20
CA TYR A 809 15.87 13.77 0.37
C TYR A 809 15.19 15.03 -0.16
N ARG A 810 14.67 14.96 -1.40
CA ARG A 810 13.85 16.05 -1.93
C ARG A 810 12.49 16.17 -1.26
N ASP A 811 11.95 15.04 -0.83
CA ASP A 811 10.57 14.89 -0.39
C ASP A 811 10.33 15.66 0.90
N GLN A 812 11.04 15.32 1.97
CA GLN A 812 10.81 15.94 3.27
C GLN A 812 11.35 17.38 3.36
N LEU A 813 12.31 17.75 2.52
CA LEU A 813 12.67 19.16 2.33
C LEU A 813 11.47 19.96 1.79
N GLN A 814 10.82 19.48 0.73
CA GLN A 814 9.64 20.15 0.16
C GLN A 814 8.42 20.11 1.09
N ASP A 815 8.15 18.97 1.71
CA ASP A 815 7.05 18.80 2.67
C ASP A 815 7.20 19.79 3.84
N SER A 816 8.40 19.90 4.41
CA SER A 816 8.66 20.82 5.51
C SER A 816 8.60 22.30 5.13
N ALA A 817 8.76 22.64 3.84
CA ALA A 817 8.51 24.00 3.34
C ALA A 817 7.04 24.39 3.52
N GLY A 818 6.11 23.46 3.28
CA GLY A 818 4.68 23.67 3.49
C GLY A 818 4.28 23.91 4.95
N LEU A 819 5.16 23.58 5.90
CA LEU A 819 4.94 23.75 7.33
C LEU A 819 5.58 25.02 7.90
N LEU A 820 6.26 25.85 7.10
CA LEU A 820 6.94 27.07 7.58
C LEU A 820 6.02 28.02 8.38
N PHE A 821 4.74 28.10 7.98
CA PHE A 821 3.76 28.93 8.68
C PHE A 821 3.40 28.39 10.07
N LEU A 822 3.39 27.07 10.25
CA LEU A 822 2.81 26.41 11.43
C LEU A 822 3.88 25.82 12.37
N ARG A 823 4.93 25.22 11.81
CA ARG A 823 5.98 24.46 12.51
C ARG A 823 7.36 24.68 11.86
N PRO A 824 7.88 25.93 11.85
CA PRO A 824 9.20 26.22 11.30
C PRO A 824 10.33 25.46 12.02
N ASP A 825 10.11 25.00 13.26
CA ASP A 825 11.02 24.11 13.98
C ASP A 825 11.24 22.77 13.26
N LEU A 826 10.22 22.24 12.58
CA LEU A 826 10.34 21.01 11.80
C LEU A 826 11.19 21.24 10.55
N THR A 827 11.00 22.37 9.86
CA THR A 827 11.84 22.74 8.71
C THR A 827 13.30 22.87 9.13
N ARG A 828 13.58 23.55 10.26
CA ARG A 828 14.94 23.65 10.81
C ARG A 828 15.57 22.28 11.07
N ARG A 829 14.82 21.36 11.70
CA ARG A 829 15.27 19.99 11.95
C ARG A 829 15.55 19.22 10.65
N GLN A 830 14.72 19.40 9.62
CA GLN A 830 14.91 18.74 8.33
C GLN A 830 16.18 19.23 7.61
N LEU A 831 16.48 20.53 7.64
CA LEU A 831 17.71 21.07 7.04
C LEU A 831 18.96 20.36 7.61
N LEU A 832 19.02 20.22 8.93
CA LEU A 832 20.15 19.58 9.60
C LEU A 832 20.18 18.07 9.38
N LEU A 833 19.01 17.41 9.38
CA LEU A 833 18.90 16.00 9.07
C LEU A 833 19.42 15.70 7.66
N HIS A 834 19.04 16.50 6.66
CA HIS A 834 19.45 16.29 5.27
C HIS A 834 20.92 16.63 5.05
N ALA A 835 21.43 17.69 5.69
CA ALA A 835 22.86 17.98 5.69
C ALA A 835 23.67 16.77 6.22
N ALA A 836 23.19 16.12 7.29
CA ALA A 836 23.82 14.92 7.86
C ALA A 836 23.79 13.68 6.94
N HIS A 837 23.01 13.70 5.85
CA HIS A 837 22.89 12.62 4.85
C HIS A 837 23.50 13.00 3.49
N GLN A 838 24.37 14.01 3.47
CA GLN A 838 25.19 14.37 2.32
C GLN A 838 26.54 13.65 2.36
N PHE A 839 26.98 13.12 1.22
CA PHE A 839 28.32 12.55 1.08
C PHE A 839 29.39 13.63 0.97
N VAL A 840 30.65 13.27 1.26
CA VAL A 840 31.80 14.20 1.17
C VAL A 840 31.97 14.81 -0.23
N GLU A 841 31.54 14.10 -1.27
CA GLU A 841 31.57 14.57 -2.66
C GLU A 841 30.48 15.63 -2.97
N GLY A 842 29.48 15.78 -2.11
CA GLY A 842 28.38 16.76 -2.24
C GLY A 842 27.06 16.18 -2.76
N ASP A 843 27.05 14.95 -3.30
CA ASP A 843 25.82 14.21 -3.59
C ASP A 843 25.24 13.60 -2.31
N VAL A 844 24.08 12.96 -2.43
CA VAL A 844 23.22 12.62 -1.28
C VAL A 844 22.63 11.23 -1.42
N LEU A 845 22.12 10.67 -0.32
CA LEU A 845 21.14 9.59 -0.42
C LEU A 845 19.86 10.16 -1.02
N HIS A 846 19.29 9.48 -2.00
CA HIS A 846 17.99 9.85 -2.59
C HIS A 846 16.85 9.59 -1.60
N TRP A 847 16.92 8.48 -0.86
CA TRP A 847 16.11 8.23 0.32
C TRP A 847 16.81 7.25 1.29
N TRP A 848 16.41 7.23 2.55
CA TRP A 848 16.94 6.32 3.59
C TRP A 848 15.91 5.96 4.67
N HIS A 849 16.12 4.82 5.34
CA HIS A 849 15.22 4.30 6.38
C HIS A 849 15.80 4.48 7.79
N PRO A 850 15.15 5.24 8.69
CA PRO A 850 15.49 5.20 10.11
C PRO A 850 14.96 3.93 10.78
N PRO A 851 15.61 3.40 11.84
CA PRO A 851 16.90 3.81 12.38
C PRO A 851 18.10 3.05 11.74
N VAL A 852 17.86 2.28 10.67
CA VAL A 852 18.95 1.52 10.01
C VAL A 852 19.92 2.42 9.26
N GLU A 853 19.45 3.62 8.86
CA GLU A 853 20.17 4.61 8.07
C GLU A 853 20.70 4.08 6.73
N GLU A 854 20.18 2.94 6.28
CA GLU A 854 20.40 2.39 4.94
C GLU A 854 19.49 3.10 3.94
N GLY A 855 20.03 3.34 2.74
CA GLY A 855 19.34 4.10 1.72
C GLY A 855 19.89 3.86 0.33
N ILE A 856 19.28 4.52 -0.64
CA ILE A 856 19.71 4.42 -2.04
C ILE A 856 20.52 5.66 -2.44
N ARG A 857 21.71 5.44 -3.00
CA ARG A 857 22.52 6.47 -3.68
C ARG A 857 22.25 6.37 -5.18
N THR A 858 21.89 7.48 -5.82
CA THR A 858 21.55 7.54 -7.25
C THR A 858 22.37 8.63 -7.96
N ARG A 859 22.17 8.80 -9.28
CA ARG A 859 22.68 9.97 -10.02
C ARG A 859 21.61 11.01 -10.31
N PHE A 860 20.59 11.09 -9.46
CA PHE A 860 19.54 12.06 -9.65
C PHE A 860 20.11 13.46 -9.42
N SER A 861 19.88 14.33 -10.38
CA SER A 861 20.57 15.61 -10.47
C SER A 861 19.95 16.69 -9.58
N ASP A 862 18.68 16.52 -9.20
CA ASP A 862 17.92 17.52 -8.44
C ASP A 862 18.02 17.36 -6.92
N ASP A 863 18.19 16.13 -6.41
CA ASP A 863 18.10 15.81 -4.97
C ASP A 863 18.92 16.77 -4.09
N LEU A 864 20.20 16.94 -4.41
CA LEU A 864 21.14 17.77 -3.65
C LEU A 864 20.78 19.26 -3.66
N LEU A 865 20.05 19.74 -4.67
CA LEU A 865 19.72 21.16 -4.86
C LEU A 865 18.54 21.62 -4.00
N TRP A 866 17.75 20.70 -3.45
CA TRP A 866 16.66 21.07 -2.54
C TRP A 866 17.16 21.65 -1.22
N LEU A 867 18.34 21.21 -0.73
CA LEU A 867 18.93 21.72 0.51
C LEU A 867 19.27 23.23 0.44
N PRO A 868 20.03 23.73 -0.55
CA PRO A 868 20.30 25.17 -0.66
C PRO A 868 19.03 25.99 -0.92
N LEU A 869 18.09 25.49 -1.72
CA LEU A 869 16.82 26.18 -1.97
C LEU A 869 16.00 26.37 -0.69
N LEU A 870 15.84 25.29 0.08
CA LEU A 870 15.06 25.33 1.31
C LEU A 870 15.77 26.14 2.39
N THR A 871 17.10 26.06 2.49
CA THR A 871 17.89 26.88 3.42
C THR A 871 17.66 28.37 3.17
N ALA A 872 17.76 28.81 1.90
CA ALA A 872 17.48 30.19 1.54
C ALA A 872 16.02 30.59 1.85
N THR A 873 15.07 29.69 1.58
CA THR A 873 13.64 29.94 1.85
C THR A 873 13.32 30.02 3.34
N TYR A 874 13.90 29.14 4.16
CA TYR A 874 13.79 29.15 5.62
C TYR A 874 14.33 30.45 6.18
N LEU A 875 15.54 30.86 5.80
CA LEU A 875 16.18 32.08 6.28
C LEU A 875 15.38 33.34 5.91
N ARG A 876 14.90 33.44 4.67
CA ARG A 876 14.03 34.55 4.25
C ARG A 876 12.75 34.62 5.07
N SER A 877 12.20 33.48 5.47
CA SER A 877 10.93 33.41 6.22
C SER A 877 11.11 33.66 7.72
N THR A 878 12.13 33.04 8.32
CA THR A 878 12.28 32.97 9.78
C THR A 878 13.29 33.94 10.34
N GLY A 879 14.26 34.40 9.54
CA GLY A 879 15.40 35.19 10.01
C GLY A 879 16.38 34.44 10.91
N ASP A 880 16.26 33.12 11.05
CA ASP A 880 17.14 32.29 11.90
C ASP A 880 18.50 32.05 11.23
N TRP A 881 19.32 33.10 11.12
CA TRP A 881 20.63 33.05 10.50
C TRP A 881 21.62 32.12 11.20
N ALA A 882 21.42 31.85 12.49
CA ALA A 882 22.28 30.97 13.28
C ALA A 882 22.26 29.52 12.77
N VAL A 883 21.21 29.11 12.04
CA VAL A 883 21.15 27.75 11.45
C VAL A 883 22.29 27.50 10.45
N LEU A 884 22.85 28.54 9.82
CA LEU A 884 23.97 28.39 8.88
C LEU A 884 25.25 27.93 9.57
N ASP A 885 25.41 28.25 10.84
CA ASP A 885 26.59 27.90 11.66
C ASP A 885 26.46 26.52 12.34
N GLU A 886 25.31 25.84 12.20
CA GLU A 886 25.08 24.51 12.76
C GLU A 886 25.89 23.46 11.99
N VAL A 887 26.61 22.62 12.74
CA VAL A 887 27.55 21.65 12.19
C VAL A 887 26.89 20.27 12.03
N ALA A 888 27.01 19.69 10.84
CA ALA A 888 26.52 18.34 10.53
C ALA A 888 27.66 17.43 10.00
N PRO A 889 27.50 16.10 10.12
CA PRO A 889 28.42 15.14 9.52
C PRO A 889 28.24 15.00 8.01
N TYR A 890 29.33 14.67 7.32
CA TYR A 890 29.26 14.09 5.98
C TYR A 890 29.33 12.56 6.05
N LEU A 891 28.68 11.91 5.10
CA LEU A 891 28.75 10.47 4.89
C LEU A 891 29.88 10.07 3.93
N THR A 892 30.32 8.82 4.01
CA THR A 892 31.17 8.16 3.01
C THR A 892 30.64 6.77 2.67
N ALA A 893 30.67 6.43 1.39
CA ALA A 893 30.36 5.12 0.84
C ALA A 893 30.99 5.01 -0.55
N PRO A 894 31.15 3.80 -1.13
CA PRO A 894 31.60 3.67 -2.51
C PRO A 894 30.78 4.55 -3.46
N ALA A 895 31.45 5.28 -4.35
CA ALA A 895 30.81 5.99 -5.44
C ALA A 895 30.21 4.99 -6.45
N LEU A 896 29.15 5.42 -7.14
CA LEU A 896 28.54 4.61 -8.20
C LEU A 896 29.52 4.40 -9.35
N ALA A 897 29.80 3.14 -9.69
CA ALA A 897 30.68 2.79 -10.80
C ALA A 897 30.11 3.26 -12.15
N PRO A 898 30.94 3.48 -13.19
CA PRO A 898 30.45 3.78 -14.54
C PRO A 898 29.39 2.77 -14.99
N GLY A 899 28.22 3.26 -15.43
CA GLY A 899 27.08 2.43 -15.85
C GLY A 899 26.20 1.86 -14.71
N GLN A 900 26.52 2.12 -13.44
CA GLN A 900 25.70 1.70 -12.30
C GLN A 900 24.71 2.78 -11.88
N ASP A 901 23.42 2.66 -12.22
CA ASP A 901 22.45 3.74 -12.02
C ASP A 901 22.17 4.11 -10.56
N GLU A 902 22.17 3.10 -9.68
CA GLU A 902 21.83 3.23 -8.26
C GLU A 902 22.51 2.14 -7.41
N ALA A 903 22.59 2.38 -6.10
CA ALA A 903 23.06 1.41 -5.11
C ALA A 903 22.30 1.58 -3.79
N TYR A 904 21.68 0.50 -3.32
CA TYR A 904 21.21 0.41 -1.93
C TYR A 904 22.40 0.08 -1.03
N LEU A 905 22.70 0.93 -0.05
CA LEU A 905 23.89 0.84 0.77
C LEU A 905 23.66 1.34 2.21
N ALA A 906 24.54 0.91 3.11
CA ALA A 906 24.67 1.42 4.46
C ALA A 906 25.86 2.40 4.49
N PRO A 907 25.63 3.72 4.39
CA PRO A 907 26.72 4.69 4.47
C PRO A 907 27.26 4.77 5.89
N VAL A 908 28.49 5.25 6.03
CA VAL A 908 29.12 5.47 7.34
C VAL A 908 29.54 6.92 7.49
N ASP A 909 29.72 7.35 8.74
CA ASP A 909 30.28 8.66 9.06
C ASP A 909 31.69 8.80 8.45
N SER A 910 31.91 9.86 7.68
CA SER A 910 33.21 10.15 7.06
C SER A 910 34.28 10.67 8.02
N GLY A 911 33.89 11.07 9.23
CA GLY A 911 34.71 11.84 10.17
C GLY A 911 34.86 13.32 9.80
N GLN A 912 34.38 13.75 8.62
CA GLN A 912 34.35 15.15 8.20
C GLN A 912 33.06 15.83 8.68
N ARG A 913 33.16 17.14 8.93
CA ARG A 913 32.08 18.00 9.41
C ARG A 913 32.08 19.30 8.62
N GLY A 914 30.91 19.89 8.41
CA GLY A 914 30.74 21.21 7.82
C GLY A 914 29.56 21.93 8.46
N ASP A 915 29.57 23.25 8.41
CA ASP A 915 28.37 24.01 8.76
C ASP A 915 27.32 23.89 7.64
N LEU A 916 26.05 24.22 7.90
CA LEU A 916 24.99 24.09 6.90
C LEU A 916 25.28 24.91 5.63
N TYR A 917 25.99 26.04 5.74
CA TYR A 917 26.43 26.82 4.58
C TYR A 917 27.40 26.03 3.69
N ASP A 918 28.38 25.35 4.29
CA ASP A 918 29.34 24.49 3.57
C ASP A 918 28.64 23.33 2.87
N HIS A 919 27.68 22.68 3.53
CA HIS A 919 26.87 21.61 2.94
C HIS A 919 26.11 22.10 1.68
N CYS A 920 25.50 23.28 1.77
CA CYS A 920 24.84 23.93 0.64
C CYS A 920 25.84 24.27 -0.48
N CYS A 921 27.01 24.81 -0.14
CA CYS A 921 28.03 25.16 -1.12
C CYS A 921 28.58 23.94 -1.87
N ARG A 922 28.81 22.82 -1.19
CA ARG A 922 29.24 21.56 -1.83
C ARG A 922 28.20 21.01 -2.80
N ALA A 923 26.93 21.07 -2.42
CA ALA A 923 25.84 20.70 -3.32
C ALA A 923 25.86 21.56 -4.60
N LEU A 924 25.93 22.89 -4.44
CA LEU A 924 26.00 23.81 -5.58
C LEU A 924 27.26 23.59 -6.43
N ASP A 925 28.42 23.40 -5.81
CA ASP A 925 29.67 23.15 -6.52
C ASP A 925 29.62 21.89 -7.38
N LEU A 926 29.02 20.81 -6.87
CA LEU A 926 28.82 19.58 -7.62
C LEU A 926 27.81 19.74 -8.77
N ALA A 927 26.70 20.44 -8.55
CA ALA A 927 25.75 20.74 -9.63
C ALA A 927 26.40 21.58 -10.73
N LEU A 928 27.20 22.57 -10.36
CA LEU A 928 27.93 23.44 -11.29
C LEU A 928 29.03 22.71 -12.07
N SER A 929 29.56 21.58 -11.58
CA SER A 929 30.54 20.78 -12.32
C SER A 929 29.90 19.84 -13.33
N ARG A 930 28.58 19.64 -13.31
CA ARG A 930 27.83 18.70 -14.15
C ARG A 930 27.17 19.44 -15.31
N GLU A 931 27.99 19.90 -16.25
CA GLU A 931 27.54 20.63 -17.44
C GLU A 931 27.65 19.75 -18.69
N GLY A 932 26.60 19.73 -19.49
CA GLY A 932 26.55 19.03 -20.76
C GLY A 932 27.00 19.88 -21.95
N VAL A 933 26.91 19.30 -23.14
CA VAL A 933 27.47 19.88 -24.37
C VAL A 933 26.73 21.13 -24.85
N HIS A 934 25.47 21.32 -24.45
CA HIS A 934 24.69 22.51 -24.78
C HIS A 934 24.79 23.61 -23.71
N GLY A 935 25.62 23.41 -22.68
CA GLY A 935 25.75 24.29 -21.53
C GLY A 935 24.65 24.11 -20.47
N LEU A 936 23.81 23.08 -20.61
CA LEU A 936 22.72 22.78 -19.69
C LEU A 936 23.20 21.79 -18.59
N PRO A 937 22.54 21.72 -17.42
CA PRO A 937 22.89 20.73 -16.40
C PRO A 937 22.63 19.29 -16.88
N LEU A 938 23.56 18.38 -16.56
CA LEU A 938 23.38 16.95 -16.84
C LEU A 938 22.22 16.39 -16.02
N MET A 939 21.38 15.59 -16.68
CA MET A 939 20.21 14.96 -16.06
C MET A 939 20.60 13.74 -15.22
N GLY A 940 21.65 13.01 -15.59
CA GLY A 940 22.02 11.76 -14.93
C GLY A 940 20.92 10.71 -15.05
N THR A 941 20.68 9.95 -13.99
CA THR A 941 19.64 8.90 -13.96
C THR A 941 18.28 9.41 -13.49
N GLY A 942 18.07 10.72 -13.49
CA GLY A 942 16.80 11.34 -13.13
C GLY A 942 16.96 12.80 -12.74
N ASP A 943 15.91 13.57 -12.95
CA ASP A 943 15.70 14.82 -12.22
C ASP A 943 14.46 14.65 -11.32
N TRP A 944 13.64 15.68 -11.12
CA TRP A 944 12.44 15.55 -10.32
C TRP A 944 11.45 14.49 -10.87
N ASN A 945 11.45 14.21 -12.17
CA ASN A 945 10.65 13.11 -12.72
C ASN A 945 11.44 11.80 -12.65
N ASP A 946 11.21 11.03 -11.59
CA ASP A 946 11.87 9.75 -11.35
C ASP A 946 11.68 8.73 -12.50
N GLY A 947 10.58 8.82 -13.23
CA GLY A 947 10.28 7.92 -14.34
C GLY A 947 11.15 8.12 -15.58
N MET A 948 11.80 9.28 -15.72
CA MET A 948 12.69 9.63 -16.83
C MET A 948 14.14 9.19 -16.58
N ASN A 949 14.32 8.04 -15.93
CA ASN A 949 15.61 7.61 -15.37
C ASN A 949 16.66 7.14 -16.38
N ARG A 950 16.32 7.07 -17.67
CA ARG A 950 17.24 6.62 -18.74
C ARG A 950 17.57 7.71 -19.76
N VAL A 951 17.12 8.94 -19.56
CA VAL A 951 17.42 10.06 -20.47
C VAL A 951 18.91 10.41 -20.51
N GLY A 952 19.58 10.45 -19.35
CA GLY A 952 20.99 10.82 -19.22
C GLY A 952 21.86 9.78 -18.51
N ARG A 953 21.49 8.49 -18.56
CA ARG A 953 22.15 7.41 -17.80
C ARG A 953 23.62 7.23 -18.14
N GLU A 954 24.02 7.56 -19.37
CA GLU A 954 25.42 7.50 -19.82
C GLU A 954 26.23 8.75 -19.47
N GLY A 955 25.62 9.67 -18.72
CA GLY A 955 26.27 10.88 -18.20
C GLY A 955 26.42 12.00 -19.22
N ARG A 956 25.64 11.99 -20.31
CA ARG A 956 25.69 13.01 -21.37
C ARG A 956 24.36 13.73 -21.58
N GLY A 957 23.23 13.09 -21.25
CA GLY A 957 21.91 13.71 -21.35
C GLY A 957 21.74 14.91 -20.40
N GLU A 958 20.97 15.90 -20.83
CA GLU A 958 20.82 17.21 -20.17
C GLU A 958 19.36 17.50 -19.84
N SER A 959 19.10 18.20 -18.73
CA SER A 959 17.75 18.59 -18.29
C SER A 959 17.54 20.10 -18.39
N VAL A 960 16.53 20.50 -19.17
CA VAL A 960 16.14 21.91 -19.32
C VAL A 960 15.45 22.43 -18.07
N TRP A 961 14.62 21.60 -17.42
CA TRP A 961 14.00 21.96 -16.15
C TRP A 961 15.06 22.23 -15.07
N MET A 962 16.10 21.39 -14.99
CA MET A 962 17.22 21.60 -14.06
C MET A 962 17.97 22.90 -14.31
N ALA A 963 18.06 23.40 -15.56
CA ALA A 963 18.68 24.70 -15.85
C ALA A 963 17.89 25.85 -15.21
N PHE A 964 16.56 25.87 -15.37
CA PHE A 964 15.69 26.85 -14.71
C PHE A 964 15.72 26.72 -13.18
N PHE A 965 15.70 25.48 -12.68
CA PHE A 965 15.74 25.21 -11.25
C PHE A 965 17.05 25.70 -10.62
N LEU A 966 18.20 25.35 -11.21
CA LEU A 966 19.52 25.79 -10.75
C LEU A 966 19.65 27.31 -10.81
N TYR A 967 19.16 27.98 -11.88
CA TYR A 967 19.15 29.43 -11.96
C TYR A 967 18.47 30.07 -10.75
N ALA A 968 17.25 29.62 -10.43
CA ALA A 968 16.46 30.14 -9.32
C ALA A 968 17.16 29.94 -7.97
N ILE A 969 17.87 28.82 -7.79
CA ILE A 969 18.61 28.53 -6.57
C ILE A 969 19.82 29.45 -6.44
N LEU A 970 20.60 29.62 -7.51
CA LEU A 970 21.78 30.49 -7.50
C LEU A 970 21.39 31.95 -7.17
N GLU A 971 20.25 32.42 -7.68
CA GLU A 971 19.70 33.73 -7.35
C GLU A 971 19.27 33.80 -5.87
N ALA A 972 18.52 32.80 -5.40
CA ALA A 972 18.05 32.75 -4.02
C ALA A 972 19.18 32.63 -2.98
N PHE A 973 20.31 32.02 -3.36
CA PHE A 973 21.46 31.77 -2.48
C PHE A 973 22.47 32.92 -2.47
N GLU A 974 22.46 33.81 -3.48
CA GLU A 974 23.38 34.95 -3.57
C GLU A 974 23.44 35.83 -2.31
N PRO A 975 22.31 36.19 -1.64
CA PRO A 975 22.35 36.96 -0.40
C PRO A 975 23.08 36.26 0.76
N LEU A 976 23.07 34.93 0.79
CA LEU A 976 23.76 34.15 1.81
C LEU A 976 25.28 34.22 1.60
N CYS A 977 25.74 34.07 0.35
CA CYS A 977 27.15 34.24 -0.01
C CYS A 977 27.65 35.65 0.32
N LEU A 978 26.87 36.68 -0.04
CA LEU A 978 27.20 38.08 0.28
C LEU A 978 27.35 38.31 1.79
N ARG A 979 26.44 37.75 2.59
CA ARG A 979 26.49 37.87 4.06
C ARG A 979 27.66 37.08 4.67
N ARG A 980 28.06 35.96 4.05
CA ARG A 980 29.27 35.21 4.43
C ARG A 980 30.57 35.84 3.94
N GLY A 981 30.51 36.87 3.08
CA GLY A 981 31.69 37.49 2.47
C GLY A 981 32.34 36.64 1.37
N ASP A 982 31.60 35.68 0.79
CA ASP A 982 32.09 34.79 -0.27
C ASP A 982 31.88 35.41 -1.67
N GLU A 983 32.62 36.48 -1.94
CA GLU A 983 32.51 37.25 -3.20
C GLU A 983 32.86 36.41 -4.44
N ALA A 984 33.81 35.48 -4.31
CA ALA A 984 34.20 34.58 -5.40
C ALA A 984 33.03 33.72 -5.86
N ARG A 985 32.24 33.20 -4.92
CA ARG A 985 31.06 32.40 -5.22
C ARG A 985 29.92 33.23 -5.80
N VAL A 986 29.72 34.46 -5.32
CA VAL A 986 28.78 35.42 -5.94
C VAL A 986 29.10 35.64 -7.42
N LEU A 987 30.36 35.91 -7.76
CA LEU A 987 30.78 36.10 -9.14
C LEU A 987 30.57 34.83 -9.99
N ARG A 988 30.95 33.66 -9.47
CA ARG A 988 30.75 32.38 -10.18
C ARG A 988 29.27 32.07 -10.41
N HIS A 989 28.41 32.33 -9.41
CA HIS A 989 26.97 32.09 -9.50
C HIS A 989 26.31 33.04 -10.52
N ARG A 990 26.67 34.33 -10.53
CA ARG A 990 26.19 35.28 -11.54
C ARG A 990 26.62 34.89 -12.95
N ALA A 991 27.91 34.59 -13.15
CA ALA A 991 28.42 34.15 -14.44
C ALA A 991 27.72 32.87 -14.93
N ARG A 992 27.43 31.92 -14.03
CA ARG A 992 26.65 30.73 -14.41
C ARG A 992 25.21 31.08 -14.78
N ARG A 993 24.53 31.96 -14.04
CA ARG A 993 23.15 32.37 -14.36
C ARG A 993 23.06 33.02 -15.74
N GLU A 994 24.03 33.85 -16.09
CA GLU A 994 24.16 34.45 -17.43
C GLU A 994 24.34 33.35 -18.50
N ALA A 995 25.31 32.44 -18.31
CA ALA A 995 25.54 31.33 -19.23
C ALA A 995 24.33 30.39 -19.40
N LEU A 996 23.58 30.12 -18.32
CA LEU A 996 22.35 29.32 -18.37
C LEU A 996 21.27 30.04 -19.19
N THR A 997 21.13 31.35 -19.05
CA THR A 997 20.19 32.16 -19.85
C THR A 997 20.50 32.04 -21.33
N GLU A 998 21.78 32.16 -21.69
CA GLU A 998 22.24 32.00 -23.08
C GLU A 998 21.99 30.58 -23.61
N ALA A 999 22.31 29.54 -22.83
CA ALA A 999 22.09 28.15 -23.20
C ALA A 999 20.59 27.81 -23.39
N LEU A 1000 19.73 28.35 -22.52
CA LEU A 1000 18.28 28.17 -22.61
C LEU A 1000 17.70 28.78 -23.89
N GLU A 1001 18.11 30.00 -24.26
CA GLU A 1001 17.64 30.64 -25.49
C GLU A 1001 18.26 30.01 -26.76
N ALA A 1002 19.52 29.60 -26.71
CA ALA A 1002 20.23 29.07 -27.88
C ALA A 1002 19.86 27.61 -28.19
N SER A 1003 19.70 26.78 -27.16
CA SER A 1003 19.59 25.33 -27.29
C SER A 1003 18.26 24.79 -26.79
N ALA A 1004 17.65 25.33 -25.73
CA ALA A 1004 16.43 24.74 -25.16
C ALA A 1004 15.13 25.21 -25.84
N TRP A 1005 15.12 26.38 -26.50
CA TRP A 1005 13.94 26.91 -27.16
C TRP A 1005 13.59 26.17 -28.46
N ASP A 1006 12.36 25.66 -28.58
CA ASP A 1006 11.90 24.88 -29.75
C ASP A 1006 11.03 25.67 -30.74
N GLY A 1007 10.88 26.98 -30.53
CA GLY A 1007 10.08 27.86 -31.41
C GLY A 1007 8.76 28.32 -30.79
N GLY A 1008 8.10 27.45 -30.03
CA GLY A 1008 6.84 27.76 -29.32
C GLY A 1008 6.89 27.55 -27.81
N TRP A 1009 7.76 26.67 -27.33
CA TRP A 1009 7.96 26.34 -25.92
C TRP A 1009 9.40 25.84 -25.71
N TYR A 1010 9.79 25.59 -24.46
CA TYR A 1010 11.10 25.01 -24.12
C TYR A 1010 11.05 23.48 -24.15
N ARG A 1011 12.09 22.87 -24.71
CA ARG A 1011 12.32 21.42 -24.68
C ARG A 1011 12.36 20.91 -23.24
N ARG A 1012 12.12 19.62 -23.05
CA ARG A 1012 12.19 18.94 -21.75
C ARG A 1012 13.64 18.65 -21.35
N ALA A 1013 14.39 18.08 -22.30
CA ALA A 1013 15.69 17.47 -22.07
C ALA A 1013 16.37 17.10 -23.40
N TYR A 1014 17.61 16.59 -23.30
CA TYR A 1014 18.34 15.90 -24.35
C TYR A 1014 18.74 14.50 -23.87
N PHE A 1015 18.60 13.51 -24.75
CA PHE A 1015 19.13 12.16 -24.51
C PHE A 1015 20.66 12.14 -24.56
N ASP A 1016 21.27 11.05 -24.09
CA ASP A 1016 22.73 10.84 -24.11
C ASP A 1016 23.39 10.90 -25.51
N ASP A 1017 22.61 10.77 -26.58
CA ASP A 1017 23.04 10.90 -27.98
C ASP A 1017 22.84 12.30 -28.58
N GLY A 1018 22.29 13.24 -27.79
CA GLY A 1018 21.96 14.59 -28.21
C GLY A 1018 20.59 14.73 -28.87
N THR A 1019 19.78 13.67 -28.93
CA THR A 1019 18.40 13.75 -29.45
C THR A 1019 17.52 14.59 -28.52
N PRO A 1020 16.77 15.59 -29.02
CA PRO A 1020 15.90 16.41 -28.19
C PRO A 1020 14.64 15.66 -27.74
N LEU A 1021 14.20 15.95 -26.52
CA LEU A 1021 12.94 15.49 -25.91
C LEU A 1021 12.08 16.71 -25.53
N GLY A 1022 10.76 16.64 -25.68
CA GLY A 1022 9.88 17.78 -25.37
C GLY A 1022 9.79 18.84 -26.46
N GLY A 1023 10.08 18.47 -27.72
CA GLY A 1023 9.97 19.33 -28.90
C GLY A 1023 8.78 18.98 -29.80
N ALA A 1024 8.40 19.93 -30.65
CA ALA A 1024 7.28 19.84 -31.58
C ALA A 1024 7.38 18.67 -32.57
N ALA A 1025 8.60 18.25 -32.90
CA ALA A 1025 8.89 17.13 -33.80
C ALA A 1025 8.81 15.74 -33.12
N ASN A 1026 8.78 15.67 -31.79
CA ASN A 1026 8.59 14.39 -31.10
C ASN A 1026 7.15 13.87 -31.34
N THR A 1027 6.96 12.55 -31.34
CA THR A 1027 5.62 11.93 -31.48
C THR A 1027 4.92 11.72 -30.13
N GLU A 1028 5.72 11.61 -29.06
CA GLU A 1028 5.32 11.41 -27.67
C GLU A 1028 6.12 12.38 -26.81
N CYS A 1029 5.56 12.83 -25.68
CA CYS A 1029 6.12 13.90 -24.84
C CYS A 1029 6.55 15.12 -25.69
N ARG A 1030 5.62 15.67 -26.48
CA ARG A 1030 5.86 16.86 -27.32
C ARG A 1030 6.06 18.12 -26.51
N ILE A 1031 5.36 18.20 -25.38
CA ILE A 1031 5.45 19.28 -24.40
C ILE A 1031 5.28 18.69 -23.01
N ASP A 1032 6.01 19.26 -22.05
CA ASP A 1032 5.89 18.96 -20.63
C ASP A 1032 5.53 20.21 -19.81
N CYS A 1033 4.97 19.97 -18.63
CA CYS A 1033 4.52 20.99 -17.69
C CYS A 1033 5.66 21.67 -16.91
N LEU A 1034 6.76 20.97 -16.64
CA LEU A 1034 7.79 21.40 -15.70
C LEU A 1034 8.65 22.53 -16.29
N ALA A 1035 9.25 22.30 -17.46
CA ALA A 1035 10.13 23.28 -18.11
C ALA A 1035 9.36 24.58 -18.41
N GLN A 1036 8.11 24.45 -18.83
CA GLN A 1036 7.21 25.57 -19.13
C GLN A 1036 6.88 26.39 -17.87
N ALA A 1037 6.50 25.74 -16.76
CA ALA A 1037 6.23 26.43 -15.52
C ALA A 1037 7.49 27.14 -14.99
N TRP A 1038 8.62 26.45 -14.98
CA TRP A 1038 9.87 26.97 -14.42
C TRP A 1038 10.56 28.04 -15.28
N ALA A 1039 10.23 28.13 -16.58
CA ALA A 1039 10.60 29.29 -17.40
C ALA A 1039 10.06 30.60 -16.81
N THR A 1040 8.85 30.58 -16.23
CA THR A 1040 8.27 31.73 -15.53
C THR A 1040 8.81 31.86 -14.11
N LEU A 1041 8.85 30.75 -13.35
CA LEU A 1041 9.20 30.78 -11.92
C LEU A 1041 10.67 31.15 -11.64
N SER A 1042 11.58 30.82 -12.55
CA SER A 1042 13.00 31.11 -12.40
C SER A 1042 13.39 32.54 -12.75
N GLY A 1043 12.59 33.23 -13.57
CA GLY A 1043 12.97 34.52 -14.14
C GLY A 1043 14.18 34.47 -15.09
N ALA A 1044 14.63 33.28 -15.50
CA ALA A 1044 15.87 33.11 -16.26
C ALA A 1044 15.79 33.58 -17.72
N VAL A 1045 14.58 33.73 -18.27
CA VAL A 1045 14.34 34.03 -19.69
C VAL A 1045 13.46 35.27 -19.85
N PRO A 1046 13.44 35.92 -21.03
CA PRO A 1046 12.62 37.11 -21.25
C PRO A 1046 11.14 36.87 -20.93
N PRO A 1047 10.41 37.82 -20.30
CA PRO A 1047 9.01 37.63 -19.93
C PRO A 1047 8.09 37.21 -21.08
N ALA A 1048 8.32 37.74 -22.29
CA ALA A 1048 7.55 37.35 -23.47
C ALA A 1048 7.74 35.87 -23.86
N ARG A 1049 8.94 35.31 -23.65
CA ARG A 1049 9.20 33.87 -23.87
C ARG A 1049 8.49 33.02 -22.83
N ALA A 1050 8.60 33.41 -21.57
CA ALA A 1050 7.95 32.72 -20.47
C ALA A 1050 6.41 32.71 -20.66
N GLU A 1051 5.82 33.84 -21.06
CA GLU A 1051 4.40 33.96 -21.37
C GLU A 1051 3.98 33.06 -22.54
N GLN A 1052 4.76 33.03 -23.63
CA GLN A 1052 4.50 32.16 -24.78
C GLN A 1052 4.54 30.68 -24.39
N ALA A 1053 5.57 30.24 -23.64
CA ALA A 1053 5.69 28.87 -23.16
C ALA A 1053 4.53 28.48 -22.23
N LEU A 1054 4.12 29.41 -21.35
CA LEU A 1054 3.03 29.19 -20.41
C LEU A 1054 1.66 29.10 -21.10
N ALA A 1055 1.44 29.90 -22.15
CA ALA A 1055 0.25 29.82 -23.00
C ALA A 1055 0.19 28.48 -23.75
N ALA A 1056 1.31 28.03 -24.32
CA ALA A 1056 1.39 26.73 -24.99
C ALA A 1056 1.13 25.56 -24.02
N MET A 1057 1.68 25.63 -22.79
CA MET A 1057 1.39 24.65 -21.76
C MET A 1057 -0.11 24.62 -21.42
N GLU A 1058 -0.72 25.77 -21.21
CA GLU A 1058 -2.14 25.85 -20.88
C GLU A 1058 -3.03 25.27 -22.00
N GLU A 1059 -2.75 25.61 -23.25
CA GLU A 1059 -3.48 25.10 -24.42
C GLU A 1059 -3.38 23.57 -24.56
N GLN A 1060 -2.19 23.01 -24.31
CA GLN A 1060 -1.91 21.60 -24.62
C GLN A 1060 -2.13 20.65 -23.42
N LEU A 1061 -1.98 21.14 -22.18
CA LEU A 1061 -1.94 20.29 -20.98
C LEU A 1061 -3.14 20.48 -20.06
N VAL A 1062 -3.86 21.60 -20.11
CA VAL A 1062 -5.07 21.81 -19.28
C VAL A 1062 -6.28 21.19 -19.97
N ASP A 1063 -6.90 20.24 -19.30
CA ASP A 1063 -8.12 19.58 -19.73
C ASP A 1063 -9.24 19.92 -18.74
N GLU A 1064 -9.96 21.01 -19.01
CA GLU A 1064 -11.03 21.50 -18.13
C GLU A 1064 -12.20 20.52 -18.04
N GLN A 1065 -12.46 19.74 -19.09
CA GLN A 1065 -13.55 18.76 -19.11
C GLN A 1065 -13.22 17.59 -18.20
N ALA A 1066 -11.97 17.12 -18.23
CA ALA A 1066 -11.47 16.08 -17.35
C ALA A 1066 -11.02 16.60 -15.97
N HIS A 1067 -11.08 17.91 -15.73
CA HIS A 1067 -10.64 18.57 -14.49
C HIS A 1067 -9.17 18.32 -14.14
N LEU A 1068 -8.25 18.31 -15.11
CA LEU A 1068 -6.86 17.97 -14.84
C LEU A 1068 -5.85 18.81 -15.65
N ILE A 1069 -4.62 18.89 -15.15
CA ILE A 1069 -3.46 19.48 -15.83
C ILE A 1069 -2.43 18.37 -16.03
N ARG A 1070 -2.26 17.92 -17.27
CA ARG A 1070 -1.36 16.81 -17.64
C ARG A 1070 0.10 17.19 -17.40
N LEU A 1071 0.91 16.23 -16.95
CA LEU A 1071 2.35 16.44 -16.79
C LEU A 1071 3.06 16.59 -18.15
N LEU A 1072 2.60 15.83 -19.14
CA LEU A 1072 3.12 15.83 -20.51
C LEU A 1072 2.06 15.32 -21.49
N THR A 1073 2.21 15.64 -22.79
CA THR A 1073 1.35 15.09 -23.84
C THR A 1073 2.05 15.04 -25.20
N PRO A 1074 1.73 14.05 -26.08
CA PRO A 1074 1.08 12.78 -25.75
C PRO A 1074 1.91 11.94 -24.77
N ALA A 1075 1.31 10.95 -24.10
CA ALA A 1075 2.03 10.02 -23.23
C ALA A 1075 3.02 9.12 -23.99
N PHE A 1076 4.04 8.60 -23.31
CA PHE A 1076 4.94 7.60 -23.85
C PHE A 1076 4.25 6.23 -24.00
N ASP A 1077 4.42 5.58 -25.15
CA ASP A 1077 3.98 4.21 -25.42
C ASP A 1077 4.98 3.48 -26.33
N ARG A 1078 5.29 4.07 -27.49
CA ARG A 1078 6.08 3.45 -28.57
C ARG A 1078 7.30 4.26 -28.99
N CYS A 1079 7.65 5.33 -28.25
CA CYS A 1079 8.84 6.12 -28.52
C CYS A 1079 10.07 5.21 -28.74
N PRO A 1080 10.87 5.42 -29.79
CA PRO A 1080 12.04 4.59 -30.08
C PRO A 1080 13.16 4.78 -29.05
N HIS A 1081 13.27 5.97 -28.45
CA HIS A 1081 14.20 6.23 -27.36
C HIS A 1081 13.61 5.72 -26.04
N ASP A 1082 14.48 5.27 -25.14
CA ASP A 1082 14.09 4.77 -23.82
C ASP A 1082 14.15 5.92 -22.79
N PRO A 1083 13.01 6.56 -22.43
CA PRO A 1083 13.02 7.58 -21.39
C PRO A 1083 13.24 6.98 -19.99
N GLY A 1084 13.05 5.67 -19.81
CA GLY A 1084 13.02 5.02 -18.51
C GLY A 1084 11.67 4.41 -18.18
N TYR A 1085 11.49 4.05 -16.90
CA TYR A 1085 10.32 3.27 -16.47
C TYR A 1085 8.98 4.02 -16.61
N ILE A 1086 8.99 5.34 -16.86
CA ILE A 1086 7.78 6.11 -17.18
C ILE A 1086 7.01 5.48 -18.35
N LYS A 1087 7.69 4.93 -19.36
CA LYS A 1087 7.07 4.26 -20.51
C LYS A 1087 6.43 2.91 -20.14
N GLY A 1088 6.85 2.32 -19.02
CA GLY A 1088 6.28 1.10 -18.47
C GLY A 1088 4.88 1.32 -17.88
N TYR A 1089 4.58 2.53 -17.39
CA TYR A 1089 3.21 2.87 -17.01
C TYR A 1089 2.27 2.83 -18.21
N LEU A 1090 1.00 2.57 -17.94
CA LEU A 1090 -0.06 2.77 -18.91
C LEU A 1090 -0.06 4.24 -19.39
N PRO A 1091 -0.18 4.49 -20.71
CA PRO A 1091 -0.29 5.85 -21.24
C PRO A 1091 -1.47 6.59 -20.60
N GLY A 1092 -1.22 7.79 -20.05
CA GLY A 1092 -2.18 8.62 -19.32
C GLY A 1092 -2.31 8.31 -17.82
N VAL A 1093 -1.50 7.41 -17.27
CA VAL A 1093 -1.46 7.09 -15.84
C VAL A 1093 -0.20 7.69 -15.22
N ARG A 1094 -0.34 8.24 -14.01
CA ARG A 1094 0.79 8.75 -13.21
C ARG A 1094 1.61 9.81 -13.97
N GLU A 1095 2.94 9.76 -13.88
CA GLU A 1095 3.84 10.69 -14.56
C GLU A 1095 3.74 10.59 -16.10
N ASN A 1096 3.24 9.47 -16.64
CA ASN A 1096 3.14 9.21 -18.07
C ASN A 1096 1.86 9.82 -18.68
N GLY A 1097 1.72 11.15 -18.62
CA GLY A 1097 0.63 11.89 -19.28
C GLY A 1097 -0.70 11.95 -18.52
N GLY A 1098 -0.74 11.47 -17.28
CA GLY A 1098 -1.74 11.87 -16.29
C GLY A 1098 -1.42 13.26 -15.72
N GLN A 1099 -2.29 13.78 -14.86
CA GLN A 1099 -1.89 14.86 -13.96
C GLN A 1099 -1.03 14.27 -12.86
N TYR A 1100 0.16 14.85 -12.68
CA TYR A 1100 0.91 14.67 -11.45
C TYR A 1100 0.78 15.98 -10.66
N THR A 1101 -0.04 15.97 -9.62
CA THR A 1101 -0.59 17.17 -8.98
C THR A 1101 0.51 18.12 -8.50
N HIS A 1102 1.64 17.60 -8.06
CA HIS A 1102 2.80 18.39 -7.67
C HIS A 1102 3.32 19.26 -8.82
N GLY A 1103 3.53 18.70 -10.01
CA GLY A 1103 3.96 19.46 -11.19
C GLY A 1103 2.87 20.44 -11.68
N ALA A 1104 1.60 20.03 -11.60
CA ALA A 1104 0.46 20.88 -11.92
C ALA A 1104 0.35 22.10 -10.98
N LEU A 1105 0.72 21.96 -9.71
CA LEU A 1105 0.77 23.08 -8.77
C LEU A 1105 1.85 24.09 -9.14
N TRP A 1106 2.99 23.67 -9.70
CA TRP A 1106 3.96 24.60 -10.26
C TRP A 1106 3.44 25.34 -11.49
N ALA A 1107 2.62 24.69 -12.33
CA ALA A 1107 1.93 25.39 -13.42
C ALA A 1107 1.01 26.48 -12.87
N VAL A 1108 0.19 26.17 -11.88
CA VAL A 1108 -0.69 27.18 -11.25
C VAL A 1108 0.11 28.30 -10.59
N LYS A 1109 1.22 27.96 -9.92
CA LYS A 1109 2.16 28.95 -9.37
C LYS A 1109 2.71 29.88 -10.47
N ALA A 1110 3.11 29.33 -11.61
CA ALA A 1110 3.61 30.10 -12.75
C ALA A 1110 2.53 31.03 -13.34
N ILE A 1111 1.30 30.54 -13.46
CA ILE A 1111 0.14 31.34 -13.89
C ILE A 1111 -0.11 32.50 -12.92
N ALA A 1112 -0.07 32.25 -11.62
CA ALA A 1112 -0.19 33.30 -10.61
C ALA A 1112 0.96 34.32 -10.70
N ALA A 1113 2.20 33.85 -10.87
CA ALA A 1113 3.39 34.68 -11.02
C ALA A 1113 3.35 35.55 -12.30
N SER A 1114 2.70 35.08 -13.37
CA SER A 1114 2.47 35.85 -14.60
C SER A 1114 1.43 36.98 -14.46
N GLY A 1115 0.82 37.14 -13.28
CA GLY A 1115 -0.22 38.14 -13.02
C GLY A 1115 -1.64 37.70 -13.36
N ARG A 1116 -1.83 36.48 -13.89
CA ARG A 1116 -3.15 35.91 -14.28
C ARG A 1116 -3.89 35.31 -13.08
N ARG A 1117 -4.20 36.17 -12.10
CA ARG A 1117 -4.71 35.81 -10.75
C ARG A 1117 -6.02 35.02 -10.78
N ASP A 1118 -6.98 35.46 -11.60
CA ASP A 1118 -8.28 34.77 -11.75
C ASP A 1118 -8.14 33.35 -12.26
N ARG A 1119 -7.26 33.19 -13.25
CA ARG A 1119 -7.00 31.90 -13.86
C ARG A 1119 -6.30 30.96 -12.88
N ALA A 1120 -5.33 31.45 -12.13
CA ALA A 1120 -4.67 30.67 -11.08
C ALA A 1120 -5.67 30.18 -10.01
N ALA A 1121 -6.55 31.06 -9.51
CA ALA A 1121 -7.57 30.68 -8.53
C ALA A 1121 -8.58 29.66 -9.10
N GLN A 1122 -8.98 29.81 -10.37
CA GLN A 1122 -9.83 28.85 -11.06
C GLN A 1122 -9.19 27.46 -11.16
N LEU A 1123 -7.94 27.38 -11.63
CA LEU A 1123 -7.23 26.10 -11.79
C LEU A 1123 -6.93 25.44 -10.44
N LEU A 1124 -6.55 26.22 -9.42
CA LEU A 1124 -6.37 25.70 -8.07
C LEU A 1124 -7.67 25.11 -7.51
N THR A 1125 -8.80 25.80 -7.70
CA THR A 1125 -10.12 25.31 -7.29
C THR A 1125 -10.51 24.06 -8.08
N MET A 1126 -10.25 24.02 -9.39
CA MET A 1126 -10.52 22.88 -10.26
C MET A 1126 -9.83 21.61 -9.75
N MET A 1127 -8.55 21.71 -9.35
CA MET A 1127 -7.75 20.60 -8.84
C MET A 1127 -8.05 20.21 -7.39
N SER A 1128 -8.88 20.96 -6.67
CA SER A 1128 -9.24 20.61 -5.28
C SER A 1128 -10.01 19.29 -5.25
N PRO A 1129 -9.69 18.36 -4.33
CA PRO A 1129 -10.43 17.11 -4.19
C PRO A 1129 -11.92 17.35 -3.87
N VAL A 1130 -12.26 18.47 -3.24
CA VAL A 1130 -13.65 18.90 -3.00
C VAL A 1130 -14.37 19.16 -4.32
N SER A 1131 -13.71 19.84 -5.27
CA SER A 1131 -14.29 20.14 -6.60
C SER A 1131 -14.44 18.88 -7.45
N HIS A 1132 -13.44 17.98 -7.37
CA HIS A 1132 -13.47 16.66 -8.01
C HIS A 1132 -14.58 15.75 -7.50
N THR A 1133 -15.18 16.08 -6.35
CA THR A 1133 -16.20 15.25 -5.70
C THR A 1133 -17.47 16.03 -5.39
N ALA A 1134 -17.68 17.21 -5.98
CA ALA A 1134 -18.79 18.11 -5.62
C ALA A 1134 -20.20 17.52 -5.84
N THR A 1135 -20.33 16.43 -6.62
CA THR A 1135 -21.58 15.71 -6.86
C THR A 1135 -21.36 14.20 -6.83
N PRO A 1136 -22.43 13.38 -6.67
CA PRO A 1136 -22.31 11.92 -6.73
C PRO A 1136 -21.69 11.40 -8.03
N GLU A 1137 -21.99 12.03 -9.18
CA GLU A 1137 -21.42 11.67 -10.48
C GLU A 1137 -19.92 11.93 -10.52
N ARG A 1138 -19.48 13.06 -9.94
CA ARG A 1138 -18.08 13.40 -9.81
C ARG A 1138 -17.34 12.47 -8.84
N VAL A 1139 -17.99 12.05 -7.75
CA VAL A 1139 -17.46 11.00 -6.87
C VAL A 1139 -17.27 9.68 -7.61
N ALA A 1140 -18.17 9.29 -8.51
CA ALA A 1140 -18.02 8.06 -9.31
C ALA A 1140 -16.84 8.11 -10.29
N VAL A 1141 -16.47 9.32 -10.77
CA VAL A 1141 -15.30 9.55 -11.62
C VAL A 1141 -14.02 9.60 -10.78
N TYR A 1142 -13.94 10.48 -9.78
CA TYR A 1142 -12.73 10.69 -8.98
C TYR A 1142 -12.42 9.52 -8.05
N GLN A 1143 -13.44 8.89 -7.47
CA GLN A 1143 -13.43 7.69 -6.61
C GLN A 1143 -12.72 7.83 -5.25
N THR A 1144 -11.66 8.62 -5.15
CA THR A 1144 -10.83 8.76 -3.94
C THR A 1144 -11.33 9.87 -2.99
N GLU A 1145 -10.63 10.06 -1.88
CA GLU A 1145 -11.05 10.94 -0.79
C GLU A 1145 -11.29 12.40 -1.20
N PRO A 1146 -12.38 13.04 -0.73
CA PRO A 1146 -12.72 14.43 -1.04
C PRO A 1146 -12.00 15.47 -0.16
N TYR A 1147 -11.26 15.03 0.86
CA TYR A 1147 -10.66 15.87 1.90
C TYR A 1147 -9.12 15.80 1.94
N VAL A 1148 -8.49 15.10 0.99
CA VAL A 1148 -7.02 15.07 0.83
C VAL A 1148 -6.65 15.08 -0.65
N VAL A 1149 -5.48 15.64 -0.96
CA VAL A 1149 -5.00 15.75 -2.34
C VAL A 1149 -4.39 14.43 -2.79
N ALA A 1150 -4.70 14.02 -4.03
CA ALA A 1150 -4.04 12.92 -4.71
C ALA A 1150 -2.72 13.34 -5.35
N ALA A 1151 -1.72 12.45 -5.33
CA ALA A 1151 -0.47 12.59 -6.06
C ALA A 1151 -0.72 12.75 -7.56
N ASP A 1152 -1.73 12.05 -8.07
CA ASP A 1152 -2.01 11.93 -9.49
C ASP A 1152 -3.51 11.77 -9.80
N VAL A 1153 -3.90 12.20 -11.01
CA VAL A 1153 -5.23 12.02 -11.61
C VAL A 1153 -5.05 11.48 -13.02
N TYR A 1154 -5.75 10.39 -13.35
CA TYR A 1154 -5.55 9.69 -14.62
C TYR A 1154 -6.18 10.43 -15.80
N GLY A 1155 -5.49 10.40 -16.93
CA GLY A 1155 -5.86 11.09 -18.16
C GLY A 1155 -6.20 10.17 -19.34
N VAL A 1156 -6.45 8.87 -19.08
CA VAL A 1156 -6.76 7.85 -20.10
C VAL A 1156 -8.08 7.15 -19.82
N ALA A 1157 -8.88 6.96 -20.88
CA ALA A 1157 -10.14 6.22 -20.79
C ALA A 1157 -9.91 4.73 -20.45
N PRO A 1158 -10.80 4.09 -19.67
CA PRO A 1158 -12.03 4.63 -19.09
C PRO A 1158 -11.83 5.37 -17.75
N HIS A 1159 -10.59 5.60 -17.32
CA HIS A 1159 -10.27 6.18 -16.00
C HIS A 1159 -10.01 7.69 -16.01
N THR A 1160 -10.33 8.40 -17.10
CA THR A 1160 -10.13 9.85 -17.20
C THR A 1160 -10.81 10.57 -16.03
N GLY A 1161 -10.04 11.35 -15.26
CA GLY A 1161 -10.51 12.09 -14.08
C GLY A 1161 -10.49 11.30 -12.76
N ARG A 1162 -10.11 10.00 -12.78
CA ARG A 1162 -9.98 9.17 -11.58
C ARG A 1162 -8.75 9.55 -10.76
N GLY A 1163 -8.93 9.73 -9.46
CA GLY A 1163 -7.84 9.93 -8.50
C GLY A 1163 -6.98 8.68 -8.35
N GLY A 1164 -5.67 8.89 -8.33
CA GLY A 1164 -4.67 7.85 -8.08
C GLY A 1164 -4.33 7.72 -6.60
N TRP A 1165 -3.07 7.96 -6.23
CA TRP A 1165 -2.62 7.75 -4.84
C TRP A 1165 -2.90 8.99 -3.98
N THR A 1166 -3.83 8.87 -3.01
CA THR A 1166 -4.10 9.91 -2.02
C THR A 1166 -3.15 9.87 -0.82
N TRP A 1167 -3.16 10.94 -0.02
CA TRP A 1167 -2.37 11.13 1.20
C TRP A 1167 -0.86 11.28 1.00
N TYR A 1168 -0.19 10.25 0.49
CA TYR A 1168 1.28 10.20 0.37
C TYR A 1168 1.77 10.99 -0.85
N THR A 1169 1.73 12.32 -0.77
CA THR A 1169 2.31 13.21 -1.78
C THR A 1169 2.75 14.55 -1.20
N GLY A 1170 3.85 15.10 -1.74
CA GLY A 1170 4.26 16.48 -1.46
C GLY A 1170 3.34 17.55 -2.09
N SER A 1171 2.35 17.12 -2.88
CA SER A 1171 1.33 18.00 -3.44
C SER A 1171 0.55 18.75 -2.36
N ALA A 1172 0.34 18.17 -1.18
CA ALA A 1172 -0.37 18.85 -0.10
C ALA A 1172 0.37 20.10 0.39
N GLY A 1173 1.69 20.00 0.58
CA GLY A 1173 2.55 21.13 0.95
C GLY A 1173 2.59 22.20 -0.14
N TRP A 1174 2.74 21.80 -1.40
CA TRP A 1174 2.70 22.74 -2.52
C TRP A 1174 1.34 23.40 -2.70
N PHE A 1175 0.23 22.66 -2.57
CA PHE A 1175 -1.12 23.23 -2.68
C PHE A 1175 -1.33 24.31 -1.62
N TYR A 1176 -0.94 24.02 -0.39
CA TYR A 1176 -1.02 24.97 0.72
C TYR A 1176 -0.23 26.25 0.42
N ARG A 1177 1.01 26.11 -0.06
CA ARG A 1177 1.86 27.24 -0.42
C ARG A 1177 1.32 28.02 -1.61
N VAL A 1178 0.89 27.37 -2.68
CA VAL A 1178 0.31 28.06 -3.85
C VAL A 1178 -0.94 28.85 -3.47
N ALA A 1179 -1.80 28.29 -2.62
CA ALA A 1179 -2.99 29.00 -2.13
C ALA A 1179 -2.62 30.25 -1.32
N VAL A 1180 -1.70 30.12 -0.35
CA VAL A 1180 -1.36 31.20 0.59
C VAL A 1180 -0.38 32.21 -0.02
N GLU A 1181 0.71 31.74 -0.61
CA GLU A 1181 1.82 32.57 -1.09
C GLU A 1181 1.51 33.19 -2.46
N ASP A 1182 0.86 32.47 -3.37
CA ASP A 1182 0.78 32.87 -4.79
C ASP A 1182 -0.59 33.38 -5.20
N VAL A 1183 -1.67 32.76 -4.70
CA VAL A 1183 -3.05 33.20 -4.98
C VAL A 1183 -3.47 34.32 -4.01
N LEU A 1184 -3.21 34.17 -2.71
CA LEU A 1184 -3.52 35.21 -1.71
C LEU A 1184 -2.38 36.23 -1.54
N GLY A 1185 -1.14 35.86 -1.88
CA GLY A 1185 0.00 36.77 -1.86
C GLY A 1185 0.62 37.01 -0.48
N PHE A 1186 0.50 36.06 0.44
CA PHE A 1186 0.97 36.16 1.82
C PHE A 1186 2.23 35.31 2.06
N THR A 1187 3.33 35.95 2.44
CA THR A 1187 4.62 35.28 2.72
C THR A 1187 5.24 35.80 4.01
N LEU A 1188 6.01 34.98 4.73
CA LEU A 1188 6.75 35.43 5.92
C LEU A 1188 8.04 36.17 5.54
N GLU A 1189 8.46 37.15 6.35
CA GLU A 1189 9.65 37.94 6.07
C GLU A 1189 10.51 38.18 7.33
N GLY A 1190 11.70 37.58 7.33
CA GLY A 1190 12.79 37.80 8.28
C GLY A 1190 12.48 37.46 9.74
N GLY A 1191 11.39 36.73 10.02
CA GLY A 1191 10.89 36.53 11.37
C GLY A 1191 10.37 37.78 12.08
N LEU A 1192 10.32 38.92 11.39
CA LEU A 1192 9.88 40.21 11.92
C LEU A 1192 8.41 40.49 11.61
N GLY A 1193 7.88 39.87 10.56
CA GLY A 1193 6.53 40.08 10.09
C GLY A 1193 6.21 39.24 8.87
N ALA A 1194 5.23 39.70 8.10
CA ALA A 1194 4.82 39.11 6.84
C ALA A 1194 4.80 40.15 5.71
N ARG A 1195 5.07 39.70 4.49
CA ARG A 1195 4.83 40.46 3.27
C ARG A 1195 3.47 40.08 2.70
N LEU A 1196 2.65 41.08 2.37
CA LEU A 1196 1.38 40.92 1.69
C LEU A 1196 1.41 41.65 0.34
N ASP A 1197 1.39 40.90 -0.75
CA ASP A 1197 1.18 41.37 -2.11
C ASP A 1197 -0.27 41.05 -2.50
N PRO A 1198 -1.22 42.00 -2.41
CA PRO A 1198 -2.64 41.69 -2.57
C PRO A 1198 -2.97 41.20 -3.98
N ARG A 1199 -3.15 39.89 -4.13
CA ARG A 1199 -3.41 39.19 -5.40
C ARG A 1199 -4.87 38.74 -5.57
N LEU A 1200 -5.78 39.48 -4.95
CA LEU A 1200 -7.21 39.15 -4.95
C LEU A 1200 -7.72 38.92 -6.39
N PRO A 1201 -8.25 37.72 -6.71
CA PRO A 1201 -8.96 37.46 -7.95
C PRO A 1201 -10.02 38.54 -8.23
N GLU A 1202 -10.18 38.96 -9.49
CA GLU A 1202 -11.15 39.95 -9.96
C GLU A 1202 -12.57 39.58 -9.52
N ARG A 1203 -12.94 38.30 -9.64
CA ARG A 1203 -14.26 37.80 -9.22
C ARG A 1203 -14.49 37.75 -7.70
N TRP A 1204 -13.44 37.93 -6.88
CA TRP A 1204 -13.59 37.89 -5.43
C TRP A 1204 -13.86 39.30 -4.86
N PRO A 1205 -14.99 39.51 -4.15
CA PRO A 1205 -15.26 40.81 -3.51
C PRO A 1205 -14.34 41.05 -2.31
N SER A 1206 -13.91 39.98 -1.63
CA SER A 1206 -13.04 40.04 -0.47
C SER A 1206 -12.40 38.69 -0.16
N ALA A 1207 -11.29 38.72 0.58
CA ALA A 1207 -10.71 37.56 1.24
C ALA A 1207 -10.09 37.99 2.58
N SER A 1208 -9.99 37.08 3.54
CA SER A 1208 -9.29 37.33 4.80
C SER A 1208 -8.29 36.25 5.15
N ILE A 1209 -7.23 36.63 5.85
CA ILE A 1209 -6.19 35.75 6.37
C ILE A 1209 -6.01 36.05 7.85
N ARG A 1210 -6.14 35.04 8.69
CA ARG A 1210 -5.79 35.12 10.11
C ARG A 1210 -4.59 34.21 10.35
N TYR A 1211 -3.45 34.80 10.69
CA TYR A 1211 -2.20 34.09 10.92
C TYR A 1211 -1.70 34.31 12.35
N ARG A 1212 -1.32 33.25 13.06
CA ARG A 1212 -0.69 33.26 14.38
C ARG A 1212 0.76 32.79 14.24
N ASP A 1213 1.72 33.68 14.47
CA ASP A 1213 3.14 33.29 14.44
C ASP A 1213 3.42 32.31 15.59
N PRO A 1214 3.95 31.10 15.32
CA PRO A 1214 4.13 30.05 16.32
C PRO A 1214 5.21 30.36 17.35
N ARG A 1215 6.05 31.38 17.13
CA ARG A 1215 7.16 31.75 18.03
C ARG A 1215 6.76 32.81 19.05
N SER A 1216 6.05 33.84 18.60
CA SER A 1216 5.62 34.99 19.42
C SER A 1216 4.16 34.88 19.88
N GLY A 1217 3.34 34.08 19.20
CA GLY A 1217 1.89 34.07 19.37
C GLY A 1217 1.20 35.33 18.84
N SER A 1218 1.92 36.26 18.20
CA SER A 1218 1.33 37.44 17.56
C SER A 1218 0.38 37.00 16.45
N VAL A 1219 -0.77 37.65 16.37
CA VAL A 1219 -1.81 37.38 15.37
C VAL A 1219 -1.87 38.54 14.37
N LEU A 1220 -1.82 38.24 13.08
CA LEU A 1220 -2.22 39.14 12.01
C LEU A 1220 -3.63 38.77 11.56
N ASP A 1221 -4.58 39.71 11.67
CA ASP A 1221 -5.95 39.56 11.21
C ASP A 1221 -6.17 40.48 10.00
N ILE A 1222 -6.05 39.90 8.81
CA ILE A 1222 -5.95 40.61 7.53
C ILE A 1222 -7.26 40.50 6.78
N GLN A 1223 -7.83 41.63 6.39
CA GLN A 1223 -8.99 41.70 5.51
C GLN A 1223 -8.63 42.46 4.23
N VAL A 1224 -8.78 41.80 3.08
CA VAL A 1224 -8.59 42.37 1.75
C VAL A 1224 -9.95 42.52 1.09
N THR A 1225 -10.28 43.72 0.62
CA THR A 1225 -11.58 44.04 0.00
C THR A 1225 -11.38 44.74 -1.33
N ARG A 1226 -12.21 44.40 -2.32
CA ARG A 1226 -12.27 45.13 -3.59
C ARG A 1226 -13.21 46.31 -3.44
N GLU A 1227 -12.76 47.52 -3.76
CA GLU A 1227 -13.57 48.72 -3.72
C GLU A 1227 -13.78 49.29 -5.13
N ALA A 1228 -15.02 49.19 -5.63
CA ALA A 1228 -15.39 49.64 -6.96
C ALA A 1228 -15.19 51.15 -7.20
N ALA A 1229 -15.19 51.95 -6.13
CA ALA A 1229 -14.95 53.38 -6.20
C ALA A 1229 -13.46 53.76 -6.34
N MET A 1230 -12.54 52.80 -6.13
CA MET A 1230 -11.10 53.03 -6.30
C MET A 1230 -10.65 52.68 -7.73
N PRO A 1231 -9.76 53.49 -8.35
CA PRO A 1231 -9.20 53.19 -9.66
C PRO A 1231 -8.45 51.85 -9.68
N THR A 1232 -8.53 51.13 -10.80
CA THR A 1232 -7.81 49.85 -11.02
C THR A 1232 -6.33 49.98 -10.69
N GLY A 1233 -5.81 49.02 -9.91
CA GLY A 1233 -4.41 48.97 -9.49
C GLY A 1233 -4.04 49.84 -8.28
N VAL A 1234 -4.95 50.65 -7.74
CA VAL A 1234 -4.72 51.40 -6.49
C VAL A 1234 -4.81 50.45 -5.28
N LEU A 1235 -3.85 50.59 -4.35
CA LEU A 1235 -3.78 49.83 -3.11
C LEU A 1235 -3.71 50.79 -1.92
N GLU A 1236 -4.64 50.66 -0.98
CA GLU A 1236 -4.60 51.34 0.32
C GLU A 1236 -4.60 50.30 1.44
N ALA A 1237 -3.75 50.47 2.45
CA ALA A 1237 -3.72 49.56 3.59
C ALA A 1237 -3.49 50.27 4.92
N TRP A 1238 -4.01 49.68 6.00
CA TRP A 1238 -3.82 50.13 7.37
C TRP A 1238 -3.51 48.95 8.28
N ILE A 1239 -2.66 49.18 9.29
CA ILE A 1239 -2.45 48.28 10.42
C ILE A 1239 -2.82 49.02 11.71
N ASP A 1240 -3.78 48.48 12.45
CA ASP A 1240 -4.35 49.10 13.66
C ASP A 1240 -4.80 50.56 13.45
N GLY A 1241 -5.28 50.88 12.26
CA GLY A 1241 -5.71 52.22 11.86
C GLY A 1241 -4.58 53.15 11.37
N ALA A 1242 -3.31 52.76 11.47
CA ALA A 1242 -2.20 53.51 10.90
C ALA A 1242 -1.98 53.13 9.42
N PRO A 1243 -1.83 54.09 8.50
CA PRO A 1243 -1.64 53.80 7.07
C PRO A 1243 -0.30 53.09 6.81
N LEU A 1244 -0.30 52.18 5.84
CA LEU A 1244 0.87 51.48 5.33
C LEU A 1244 1.20 51.96 3.91
N THR A 1245 2.50 52.07 3.61
CA THR A 1245 2.99 52.41 2.28
C THR A 1245 3.41 51.14 1.54
N PRO A 1246 2.93 50.90 0.30
CA PRO A 1246 3.37 49.75 -0.47
C PRO A 1246 4.77 49.98 -1.05
N THR A 1247 5.61 48.95 -1.01
CA THR A 1247 6.91 48.90 -1.69
C THR A 1247 6.83 47.85 -2.79
N GLY A 1248 6.97 48.27 -4.05
CA GLY A 1248 6.85 47.35 -5.20
C GLY A 1248 5.50 46.63 -5.27
N GLY A 1249 4.41 47.30 -4.85
CA GLY A 1249 3.05 46.74 -4.86
C GLY A 1249 2.70 45.87 -3.64
N ALA A 1250 3.59 45.71 -2.67
CA ALA A 1250 3.36 44.89 -1.49
C ALA A 1250 3.56 45.66 -0.18
N PHE A 1251 2.92 45.17 0.89
CA PHE A 1251 2.98 45.74 2.24
C PHE A 1251 3.78 44.85 3.17
N PHE A 1252 4.61 45.45 4.03
CA PHE A 1252 5.22 44.75 5.16
C PHE A 1252 4.33 44.90 6.41
N LEU A 1253 3.99 43.77 7.03
CA LEU A 1253 3.10 43.65 8.17
C LEU A 1253 3.91 43.18 9.38
N PRO A 1254 4.38 44.09 10.24
CA PRO A 1254 5.20 43.71 11.39
C PRO A 1254 4.38 42.93 12.42
N PHE A 1255 5.00 41.93 13.03
CA PHE A 1255 4.41 41.26 14.19
C PHE A 1255 4.31 42.24 15.37
N GLY A 1256 3.31 42.01 16.22
CA GLY A 1256 3.15 42.72 17.48
C GLY A 1256 3.99 42.10 18.61
N PRO A 1257 3.89 42.67 19.82
CA PRO A 1257 4.34 42.00 21.04
C PRO A 1257 3.73 40.60 21.17
N ALA A 1258 4.34 39.75 22.00
CA ALA A 1258 3.87 38.37 22.17
C ALA A 1258 2.37 38.30 22.51
N GLY A 1259 1.62 37.50 21.75
CA GLY A 1259 0.16 37.34 21.88
C GLY A 1259 -0.69 38.52 21.39
N ALA A 1260 -0.10 39.61 20.87
CA ALA A 1260 -0.86 40.75 20.38
C ALA A 1260 -1.62 40.42 19.08
N VAL A 1261 -2.80 41.01 18.90
CA VAL A 1261 -3.57 40.95 17.65
C VAL A 1261 -3.39 42.26 16.90
N ARG A 1262 -2.92 42.18 15.64
CA ARG A 1262 -2.79 43.31 14.72
C ARG A 1262 -3.87 43.21 13.65
N THR A 1263 -4.73 44.21 13.54
CA THR A 1263 -5.79 44.23 12.53
C THR A 1263 -5.31 44.97 11.28
N VAL A 1264 -5.31 44.28 10.15
CA VAL A 1264 -4.87 44.81 8.85
C VAL A 1264 -6.06 44.90 7.91
N ARG A 1265 -6.27 46.08 7.33
CA ARG A 1265 -7.30 46.30 6.30
C ARG A 1265 -6.63 46.73 5.02
N VAL A 1266 -6.98 46.08 3.91
CA VAL A 1266 -6.46 46.38 2.58
C VAL A 1266 -7.62 46.59 1.62
N ARG A 1267 -7.53 47.65 0.83
CA ARG A 1267 -8.45 47.97 -0.26
C ARG A 1267 -7.70 47.86 -1.57
N VAL A 1268 -8.31 47.16 -2.51
CA VAL A 1268 -7.80 46.98 -3.87
C VAL A 1268 -8.79 47.62 -4.84
N GLY A 1269 -8.30 48.45 -5.75
CA GLY A 1269 -9.11 49.05 -6.81
C GLY A 1269 -9.69 48.02 -7.76
N ALA A 1270 -10.77 48.41 -8.44
CA ALA A 1270 -11.58 47.54 -9.30
C ALA A 1270 -10.74 46.78 -10.32
#